data_AF-A0A942S6B8-F1
#
_entry.id   AF-A0A942S6B8-F1
#
_cell.length_a   1.000
_cell.length_b   1.000
_cell.length_c   1.000
_cell.angle_alpha   90.00
_cell.angle_beta   90.00
_cell.angle_gamma   90.00
#
_symmetry.space_group_name_H-M   'P 1'
#
loop_
_entity.id
_entity.type
_entity.pdbx_description
1 polymer ?
#
loop_
_entity_poly.entity_id
_entity_poly.type
_entity_poly.pdbx_seq_one_letter_code
_entity_poly.pdbx_strand_id
1 'polypeptide(L)'
;MKRRITFMFFSCLLSFLNVSLYAQVWEPVGDPAGVSAGQAGRLALKVDQQDNIVVGYYDASVAKGSVQRFDGNSWTYLGDGPGMTAATATYNSLSVDAQGVVYFTNQAGWPAAGLNVHKFINNTWESLPDAASATINFQASAVSANGTLFVATGENTGLVKRFVNGAWEQVGNAGFFGGGPSYLSMTIANDDRIYVSWNNNGFVHVYTNIVNASETDLWEAVGNVPNIAPATTSENYNSAVAVDLDNNLFLAYVSDNDGGRKLNVKKFNGETWSQLGPQNFTENRVQHISIAIGSNDIIYVAVSNWENENHLRNYVMAYDESTNTWHQAGTGWASVDKATNNSLAVDSNGNLYLGFVDSGLGKLSVKKLNLEIVAAESLIISTEAGLEPEITIDNGTIQLLAVVTPEQASQQVVWTLISGENHATIDQTGLLTATTSNAVVTVKAHAAENISIFNTIDVSITNQISPVQPQETYITTENNVNPDILSLDTDLQLYALTIPVEADQYVTWSVQVGADVASVDENGLVTPLAEGFAVLRATNSTYPELFDEIRVNVWEYGCTQFNDLSMVGIGYGINNGHLGADDFVVESETRFRVGTVRMKLMAQSLTEFTSFDLRFLKNDIDRPGEVLTSVNIVPTSQVYVTQVGMFHNYDVQLDLTEPVILDQGTYWISPIANTVDGNVVYWGATVNTGGIDGFSLFVDYNDGHGWRGLGGFNGVFEITGSCTPMPVVVKPTNGSEAKIYLNESLQLEAIVNVSGLSQNVNWSVETGTDFATVSSTGVVTGIGVGVATIKAVSVDDQTVFGILDVAVHDPNECFQQVVSNNMENGYTFGGIQLAIDIEVQSGQTFTISSIDINTGDLATTFSFVFFKDVDGLPGDQIVATATGNIVQNRVIGHHNVFLIYFHQYSIELTTPVVLSPGLYWMQCTSNALAWESTSSDINGFPGAFKSEATGNVWVYSSNGSDFVYKVNGLCETVTDFPSPNAVAYNYSNNTVNLIWEAPEAQAGFNLVGYKIYKGGQQIGTTDASTLNFGDPNSVNGTYTYGVSAVYGEPLPGESMPATVSVIIDLYPAIAVNPNSYVVSFNTPNVQATENMTIENNGTSLLHWTATIEYLNKNKTAAIDLTKVGAIANTNNFNENDPMLSTRIHLNEIPELALQSDVNGGQPLTTERDNAVLNYDGDNADAIGLTSGGSFYAAARFPASMTAPYAGFELESVDVFINHVPSASKLMIYAAGSATAPGALLHEQTFTGAASSWVTINLTSPVAINGTDIWVGYFVTHAGG
;
A
#
# COMPACT_ATOMS: atom_id res chain seq x y z
N MET A 1 55.27 -28.51 15.99
CA MET A 1 54.92 -29.83 16.55
C MET A 1 53.40 -29.95 16.62
N LYS A 2 52.74 -30.41 15.54
CA LYS A 2 51.35 -30.91 15.50
C LYS A 2 51.27 -31.90 14.33
N ARG A 3 50.52 -32.98 14.54
CA ARG A 3 50.70 -34.32 13.97
C ARG A 3 50.48 -34.43 12.46
N ARG A 4 51.41 -35.12 11.78
CA ARG A 4 51.23 -35.74 10.46
C ARG A 4 50.22 -36.89 10.57
N ILE A 5 49.20 -36.91 9.73
CA ILE A 5 48.47 -38.13 9.35
C ILE A 5 48.83 -38.39 7.88
N THR A 6 49.59 -39.44 7.68
CA THR A 6 49.96 -39.99 6.37
C THR A 6 48.81 -40.86 5.88
N PHE A 7 48.26 -40.56 4.70
CA PHE A 7 47.65 -41.58 3.85
C PHE A 7 48.40 -41.63 2.53
N MET A 8 48.82 -42.85 2.20
CA MET A 8 49.78 -43.21 1.17
C MET A 8 49.04 -43.39 -0.15
N PHE A 9 49.52 -42.71 -1.19
CA PHE A 9 49.12 -42.87 -2.59
C PHE A 9 49.29 -44.32 -3.08
N PHE A 10 48.37 -44.76 -3.96
CA PHE A 10 48.69 -45.72 -5.01
C PHE A 10 48.33 -45.07 -6.35
N SER A 11 49.34 -44.89 -7.21
CA SER A 11 49.21 -44.37 -8.56
C SER A 11 49.39 -45.49 -9.59
N CYS A 12 48.97 -45.17 -10.83
CA CYS A 12 49.21 -45.83 -12.12
C CYS A 12 48.28 -47.00 -12.53
N LEU A 13 47.33 -46.71 -13.42
CA LEU A 13 47.56 -46.81 -14.87
C LEU A 13 46.52 -45.99 -15.67
N LEU A 14 47.00 -44.98 -16.40
CA LEU A 14 46.27 -44.17 -17.39
C LEU A 14 46.24 -44.93 -18.73
N SER A 15 45.08 -45.06 -19.40
CA SER A 15 44.90 -44.87 -20.85
C SER A 15 43.56 -45.43 -21.36
N PHE A 16 42.65 -44.50 -21.67
CA PHE A 16 41.71 -44.43 -22.79
C PHE A 16 40.46 -43.66 -22.34
N LEU A 17 40.31 -42.46 -22.91
CA LEU A 17 39.09 -41.67 -22.83
C LEU A 17 37.91 -42.51 -23.31
N ASN A 18 36.94 -42.74 -22.43
CA ASN A 18 35.54 -42.80 -22.82
C ASN A 18 34.85 -41.66 -22.08
N VAL A 19 34.41 -40.67 -22.86
CA VAL A 19 33.34 -39.78 -22.45
C VAL A 19 32.13 -40.66 -22.23
N SER A 20 31.66 -40.80 -21.00
CA SER A 20 30.34 -41.34 -20.73
C SER A 20 29.76 -40.57 -19.55
N LEU A 21 28.66 -39.93 -19.90
CA LEU A 21 27.71 -39.15 -19.14
C LEU A 21 27.47 -39.66 -17.69
N TYR A 22 26.98 -38.74 -16.85
CA TYR A 22 26.22 -38.92 -15.59
C TYR A 22 25.63 -40.32 -15.44
N ALA A 23 26.17 -41.21 -14.61
CA ALA A 23 25.93 -42.64 -14.81
C ALA A 23 24.51 -43.13 -14.38
N GLN A 24 23.47 -42.79 -15.17
CA GLN A 24 22.27 -43.60 -15.37
C GLN A 24 22.70 -44.84 -16.17
N VAL A 25 23.21 -45.84 -15.47
CA VAL A 25 23.80 -47.03 -16.09
C VAL A 25 22.73 -48.08 -16.39
N TRP A 26 22.92 -48.77 -17.50
CA TRP A 26 22.19 -49.97 -17.83
C TRP A 26 22.71 -51.16 -17.02
N GLU A 27 21.91 -51.60 -16.04
CA GLU A 27 22.22 -52.72 -15.16
C GLU A 27 21.55 -54.02 -15.66
N PRO A 28 22.21 -55.18 -15.57
CA PRO A 28 21.58 -56.45 -15.89
C PRO A 28 20.41 -56.76 -14.95
N VAL A 29 19.30 -57.23 -15.51
CA VAL A 29 18.16 -57.74 -14.73
C VAL A 29 18.40 -59.21 -14.43
N GLY A 30 18.68 -59.52 -13.17
CA GLY A 30 19.05 -60.86 -12.70
C GLY A 30 20.53 -61.19 -12.85
N ASP A 31 21.01 -62.14 -12.04
CA ASP A 31 22.38 -62.65 -12.04
C ASP A 31 22.38 -64.14 -12.46
N PRO A 32 23.16 -64.57 -13.49
CA PRO A 32 24.12 -63.82 -14.31
C PRO A 32 23.50 -62.98 -15.42
N ALA A 33 24.30 -62.05 -16.00
CA ALA A 33 23.96 -61.04 -17.02
C ALA A 33 23.35 -61.56 -18.36
N GLY A 34 22.95 -62.82 -18.45
CA GLY A 34 22.28 -63.39 -19.62
C GLY A 34 21.14 -64.33 -19.19
N VAL A 35 19.97 -64.12 -19.79
CA VAL A 35 18.71 -64.81 -19.47
C VAL A 35 18.62 -66.19 -20.12
N SER A 36 19.07 -66.31 -21.37
CA SER A 36 19.00 -67.58 -22.11
C SER A 36 20.20 -68.49 -21.81
N ALA A 37 20.01 -69.80 -21.96
CA ALA A 37 21.08 -70.79 -21.79
C ALA A 37 22.20 -70.64 -22.84
N GLY A 38 21.88 -70.16 -24.04
CA GLY A 38 22.81 -69.87 -25.13
C GLY A 38 22.26 -68.79 -26.07
N GLN A 39 22.65 -68.82 -27.34
CA GLN A 39 22.21 -67.85 -28.35
C GLN A 39 20.67 -67.80 -28.45
N ALA A 40 20.13 -66.60 -28.64
CA ALA A 40 18.70 -66.36 -28.82
C ALA A 40 18.43 -65.70 -30.18
N GLY A 41 17.23 -65.89 -30.71
CA GLY A 41 16.74 -65.21 -31.92
C GLY A 41 15.77 -64.09 -31.58
N ARG A 42 14.77 -63.87 -32.46
CA ARG A 42 13.71 -62.88 -32.26
C ARG A 42 13.11 -63.02 -30.86
N LEU A 43 13.01 -61.88 -30.17
CA LEU A 43 12.52 -61.79 -28.80
C LEU A 43 11.41 -60.73 -28.72
N ALA A 44 10.57 -60.88 -27.72
CA ALA A 44 9.60 -59.88 -27.31
C ALA A 44 9.59 -59.81 -25.78
N LEU A 45 9.79 -58.61 -25.26
CA LEU A 45 9.72 -58.26 -23.85
C LEU A 45 8.37 -57.59 -23.58
N LYS A 46 7.71 -57.98 -22.50
CA LYS A 46 6.47 -57.38 -22.01
C LYS A 46 6.53 -57.28 -20.49
N VAL A 47 5.87 -56.26 -19.94
CA VAL A 47 5.62 -56.12 -18.51
C VAL A 47 4.12 -56.31 -18.32
N ASP A 48 3.75 -57.14 -17.35
CA ASP A 48 2.34 -57.35 -16.98
C ASP A 48 1.84 -56.28 -15.99
N GLN A 49 0.55 -56.26 -15.68
CA GLN A 49 -0.03 -55.28 -14.75
C GLN A 49 0.44 -55.44 -13.29
N GLN A 50 1.18 -56.50 -12.97
CA GLN A 50 1.79 -56.72 -11.67
C GLN A 50 3.30 -56.43 -11.70
N ASP A 51 3.77 -55.72 -12.74
CA ASP A 51 5.17 -55.38 -13.01
C ASP A 51 6.11 -56.58 -13.18
N ASN A 52 5.58 -57.79 -13.45
CA ASN A 52 6.44 -58.91 -13.80
C ASN A 52 6.95 -58.76 -15.23
N ILE A 53 8.25 -58.99 -15.41
CA ILE A 53 8.90 -58.90 -16.71
C ILE A 53 8.87 -60.28 -17.36
N VAL A 54 8.25 -60.38 -18.54
CA VAL A 54 8.14 -61.62 -19.32
C VAL A 54 8.86 -61.45 -20.64
N VAL A 55 9.72 -62.41 -20.96
CA VAL A 55 10.45 -62.44 -22.24
C VAL A 55 10.19 -63.75 -22.97
N GLY A 56 9.71 -63.64 -24.21
CA GLY A 56 9.54 -64.75 -25.13
C GLY A 56 10.57 -64.66 -26.24
N TYR A 57 11.25 -65.75 -26.56
CA TYR A 57 12.34 -65.74 -27.54
C TYR A 57 12.52 -67.09 -28.24
N TYR A 58 13.17 -67.08 -29.41
CA TYR A 58 13.68 -68.30 -30.04
C TYR A 58 14.96 -68.75 -29.32
N ASP A 59 14.89 -69.89 -28.63
CA ASP A 59 16.03 -70.45 -27.93
C ASP A 59 16.83 -71.36 -28.86
N ALA A 60 18.00 -70.90 -29.32
CA ALA A 60 18.81 -71.65 -30.27
C ALA A 60 19.46 -72.90 -29.64
N SER A 61 19.55 -72.97 -28.30
CA SER A 61 20.12 -74.14 -27.61
C SER A 61 19.22 -75.38 -27.71
N VAL A 62 17.91 -75.17 -27.83
CA VAL A 62 16.90 -76.23 -27.99
C VAL A 62 16.12 -76.14 -29.31
N ALA A 63 16.45 -75.16 -30.16
CA ALA A 63 15.80 -74.86 -31.44
C ALA A 63 14.27 -74.70 -31.35
N LYS A 64 13.79 -74.10 -30.27
CA LYS A 64 12.36 -73.96 -29.94
C LYS A 64 12.07 -72.61 -29.29
N GLY A 65 10.80 -72.21 -29.26
CA GLY A 65 10.36 -71.04 -28.52
C GLY A 65 10.41 -71.30 -27.02
N SER A 66 10.92 -70.34 -26.27
CA SER A 66 10.98 -70.36 -24.81
C SER A 66 10.41 -69.06 -24.27
N VAL A 67 9.81 -69.13 -23.08
CA VAL A 67 9.33 -67.95 -22.36
C VAL A 67 9.83 -68.02 -20.93
N GLN A 68 10.40 -66.93 -20.46
CA GLN A 68 10.86 -66.79 -19.09
C GLN A 68 10.21 -65.57 -18.43
N ARG A 69 10.01 -65.62 -17.11
CA ARG A 69 9.53 -64.53 -16.29
C ARG A 69 10.53 -64.21 -15.19
N PHE A 70 10.72 -62.92 -14.94
CA PHE A 70 11.50 -62.41 -13.82
C PHE A 70 10.58 -62.18 -12.62
N ASP A 71 10.94 -62.73 -11.46
CA ASP A 71 10.17 -62.65 -10.21
C ASP A 71 10.68 -61.58 -9.23
N GLY A 72 11.59 -60.71 -9.69
CA GLY A 72 12.29 -59.72 -8.86
C GLY A 72 13.69 -60.17 -8.43
N ASN A 73 13.97 -61.47 -8.42
CA ASN A 73 15.28 -62.02 -8.03
C ASN A 73 15.94 -62.83 -9.15
N SER A 74 15.17 -63.61 -9.91
CA SER A 74 15.71 -64.55 -10.90
C SER A 74 14.79 -64.78 -12.09
N TRP A 75 15.38 -65.24 -13.20
CA TRP A 75 14.63 -65.67 -14.38
C TRP A 75 14.23 -67.13 -14.27
N THR A 76 12.95 -67.42 -14.52
CA THR A 76 12.39 -68.77 -14.50
C THR A 76 11.63 -69.06 -15.78
N TYR A 77 11.76 -70.28 -16.31
CA TYR A 77 10.96 -70.74 -17.45
C TYR A 77 9.48 -70.86 -17.06
N LEU A 78 8.60 -70.35 -17.92
CA LEU A 78 7.17 -70.65 -17.81
C LEU A 78 6.93 -72.05 -18.41
N GLY A 79 6.48 -73.01 -17.58
CA GLY A 79 6.33 -74.42 -17.95
C GLY A 79 7.48 -75.32 -17.45
N ASP A 80 7.58 -76.54 -17.99
CA ASP A 80 8.49 -77.58 -17.47
C ASP A 80 9.98 -77.42 -17.89
N GLY A 81 10.37 -76.29 -18.49
CA GLY A 81 11.75 -76.01 -18.93
C GLY A 81 11.85 -75.24 -20.26
N PRO A 82 13.06 -75.14 -20.86
CA PRO A 82 13.26 -74.49 -22.16
C PRO A 82 12.55 -75.25 -23.30
N GLY A 83 12.06 -74.50 -24.29
CA GLY A 83 11.51 -75.06 -25.52
C GLY A 83 10.08 -75.57 -25.40
N MET A 84 9.13 -74.67 -25.13
CA MET A 84 7.70 -74.99 -25.02
C MET A 84 7.02 -75.27 -26.37
N THR A 85 7.58 -74.80 -27.49
CA THR A 85 7.01 -75.07 -28.82
C THR A 85 7.33 -76.49 -29.31
N ALA A 86 6.48 -77.03 -30.19
CA ALA A 86 6.71 -78.33 -30.81
C ALA A 86 7.90 -78.32 -31.80
N ALA A 87 8.12 -77.20 -32.49
CA ALA A 87 9.13 -77.00 -33.54
C ALA A 87 9.83 -75.64 -33.43
N THR A 88 10.60 -75.25 -34.46
CA THR A 88 11.34 -73.99 -34.51
C THR A 88 10.43 -72.76 -34.45
N ALA A 89 10.85 -71.75 -33.69
CA ALA A 89 10.08 -70.53 -33.45
C ALA A 89 10.88 -69.26 -33.83
N THR A 90 11.54 -69.26 -34.99
CA THR A 90 12.45 -68.17 -35.41
C THR A 90 11.73 -66.84 -35.61
N TYR A 91 10.41 -66.87 -35.84
CA TYR A 91 9.56 -65.70 -35.79
C TYR A 91 8.44 -65.93 -34.79
N ASN A 92 8.38 -65.04 -33.81
CA ASN A 92 7.48 -65.12 -32.68
C ASN A 92 6.92 -63.74 -32.28
N SER A 93 5.89 -63.74 -31.45
CA SER A 93 5.37 -62.57 -30.74
C SER A 93 4.96 -62.99 -29.33
N LEU A 94 4.94 -62.03 -28.42
CA LEU A 94 4.54 -62.20 -27.03
C LEU A 94 3.55 -61.09 -26.68
N SER A 95 2.43 -61.46 -26.08
CA SER A 95 1.47 -60.54 -25.49
C SER A 95 1.01 -61.08 -24.13
N VAL A 96 0.63 -60.17 -23.23
CA VAL A 96 0.18 -60.52 -21.88
C VAL A 96 -1.11 -59.75 -21.63
N ASP A 97 -2.11 -60.41 -21.06
CA ASP A 97 -3.36 -59.75 -20.68
C ASP A 97 -3.29 -59.09 -19.30
N ALA A 98 -4.33 -58.33 -18.95
CA ALA A 98 -4.44 -57.65 -17.67
C ALA A 98 -4.38 -58.59 -16.45
N GLN A 99 -4.69 -59.88 -16.63
CA GLN A 99 -4.66 -60.89 -15.58
C GLN A 99 -3.32 -61.65 -15.53
N GLY A 100 -2.33 -61.25 -16.33
CA GLY A 100 -1.01 -61.87 -16.39
C GLY A 100 -0.98 -63.18 -17.21
N VAL A 101 -2.02 -63.48 -17.99
CA VAL A 101 -2.01 -64.63 -18.90
C VAL A 101 -1.10 -64.30 -20.08
N VAL A 102 -0.14 -65.18 -20.33
CA VAL A 102 0.87 -64.98 -21.37
C VAL A 102 0.45 -65.73 -22.64
N TYR A 103 0.45 -65.01 -23.76
CA TYR A 103 0.24 -65.57 -25.09
C TYR A 103 1.54 -65.51 -25.87
N PHE A 104 1.97 -66.66 -26.39
CA PHE A 104 3.14 -66.78 -27.24
C PHE A 104 2.73 -67.34 -28.59
N THR A 105 3.05 -66.63 -29.65
CA THR A 105 2.74 -67.07 -31.01
C THR A 105 4.04 -67.33 -31.76
N ASN A 106 4.03 -68.33 -32.64
CA ASN A 106 5.14 -68.61 -33.53
C ASN A 106 4.65 -69.15 -34.87
N GLN A 107 5.50 -69.01 -35.88
CA GLN A 107 5.29 -69.70 -37.14
C GLN A 107 5.31 -71.22 -36.95
N ALA A 108 4.46 -71.93 -37.69
CA ALA A 108 4.56 -73.39 -37.75
C ALA A 108 5.92 -73.81 -38.35
N GLY A 109 6.58 -74.79 -37.73
CA GLY A 109 7.88 -75.29 -38.19
C GLY A 109 7.75 -76.14 -39.46
N TRP A 110 8.64 -75.92 -40.43
CA TRP A 110 8.65 -76.68 -41.69
C TRP A 110 8.66 -78.21 -41.44
N PRO A 111 7.83 -79.00 -42.15
CA PRO A 111 7.04 -78.65 -43.33
C PRO A 111 5.62 -78.14 -43.05
N ALA A 112 5.21 -77.97 -41.79
CA ALA A 112 3.90 -77.41 -41.47
C ALA A 112 3.82 -75.92 -41.84
N ALA A 113 2.61 -75.46 -42.16
CA ALA A 113 2.31 -74.06 -42.43
C ALA A 113 1.19 -73.60 -41.51
N GLY A 114 1.30 -72.39 -41.00
CA GLY A 114 0.32 -71.78 -40.10
C GLY A 114 0.95 -70.91 -39.03
N LEU A 115 0.11 -70.39 -38.14
CA LEU A 115 0.51 -69.64 -36.96
C LEU A 115 0.08 -70.39 -35.70
N ASN A 116 1.04 -70.99 -35.00
CA ASN A 116 0.80 -71.64 -33.72
C ASN A 116 0.61 -70.58 -32.64
N VAL A 117 -0.36 -70.82 -31.76
CA VAL A 117 -0.71 -69.92 -30.67
C VAL A 117 -0.77 -70.72 -29.38
N HIS A 118 -0.02 -70.26 -28.38
CA HIS A 118 0.11 -70.90 -27.09
C HIS A 118 -0.34 -69.94 -26.00
N LYS A 119 -1.16 -70.44 -25.08
CA LYS A 119 -1.69 -69.71 -23.92
C LYS A 119 -1.12 -70.32 -22.64
N PHE A 120 -0.53 -69.50 -21.79
CA PHE A 120 -0.04 -69.92 -20.48
C PHE A 120 -1.03 -69.51 -19.39
N ILE A 121 -1.70 -70.50 -18.80
CA ILE A 121 -2.66 -70.28 -17.72
C ILE A 121 -2.53 -71.43 -16.70
N ASN A 122 -2.75 -71.13 -15.42
CA ASN A 122 -2.64 -72.11 -14.33
C ASN A 122 -1.30 -72.87 -14.32
N ASN A 123 -0.21 -72.17 -14.62
CA ASN A 123 1.15 -72.70 -14.69
C ASN A 123 1.39 -73.78 -15.76
N THR A 124 0.52 -73.85 -16.78
CA THR A 124 0.62 -74.82 -17.88
C THR A 124 0.42 -74.15 -19.24
N TRP A 125 1.08 -74.68 -20.27
CA TRP A 125 0.88 -74.26 -21.65
C TRP A 125 -0.25 -75.04 -22.31
N GLU A 126 -1.21 -74.30 -22.87
CA GLU A 126 -2.28 -74.79 -23.73
C GLU A 126 -2.00 -74.35 -25.17
N SER A 127 -2.10 -75.27 -26.13
CA SER A 127 -2.06 -74.93 -27.56
C SER A 127 -3.47 -74.62 -28.06
N LEU A 128 -3.65 -73.42 -28.62
CA LEU A 128 -4.89 -73.02 -29.28
C LEU A 128 -4.87 -73.49 -30.75
N PRO A 129 -6.03 -73.53 -31.44
CA PRO A 129 -6.07 -73.76 -32.88
C PRO A 129 -5.16 -72.78 -33.64
N ASP A 130 -4.62 -73.22 -34.79
CA ASP A 130 -3.78 -72.34 -35.60
C ASP A 130 -4.58 -71.14 -36.13
N ALA A 131 -4.03 -69.94 -35.99
CA ALA A 131 -4.72 -68.71 -36.41
C ALA A 131 -4.62 -68.43 -37.91
N ALA A 132 -3.68 -69.08 -38.59
CA ALA A 132 -3.47 -68.98 -40.03
C ALA A 132 -3.12 -70.36 -40.59
N SER A 133 -3.34 -70.55 -41.88
CA SER A 133 -3.04 -71.78 -42.63
C SER A 133 -1.84 -71.63 -43.57
N ALA A 134 -1.50 -70.38 -43.94
CA ALA A 134 -0.34 -70.05 -44.75
C ALA A 134 0.97 -70.07 -43.93
N THR A 135 2.13 -70.13 -44.60
CA THR A 135 3.43 -69.92 -43.96
C THR A 135 3.54 -68.48 -43.50
N ILE A 136 3.63 -68.25 -42.18
CA ILE A 136 3.66 -66.91 -41.58
C ILE A 136 5.04 -66.64 -40.98
N ASN A 137 5.80 -65.71 -41.56
CA ASN A 137 7.05 -65.24 -40.94
C ASN A 137 6.79 -63.98 -40.10
N PHE A 138 6.25 -62.92 -40.72
CA PHE A 138 5.92 -61.70 -39.99
C PHE A 138 4.52 -61.79 -39.40
N GLN A 139 4.44 -61.57 -38.10
CA GLN A 139 3.21 -61.57 -37.32
C GLN A 139 3.37 -60.70 -36.08
N ALA A 140 2.23 -60.24 -35.57
CA ALA A 140 2.11 -59.49 -34.33
C ALA A 140 0.87 -59.98 -33.56
N SER A 141 0.93 -59.90 -32.24
CA SER A 141 -0.17 -60.21 -31.35
C SER A 141 -0.39 -59.10 -30.33
N ALA A 142 -1.63 -58.89 -29.93
CA ALA A 142 -2.02 -57.99 -28.85
C ALA A 142 -3.25 -58.55 -28.14
N VAL A 143 -3.47 -58.15 -26.88
CA VAL A 143 -4.64 -58.57 -26.10
C VAL A 143 -5.42 -57.32 -25.71
N SER A 144 -6.74 -57.33 -25.93
CA SER A 144 -7.62 -56.24 -25.50
C SER A 144 -7.79 -56.24 -23.98
N ALA A 145 -8.32 -55.13 -23.43
CA ALA A 145 -8.56 -54.98 -22.00
C ALA A 145 -9.44 -56.10 -21.39
N ASN A 146 -10.34 -56.70 -22.18
CA ASN A 146 -11.20 -57.81 -21.77
C ASN A 146 -10.55 -59.21 -21.90
N GLY A 147 -9.26 -59.30 -22.23
CA GLY A 147 -8.51 -60.56 -22.33
C GLY A 147 -8.66 -61.29 -23.67
N THR A 148 -9.22 -60.65 -24.71
CA THR A 148 -9.34 -61.27 -26.04
C THR A 148 -8.04 -61.14 -26.82
N LEU A 149 -7.48 -62.25 -27.28
CA LEU A 149 -6.26 -62.28 -28.09
C LEU A 149 -6.56 -61.92 -29.55
N PHE A 150 -5.77 -61.00 -30.10
CA PHE A 150 -5.74 -60.62 -31.51
C PHE A 150 -4.40 -60.98 -32.14
N VAL A 151 -4.43 -61.41 -33.40
CA VAL A 151 -3.23 -61.69 -34.20
C VAL A 151 -3.35 -61.08 -35.58
N ALA A 152 -2.28 -60.40 -36.04
CA ALA A 152 -2.12 -59.93 -37.42
C ALA A 152 -1.10 -60.80 -38.15
N THR A 153 -1.44 -61.17 -39.38
CA THR A 153 -0.57 -61.97 -40.25
C THR A 153 -0.57 -61.43 -41.67
N GLY A 154 0.45 -61.81 -42.44
CA GLY A 154 0.51 -61.57 -43.88
C GLY A 154 -0.39 -62.49 -44.73
N GLU A 155 -1.17 -63.41 -44.12
CA GLU A 155 -2.12 -64.26 -44.85
C GLU A 155 -3.09 -63.36 -45.65
N ASN A 156 -3.36 -63.73 -46.91
CA ASN A 156 -4.19 -62.93 -47.82
C ASN A 156 -3.80 -61.44 -47.92
N THR A 157 -2.50 -61.13 -47.88
CA THR A 157 -1.97 -59.74 -47.91
C THR A 157 -2.56 -58.85 -46.81
N GLY A 158 -2.79 -59.40 -45.62
CA GLY A 158 -3.23 -58.69 -44.43
C GLY A 158 -4.50 -59.30 -43.87
N LEU A 159 -4.36 -59.97 -42.72
CA LEU A 159 -5.47 -60.62 -42.04
C LEU A 159 -5.30 -60.47 -40.52
N VAL A 160 -6.36 -59.99 -39.86
CA VAL A 160 -6.44 -59.90 -38.40
C VAL A 160 -7.54 -60.84 -37.91
N LYS A 161 -7.25 -61.61 -36.86
CA LYS A 161 -8.24 -62.49 -36.21
C LYS A 161 -8.24 -62.29 -34.71
N ARG A 162 -9.40 -62.48 -34.09
CA ARG A 162 -9.58 -62.56 -32.63
C ARG A 162 -9.95 -63.97 -32.21
N PHE A 163 -9.53 -64.36 -31.02
CA PHE A 163 -9.88 -65.67 -30.45
C PHE A 163 -11.05 -65.55 -29.49
N VAL A 164 -12.22 -66.06 -29.90
CA VAL A 164 -13.47 -65.97 -29.12
C VAL A 164 -14.13 -67.35 -29.06
N ASN A 165 -14.55 -67.76 -27.85
CA ASN A 165 -15.27 -69.02 -27.62
C ASN A 165 -14.61 -70.28 -28.22
N GLY A 166 -13.27 -70.35 -28.22
CA GLY A 166 -12.53 -71.52 -28.71
C GLY A 166 -12.27 -71.52 -30.23
N ALA A 167 -12.65 -70.47 -30.95
CA ALA A 167 -12.46 -70.36 -32.40
C ALA A 167 -11.84 -69.01 -32.80
N TRP A 168 -11.22 -68.97 -33.97
CA TRP A 168 -10.71 -67.73 -34.58
C TRP A 168 -11.78 -67.07 -35.44
N GLU A 169 -12.07 -65.82 -35.16
CA GLU A 169 -12.97 -64.96 -35.94
C GLU A 169 -12.16 -63.87 -36.65
N GLN A 170 -12.47 -63.58 -37.91
CA GLN A 170 -11.84 -62.49 -38.65
C GLN A 170 -12.31 -61.13 -38.12
N VAL A 171 -11.38 -60.17 -38.06
CA VAL A 171 -11.61 -58.78 -37.62
C VAL A 171 -11.31 -57.86 -38.80
N GLY A 172 -12.36 -57.24 -39.34
CA GLY A 172 -12.29 -56.42 -40.54
C GLY A 172 -12.01 -57.21 -41.82
N ASN A 173 -11.92 -56.51 -42.95
CA ASN A 173 -11.66 -57.11 -44.25
C ASN A 173 -10.21 -57.62 -44.37
N ALA A 174 -10.01 -58.72 -45.10
CA ALA A 174 -8.68 -59.17 -45.51
C ALA A 174 -8.10 -58.30 -46.64
N GLY A 175 -6.80 -58.39 -46.88
CA GLY A 175 -6.12 -57.79 -48.03
C GLY A 175 -5.66 -56.34 -47.88
N PHE A 176 -5.86 -55.75 -46.71
CA PHE A 176 -5.63 -54.32 -46.49
C PHE A 176 -4.15 -53.91 -46.43
N PHE A 177 -3.18 -54.84 -46.38
CA PHE A 177 -1.77 -54.47 -46.52
C PHE A 177 -1.39 -54.11 -47.97
N GLY A 178 -2.18 -54.53 -48.96
CA GLY A 178 -1.90 -54.27 -50.38
C GLY A 178 -0.64 -54.97 -50.92
N GLY A 179 -0.05 -55.89 -50.15
CA GLY A 179 1.19 -56.61 -50.46
C GLY A 179 1.75 -57.35 -49.24
N GLY A 180 2.80 -58.15 -49.43
CA GLY A 180 3.46 -58.85 -48.32
C GLY A 180 4.21 -57.89 -47.39
N PRO A 181 4.05 -57.98 -46.05
CA PRO A 181 4.77 -57.14 -45.11
C PRO A 181 6.23 -57.62 -44.93
N SER A 182 7.16 -56.69 -44.68
CA SER A 182 8.55 -57.00 -44.27
C SER A 182 8.76 -56.92 -42.75
N TYR A 183 7.78 -56.38 -42.03
CA TYR A 183 7.69 -56.34 -40.56
C TYR A 183 6.25 -56.01 -40.17
N LEU A 184 5.82 -56.42 -38.97
CA LEU A 184 4.49 -56.16 -38.42
C LEU A 184 4.58 -55.78 -36.94
N SER A 185 3.82 -54.76 -36.55
CA SER A 185 3.56 -54.39 -35.15
C SER A 185 2.06 -54.17 -34.95
N MET A 186 1.57 -54.51 -33.75
CA MET A 186 0.17 -54.34 -33.38
C MET A 186 0.10 -53.80 -31.96
N THR A 187 -0.83 -52.87 -31.72
CA THR A 187 -1.21 -52.44 -30.38
C THR A 187 -2.72 -52.21 -30.32
N ILE A 188 -3.30 -52.22 -29.11
CA ILE A 188 -4.71 -51.93 -28.87
C ILE A 188 -4.76 -50.79 -27.87
N ALA A 189 -5.46 -49.72 -28.23
CA ALA A 189 -5.67 -48.54 -27.40
C ALA A 189 -6.78 -48.76 -26.37
N ASN A 190 -6.85 -47.86 -25.38
CA ASN A 190 -7.82 -47.94 -24.28
C ASN A 190 -9.26 -47.69 -24.79
N ASP A 191 -9.42 -47.07 -25.96
CA ASP A 191 -10.71 -46.86 -26.64
C ASP A 191 -11.14 -48.03 -27.54
N ASP A 192 -10.54 -49.22 -27.34
CA ASP A 192 -10.81 -50.44 -28.10
C ASP A 192 -10.45 -50.37 -29.61
N ARG A 193 -9.61 -49.40 -30.01
CA ARG A 193 -9.02 -49.36 -31.34
C ARG A 193 -7.80 -50.25 -31.44
N ILE A 194 -7.78 -51.10 -32.46
CA ILE A 194 -6.62 -51.85 -32.89
C ILE A 194 -5.84 -50.99 -33.88
N TYR A 195 -4.54 -50.92 -33.71
CA TYR A 195 -3.61 -50.34 -34.66
C TYR A 195 -2.64 -51.40 -35.16
N VAL A 196 -2.49 -51.50 -36.48
CA VAL A 196 -1.54 -52.41 -37.12
C VAL A 196 -0.61 -51.59 -38.01
N SER A 197 0.70 -51.71 -37.80
CA SER A 197 1.71 -51.11 -38.66
C SER A 197 2.51 -52.16 -39.42
N TRP A 198 2.88 -51.81 -40.65
CA TRP A 198 3.75 -52.65 -41.49
C TRP A 198 4.58 -51.81 -42.45
N ASN A 199 5.63 -52.43 -42.97
CA ASN A 199 6.48 -51.86 -44.02
C ASN A 199 6.32 -52.69 -45.30
N ASN A 200 5.94 -52.04 -46.40
CA ASN A 200 6.06 -52.60 -47.74
C ASN A 200 6.22 -51.47 -48.77
N ASN A 201 6.64 -51.80 -50.00
CA ASN A 201 6.69 -50.84 -51.12
C ASN A 201 7.44 -49.52 -50.87
N GLY A 202 8.42 -49.48 -49.95
CA GLY A 202 9.20 -48.29 -49.60
C GLY A 202 8.54 -47.35 -48.58
N PHE A 203 7.43 -47.76 -47.96
CA PHE A 203 6.69 -46.94 -47.00
C PHE A 203 6.40 -47.71 -45.70
N VAL A 204 6.15 -46.95 -44.64
CA VAL A 204 5.49 -47.42 -43.42
C VAL A 204 4.02 -47.03 -43.44
N HIS A 205 3.17 -47.98 -43.05
CA HIS A 205 1.72 -47.85 -43.05
C HIS A 205 1.19 -48.09 -41.64
N VAL A 206 0.08 -47.44 -41.27
CA VAL A 206 -0.64 -47.72 -40.03
C VAL A 206 -2.14 -47.65 -40.28
N TYR A 207 -2.82 -48.76 -40.01
CA TYR A 207 -4.28 -48.87 -40.20
C TYR A 207 -4.95 -49.22 -38.89
N THR A 208 -6.22 -48.83 -38.77
CA THR A 208 -7.03 -49.03 -37.57
C THR A 208 -8.36 -49.69 -37.87
N ASN A 209 -8.86 -50.40 -36.86
CA ASN A 209 -10.22 -50.93 -36.76
C ASN A 209 -10.58 -51.10 -35.27
N ILE A 210 -11.82 -51.42 -34.95
CA ILE A 210 -12.26 -51.65 -33.55
C ILE A 210 -12.23 -53.14 -33.20
N VAL A 211 -12.06 -53.48 -31.91
CA VAL A 211 -11.97 -54.87 -31.43
C VAL A 211 -13.15 -55.77 -31.83
N ASN A 212 -14.35 -55.18 -31.98
CA ASN A 212 -15.59 -55.88 -32.30
C ASN A 212 -15.96 -55.88 -33.79
N ALA A 213 -15.06 -55.42 -34.67
CA ALA A 213 -15.32 -55.36 -36.11
C ALA A 213 -15.69 -56.75 -36.68
N SER A 214 -16.61 -56.73 -37.65
CA SER A 214 -17.02 -57.86 -38.47
C SER A 214 -16.03 -58.09 -39.62
N GLU A 215 -16.12 -59.23 -40.29
CA GLU A 215 -15.27 -59.55 -41.46
C GLU A 215 -15.49 -58.62 -42.67
N THR A 216 -16.60 -57.87 -42.69
CA THR A 216 -16.94 -56.92 -43.77
C THR A 216 -16.53 -55.49 -43.47
N ASP A 217 -16.18 -55.16 -42.22
CA ASP A 217 -15.78 -53.81 -41.84
C ASP A 217 -14.41 -53.47 -42.42
N LEU A 218 -14.26 -52.26 -42.95
CA LEU A 218 -13.01 -51.88 -43.60
C LEU A 218 -11.94 -51.51 -42.57
N TRP A 219 -10.73 -52.00 -42.78
CA TRP A 219 -9.54 -51.43 -42.15
C TRP A 219 -9.25 -50.08 -42.78
N GLU A 220 -9.13 -49.04 -41.95
CA GLU A 220 -8.95 -47.66 -42.40
C GLU A 220 -7.53 -47.18 -42.15
N ALA A 221 -6.97 -46.41 -43.08
CA ALA A 221 -5.68 -45.77 -42.88
C ALA A 221 -5.79 -44.71 -41.77
N VAL A 222 -4.91 -44.76 -40.78
CA VAL A 222 -4.95 -43.81 -39.65
C VAL A 222 -4.72 -42.38 -40.16
N GLY A 223 -5.65 -41.48 -39.81
CA GLY A 223 -5.63 -40.09 -40.28
C GLY A 223 -5.91 -39.93 -41.78
N ASN A 224 -6.49 -40.95 -42.44
CA ASN A 224 -6.67 -41.00 -43.90
C ASN A 224 -5.35 -40.93 -44.68
N VAL A 225 -4.23 -41.34 -44.08
CA VAL A 225 -2.91 -41.34 -44.71
C VAL A 225 -2.47 -42.79 -44.98
N PRO A 226 -2.64 -43.33 -46.19
CA PRO A 226 -2.31 -44.72 -46.48
C PRO A 226 -0.79 -44.99 -46.42
N ASN A 227 0.04 -44.02 -46.81
CA ASN A 227 1.51 -44.10 -46.76
C ASN A 227 2.03 -43.02 -45.79
N ILE A 228 2.29 -43.39 -44.54
CA ILE A 228 2.61 -42.43 -43.48
C ILE A 228 3.93 -41.70 -43.76
N ALA A 229 4.97 -42.45 -44.15
CA ALA A 229 6.28 -41.91 -44.48
C ALA A 229 7.11 -42.88 -45.32
N PRO A 230 8.08 -42.39 -46.13
CA PRO A 230 9.10 -43.23 -46.74
C PRO A 230 9.92 -43.96 -45.65
N ALA A 231 10.02 -45.27 -45.78
CA ALA A 231 10.68 -46.13 -44.78
C ALA A 231 11.37 -47.30 -45.46
N THR A 232 12.45 -47.79 -44.82
CA THR A 232 13.13 -48.98 -45.31
C THR A 232 12.25 -50.23 -45.15
N THR A 233 12.14 -51.04 -46.20
CA THR A 233 11.41 -52.31 -46.18
C THR A 233 12.36 -53.48 -45.96
N SER A 234 12.75 -53.70 -44.70
CA SER A 234 13.62 -54.80 -44.28
C SER A 234 13.31 -55.17 -42.84
N GLU A 235 13.42 -56.45 -42.48
CA GLU A 235 13.16 -56.92 -41.12
C GLU A 235 14.13 -56.35 -40.07
N ASN A 236 15.32 -55.91 -40.51
CA ASN A 236 16.31 -55.26 -39.63
C ASN A 236 16.06 -53.75 -39.47
N TYR A 237 15.31 -53.13 -40.38
CA TYR A 237 14.97 -51.70 -40.38
C TYR A 237 13.46 -51.56 -40.17
N ASN A 238 13.00 -52.01 -39.00
CA ASN A 238 11.61 -52.19 -38.66
C ASN A 238 10.89 -50.88 -38.31
N SER A 239 9.57 -50.99 -38.13
CA SER A 239 8.71 -49.97 -37.51
C SER A 239 8.05 -50.55 -36.26
N ALA A 240 7.67 -49.67 -35.34
CA ALA A 240 6.98 -50.06 -34.12
C ALA A 240 5.93 -49.00 -33.76
N VAL A 241 4.81 -49.45 -33.19
CA VAL A 241 3.73 -48.58 -32.71
C VAL A 241 3.50 -48.78 -31.22
N ALA A 242 3.21 -47.68 -30.53
CA ALA A 242 2.77 -47.66 -29.15
C ALA A 242 1.66 -46.61 -28.99
N VAL A 243 0.83 -46.77 -27.97
CA VAL A 243 -0.27 -45.85 -27.62
C VAL A 243 -0.10 -45.43 -26.18
N ASP A 244 -0.28 -44.14 -25.90
CA ASP A 244 -0.28 -43.62 -24.54
C ASP A 244 -1.65 -43.79 -23.87
N LEU A 245 -1.75 -43.34 -22.61
CA LEU A 245 -2.99 -43.45 -21.83
C LEU A 245 -4.14 -42.62 -22.42
N ASP A 246 -3.82 -41.54 -23.13
CA ASP A 246 -4.76 -40.65 -23.81
C ASP A 246 -5.16 -41.12 -25.22
N ASN A 247 -4.69 -42.30 -25.64
CA ASN A 247 -4.89 -42.89 -26.97
C ASN A 247 -4.22 -42.12 -28.12
N ASN A 248 -3.20 -41.31 -27.85
CA ASN A 248 -2.32 -40.84 -28.91
C ASN A 248 -1.47 -42.01 -29.40
N LEU A 249 -1.36 -42.12 -30.72
CA LEU A 249 -0.61 -43.18 -31.37
C LEU A 249 0.77 -42.66 -31.79
N PHE A 250 1.81 -43.38 -31.40
CA PHE A 250 3.19 -43.09 -31.75
C PHE A 250 3.72 -44.14 -32.71
N LEU A 251 4.35 -43.70 -33.78
CA LEU A 251 5.00 -44.52 -34.79
C LEU A 251 6.48 -44.21 -34.84
N ALA A 252 7.31 -45.15 -34.42
CA ALA A 252 8.75 -45.13 -34.68
C ALA A 252 9.05 -45.90 -35.97
N TYR A 253 9.90 -45.34 -36.83
CA TYR A 253 10.31 -45.99 -38.07
C TYR A 253 11.71 -45.55 -38.50
N VAL A 254 12.41 -46.43 -39.22
CA VAL A 254 13.66 -46.08 -39.89
C VAL A 254 13.37 -45.57 -41.30
N SER A 255 13.90 -44.39 -41.62
CA SER A 255 13.74 -43.78 -42.94
C SER A 255 14.31 -44.64 -44.06
N ASP A 256 13.95 -44.29 -45.29
CA ASP A 256 14.50 -44.90 -46.50
C ASP A 256 15.97 -44.49 -46.73
N ASN A 257 16.50 -44.82 -47.91
CA ASN A 257 17.88 -44.53 -48.24
C ASN A 257 18.16 -43.02 -48.35
N ASP A 258 17.19 -42.23 -48.80
CA ASP A 258 17.32 -40.79 -48.99
C ASP A 258 17.26 -40.04 -47.65
N GLY A 259 16.46 -40.52 -46.70
CA GLY A 259 16.51 -40.09 -45.29
C GLY A 259 17.73 -40.59 -44.52
N GLY A 260 18.65 -41.30 -45.18
CA GLY A 260 19.89 -41.80 -44.59
C GLY A 260 19.71 -42.96 -43.62
N ARG A 261 18.58 -43.69 -43.64
CA ARG A 261 18.26 -44.80 -42.72
C ARG A 261 18.40 -44.43 -41.24
N LYS A 262 17.85 -43.27 -40.90
CA LYS A 262 17.85 -42.67 -39.56
C LYS A 262 16.51 -42.82 -38.87
N LEU A 263 16.50 -42.69 -37.55
CA LEU A 263 15.27 -42.82 -36.77
C LEU A 263 14.35 -41.62 -36.99
N ASN A 264 13.05 -41.90 -37.07
CA ASN A 264 11.97 -40.92 -37.01
C ASN A 264 10.87 -41.41 -36.08
N VAL A 265 10.18 -40.46 -35.45
CA VAL A 265 8.99 -40.73 -34.63
C VAL A 265 7.90 -39.75 -35.02
N LYS A 266 6.69 -40.26 -35.25
CA LYS A 266 5.50 -39.45 -35.51
C LYS A 266 4.42 -39.72 -34.46
N LYS A 267 3.70 -38.67 -34.05
CA LYS A 267 2.54 -38.72 -33.17
C LYS A 267 1.27 -38.52 -33.99
N PHE A 268 0.24 -39.31 -33.73
CA PHE A 268 -1.12 -39.11 -34.21
C PHE A 268 -2.01 -38.83 -33.02
N ASN A 269 -2.59 -37.63 -33.00
CA ASN A 269 -3.38 -37.12 -31.86
C ASN A 269 -4.88 -37.44 -31.95
N GLY A 270 -5.27 -38.38 -32.81
CA GLY A 270 -6.68 -38.66 -33.13
C GLY A 270 -7.16 -38.02 -34.44
N GLU A 271 -6.49 -36.97 -34.91
CA GLU A 271 -6.88 -36.25 -36.14
C GLU A 271 -5.76 -36.19 -37.18
N THR A 272 -4.55 -35.80 -36.77
CA THR A 272 -3.42 -35.53 -37.70
C THR A 272 -2.11 -36.13 -37.22
N TRP A 273 -1.23 -36.44 -38.19
CA TRP A 273 0.13 -36.90 -37.92
C TRP A 273 1.10 -35.72 -37.83
N SER A 274 1.83 -35.61 -36.71
CA SER A 274 2.94 -34.67 -36.53
C SER A 274 4.28 -35.41 -36.35
N GLN A 275 5.37 -34.78 -36.76
CA GLN A 275 6.72 -35.28 -36.46
C GLN A 275 7.06 -34.92 -35.00
N LEU A 276 7.65 -35.87 -34.27
CA LEU A 276 8.13 -35.67 -32.91
C LEU A 276 9.65 -35.42 -32.93
N GLY A 277 10.07 -34.19 -32.62
CA GLY A 277 11.45 -33.72 -32.79
C GLY A 277 11.90 -33.52 -34.25
N PRO A 278 13.20 -33.29 -34.50
CA PRO A 278 13.73 -33.18 -35.86
C PRO A 278 13.51 -34.46 -36.68
N GLN A 279 13.33 -34.34 -38.00
CA GLN A 279 13.35 -35.53 -38.87
C GLN A 279 14.77 -36.10 -38.97
N ASN A 280 14.88 -37.43 -39.07
CA ASN A 280 16.15 -38.14 -39.22
C ASN A 280 17.17 -37.74 -38.13
N PHE A 281 16.73 -37.66 -36.88
CA PHE A 281 17.47 -36.99 -35.80
C PHE A 281 18.67 -37.77 -35.26
N THR A 282 18.76 -39.08 -35.50
CA THR A 282 19.94 -39.84 -35.06
C THR A 282 21.17 -39.40 -35.84
N GLU A 283 22.31 -39.28 -35.16
CA GLU A 283 23.58 -38.93 -35.81
C GLU A 283 23.93 -39.96 -36.91
N ASN A 284 23.73 -41.23 -36.59
CA ASN A 284 24.10 -42.38 -37.40
C ASN A 284 22.90 -43.16 -37.95
N ARG A 285 23.19 -44.10 -38.87
CA ARG A 285 22.21 -45.10 -39.33
C ARG A 285 21.81 -46.04 -38.20
N VAL A 286 20.56 -46.47 -38.17
CA VAL A 286 20.04 -47.34 -37.11
C VAL A 286 19.25 -48.53 -37.63
N GLN A 287 19.17 -49.59 -36.81
CA GLN A 287 18.41 -50.82 -37.04
C GLN A 287 17.80 -51.36 -35.74
N HIS A 288 16.95 -52.39 -35.83
CA HIS A 288 16.35 -53.12 -34.72
C HIS A 288 15.66 -52.19 -33.71
N ILE A 289 14.73 -51.37 -34.18
CA ILE A 289 14.09 -50.38 -33.32
C ILE A 289 13.01 -51.00 -32.44
N SER A 290 12.75 -50.40 -31.29
CA SER A 290 11.62 -50.71 -30.43
C SER A 290 11.15 -49.43 -29.75
N ILE A 291 9.84 -49.28 -29.54
CA ILE A 291 9.24 -48.12 -28.87
C ILE A 291 8.48 -48.58 -27.64
N ALA A 292 8.59 -47.82 -26.56
CA ALA A 292 7.74 -47.92 -25.38
C ALA A 292 7.46 -46.51 -24.84
N ILE A 293 6.34 -46.37 -24.13
CA ILE A 293 5.92 -45.11 -23.53
C ILE A 293 5.89 -45.35 -22.02
N GLY A 294 6.54 -44.48 -21.25
CA GLY A 294 6.58 -44.58 -19.80
C GLY A 294 5.30 -44.06 -19.15
N SER A 295 5.10 -44.38 -17.87
CA SER A 295 3.98 -43.88 -17.05
C SER A 295 4.04 -42.36 -16.79
N ASN A 296 5.14 -41.72 -17.16
CA ASN A 296 5.39 -40.29 -17.17
C ASN A 296 5.16 -39.63 -18.54
N ASP A 297 4.52 -40.34 -19.48
CA ASP A 297 4.29 -39.95 -20.88
C ASP A 297 5.57 -39.70 -21.70
N ILE A 298 6.75 -40.10 -21.20
CA ILE A 298 8.00 -40.03 -21.96
C ILE A 298 8.05 -41.15 -22.99
N ILE A 299 8.40 -40.78 -24.23
CA ILE A 299 8.54 -41.71 -25.35
C ILE A 299 10.00 -42.17 -25.43
N TYR A 300 10.20 -43.49 -25.35
CA TYR A 300 11.51 -44.13 -25.44
C TYR A 300 11.62 -44.96 -26.71
N VAL A 301 12.73 -44.82 -27.44
CA VAL A 301 13.02 -45.62 -28.64
C VAL A 301 14.40 -46.24 -28.56
N ALA A 302 14.47 -47.57 -28.51
CA ALA A 302 15.71 -48.32 -28.59
C ALA A 302 16.14 -48.47 -30.05
N VAL A 303 17.44 -48.39 -30.30
CA VAL A 303 18.05 -48.53 -31.62
C VAL A 303 19.40 -49.24 -31.52
N SER A 304 19.81 -49.92 -32.59
CA SER A 304 21.18 -50.44 -32.75
C SER A 304 21.93 -49.61 -33.81
N ASN A 305 23.11 -49.10 -33.44
CA ASN A 305 23.94 -48.22 -34.28
C ASN A 305 24.54 -48.97 -35.50
N TRP A 306 24.46 -48.42 -36.70
CA TRP A 306 24.95 -49.08 -37.94
C TRP A 306 26.18 -48.40 -38.54
N GLU A 307 27.14 -47.98 -37.71
CA GLU A 307 28.44 -47.49 -38.19
C GLU A 307 29.58 -48.44 -37.81
N ASN A 308 30.77 -48.23 -38.39
CA ASN A 308 31.91 -49.14 -38.22
C ASN A 308 32.44 -49.14 -36.77
N GLU A 309 32.49 -47.96 -36.15
CA GLU A 309 32.79 -47.82 -34.72
C GLU A 309 31.51 -48.11 -33.92
N ASN A 310 31.59 -49.02 -32.94
CA ASN A 310 30.44 -49.51 -32.16
C ASN A 310 29.32 -50.15 -33.02
N HIS A 311 29.71 -50.90 -34.04
CA HIS A 311 28.80 -51.57 -34.95
C HIS A 311 27.77 -52.46 -34.23
N LEU A 312 26.49 -52.14 -34.44
CA LEU A 312 25.30 -52.75 -33.85
C LEU A 312 25.16 -52.67 -32.33
N ARG A 313 25.95 -51.85 -31.63
CA ARG A 313 25.70 -51.63 -30.21
C ARG A 313 24.41 -50.83 -30.02
N ASN A 314 23.62 -51.19 -29.01
CA ASN A 314 22.32 -50.56 -28.79
C ASN A 314 22.36 -49.46 -27.73
N TYR A 315 21.46 -48.51 -27.91
CA TYR A 315 21.19 -47.40 -26.99
C TYR A 315 19.70 -47.03 -27.11
N VAL A 316 19.22 -46.20 -26.18
CA VAL A 316 17.83 -45.75 -26.15
C VAL A 316 17.80 -44.23 -26.25
N MET A 317 16.84 -43.70 -27.02
CA MET A 317 16.56 -42.27 -27.11
C MET A 317 15.29 -41.97 -26.31
N ALA A 318 15.30 -40.88 -25.54
CA ALA A 318 14.14 -40.30 -24.86
C ALA A 318 13.77 -38.97 -25.52
N TYR A 319 12.46 -38.74 -25.66
CA TYR A 319 11.93 -37.48 -26.15
C TYR A 319 11.78 -36.47 -25.02
N ASP A 320 12.27 -35.24 -25.25
CA ASP A 320 12.02 -34.08 -24.41
C ASP A 320 10.99 -33.18 -25.10
N GLU A 321 9.80 -33.11 -24.53
CA GLU A 321 8.70 -32.30 -25.07
C GLU A 321 8.95 -30.79 -24.90
N SER A 322 9.68 -30.38 -23.85
CA SER A 322 9.92 -28.95 -23.55
C SER A 322 10.80 -28.27 -24.59
N THR A 323 11.77 -29.01 -25.11
CA THR A 323 12.72 -28.56 -26.13
C THR A 323 12.37 -29.06 -27.53
N ASN A 324 11.43 -30.01 -27.63
CA ASN A 324 11.14 -30.77 -28.85
C ASN A 324 12.40 -31.43 -29.44
N THR A 325 13.24 -32.02 -28.59
CA THR A 325 14.47 -32.71 -29.00
C THR A 325 14.53 -34.15 -28.46
N TRP A 326 15.47 -34.92 -29.00
CA TRP A 326 15.75 -36.29 -28.55
C TRP A 326 17.13 -36.34 -27.92
N HIS A 327 17.24 -36.98 -26.76
CA HIS A 327 18.50 -37.23 -26.08
C HIS A 327 18.64 -38.72 -25.76
N GLN A 328 19.87 -39.20 -25.55
CA GLN A 328 20.08 -40.60 -25.18
C GLN A 328 19.63 -40.82 -23.73
N ALA A 329 18.81 -41.84 -23.51
CA ALA A 329 18.41 -42.30 -22.19
C ALA A 329 19.48 -43.24 -21.60
N GLY A 330 20.02 -42.87 -20.45
CA GLY A 330 21.15 -43.55 -19.86
C GLY A 330 22.47 -43.31 -20.57
N THR A 331 23.54 -43.86 -20.00
CA THR A 331 24.91 -43.54 -20.40
C THR A 331 25.60 -44.72 -21.04
N GLY A 332 26.29 -44.46 -22.14
CA GLY A 332 26.97 -45.49 -22.91
C GLY A 332 26.00 -46.48 -23.58
N TRP A 333 26.53 -47.62 -23.99
CA TRP A 333 25.79 -48.65 -24.70
C TRP A 333 25.16 -49.63 -23.72
N ALA A 334 23.89 -49.98 -23.93
CA ALA A 334 23.26 -51.01 -23.10
C ALA A 334 23.93 -52.37 -23.35
N SER A 335 24.33 -52.66 -24.58
CA SER A 335 24.99 -53.92 -24.96
C SER A 335 26.51 -53.90 -24.75
N VAL A 336 27.06 -55.08 -24.50
CA VAL A 336 28.52 -55.31 -24.47
C VAL A 336 29.08 -55.29 -25.89
N ASP A 337 28.41 -55.95 -26.82
CA ASP A 337 28.77 -56.01 -28.26
C ASP A 337 27.49 -55.86 -29.13
N LYS A 338 27.46 -56.42 -30.35
CA LYS A 338 26.32 -56.31 -31.26
C LYS A 338 25.01 -56.75 -30.60
N ALA A 339 24.04 -55.86 -30.63
CA ALA A 339 22.68 -56.06 -30.14
C ALA A 339 21.70 -56.15 -31.30
N THR A 340 20.97 -57.27 -31.37
CA THR A 340 19.89 -57.48 -32.35
C THR A 340 18.56 -57.76 -31.64
N ASN A 341 17.46 -57.50 -32.33
CA ASN A 341 16.09 -57.75 -31.85
C ASN A 341 15.76 -56.99 -30.55
N ASN A 342 16.02 -55.68 -30.50
CA ASN A 342 15.67 -54.89 -29.32
C ASN A 342 14.16 -54.97 -29.03
N SER A 343 13.80 -55.09 -27.76
CA SER A 343 12.44 -54.97 -27.26
C SER A 343 12.45 -54.15 -25.98
N LEU A 344 11.78 -53.00 -26.03
CA LEU A 344 11.56 -52.14 -24.87
C LEU A 344 10.26 -52.50 -24.16
N ALA A 345 10.27 -52.30 -22.85
CA ALA A 345 9.08 -52.26 -22.01
C ALA A 345 9.33 -51.31 -20.83
N VAL A 346 8.26 -50.74 -20.28
CA VAL A 346 8.30 -49.89 -19.09
C VAL A 346 7.33 -50.47 -18.07
N ASP A 347 7.72 -50.51 -16.79
CA ASP A 347 6.83 -50.92 -15.71
C ASP A 347 6.00 -49.75 -15.17
N SER A 348 5.04 -50.04 -14.29
CA SER A 348 4.14 -49.03 -13.74
C SER A 348 4.87 -47.94 -12.93
N ASN A 349 6.06 -48.26 -12.39
CA ASN A 349 6.91 -47.34 -11.64
C ASN A 349 7.82 -46.48 -12.56
N GLY A 350 7.66 -46.61 -13.89
CA GLY A 350 8.44 -45.85 -14.86
C GLY A 350 9.83 -46.44 -15.12
N ASN A 351 10.17 -47.62 -14.59
CA ASN A 351 11.46 -48.22 -14.86
C ASN A 351 11.52 -48.75 -16.30
N LEU A 352 12.60 -48.38 -17.00
CA LEU A 352 12.81 -48.75 -18.39
C LEU A 352 13.61 -50.05 -18.50
N TYR A 353 13.08 -51.02 -19.23
CA TYR A 353 13.71 -52.31 -19.50
C TYR A 353 13.98 -52.50 -21.00
N LEU A 354 15.19 -52.96 -21.31
CA LEU A 354 15.64 -53.24 -22.67
C LEU A 354 16.12 -54.70 -22.78
N GLY A 355 15.38 -55.50 -23.55
CA GLY A 355 15.75 -56.85 -23.95
C GLY A 355 16.42 -56.86 -25.32
N PHE A 356 17.52 -57.59 -25.47
CA PHE A 356 18.26 -57.72 -26.74
C PHE A 356 19.10 -59.00 -26.78
N VAL A 357 19.49 -59.44 -27.98
CA VAL A 357 20.47 -60.53 -28.14
C VAL A 357 21.86 -59.94 -28.26
N ASP A 358 22.73 -60.23 -27.30
CA ASP A 358 24.10 -59.73 -27.23
C ASP A 358 25.09 -60.75 -27.80
N SER A 359 25.83 -60.39 -28.86
CA SER A 359 26.80 -61.28 -29.49
C SER A 359 28.04 -61.54 -28.64
N GLY A 360 28.42 -60.59 -27.77
CA GLY A 360 29.59 -60.69 -26.89
C GLY A 360 29.33 -61.63 -25.72
N LEU A 361 28.10 -61.65 -25.20
CA LEU A 361 27.66 -62.63 -24.19
C LEU A 361 27.20 -63.95 -24.81
N GLY A 362 26.83 -63.92 -26.09
CA GLY A 362 26.24 -65.02 -26.83
C GLY A 362 24.88 -65.48 -26.27
N LYS A 363 24.14 -64.55 -25.66
CA LYS A 363 22.88 -64.79 -24.94
C LYS A 363 21.92 -63.61 -25.13
N LEU A 364 20.64 -63.85 -24.84
CA LEU A 364 19.68 -62.79 -24.58
C LEU A 364 20.02 -62.11 -23.25
N SER A 365 20.06 -60.78 -23.25
CA SER A 365 20.24 -59.93 -22.09
C SER A 365 19.01 -59.06 -21.91
N VAL A 366 18.60 -58.84 -20.65
CA VAL A 366 17.63 -57.82 -20.28
C VAL A 366 18.32 -56.88 -19.32
N LYS A 367 18.27 -55.58 -19.61
CA LYS A 367 18.84 -54.54 -18.76
C LYS A 367 17.77 -53.56 -18.30
N LYS A 368 17.92 -53.06 -17.08
CA LYS A 368 17.12 -52.00 -16.48
C LYS A 368 17.95 -50.72 -16.47
N LEU A 369 17.33 -49.59 -16.85
CA LEU A 369 17.95 -48.29 -16.66
C LEU A 369 17.68 -47.82 -15.24
N ASN A 370 18.73 -47.57 -14.45
CA ASN A 370 18.57 -46.93 -13.14
C ASN A 370 18.28 -45.43 -13.34
N LEU A 371 17.10 -44.99 -12.93
CA LEU A 371 16.61 -43.61 -13.11
C LEU A 371 16.87 -42.70 -11.90
N GLU A 372 17.49 -43.20 -10.82
CA GLU A 372 17.90 -42.34 -9.71
C GLU A 372 19.01 -41.37 -10.18
N ILE A 373 18.64 -40.09 -10.36
CA ILE A 373 19.61 -39.01 -10.54
C ILE A 373 20.35 -38.85 -9.21
N VAL A 374 21.61 -39.27 -9.17
CA VAL A 374 22.49 -38.93 -8.04
C VAL A 374 22.93 -37.49 -8.22
N ALA A 375 22.31 -36.59 -7.46
CA ALA A 375 22.65 -35.18 -7.49
C ALA A 375 24.10 -34.96 -7.03
N ALA A 376 24.83 -34.08 -7.72
CA ALA A 376 26.08 -33.55 -7.20
C ALA A 376 25.80 -32.88 -5.84
N GLU A 377 26.47 -33.35 -4.80
CA GLU A 377 26.38 -32.80 -3.45
C GLU A 377 27.53 -31.82 -3.17
N SER A 378 28.72 -32.11 -3.71
CA SER A 378 29.88 -31.23 -3.59
C SER A 378 30.84 -31.40 -4.76
N LEU A 379 31.71 -30.42 -4.96
CA LEU A 379 32.79 -30.45 -5.94
C LEU A 379 34.07 -30.06 -5.22
N ILE A 380 35.19 -30.73 -5.51
CA ILE A 380 36.52 -30.33 -5.04
C ILE A 380 37.44 -30.08 -6.25
N ILE A 381 38.26 -29.03 -6.17
CA ILE A 381 39.34 -28.77 -7.15
C ILE A 381 40.68 -29.10 -6.50
N SER A 382 41.58 -29.70 -7.26
CA SER A 382 42.96 -29.99 -6.87
C SER A 382 43.89 -29.79 -8.06
N THR A 383 45.20 -29.69 -7.79
CA THR A 383 46.24 -29.68 -8.84
C THR A 383 46.63 -31.11 -9.22
N GLU A 384 47.03 -31.32 -10.47
CA GLU A 384 47.60 -32.59 -10.88
C GLU A 384 48.83 -32.94 -10.02
N ALA A 385 48.87 -34.17 -9.52
CA ALA A 385 49.89 -34.68 -8.57
C ALA A 385 49.94 -33.98 -7.20
N GLY A 386 48.98 -33.11 -6.85
CA GLY A 386 48.92 -32.44 -5.54
C GLY A 386 50.03 -31.41 -5.32
N LEU A 387 50.43 -30.72 -6.39
CA LEU A 387 51.35 -29.58 -6.34
C LEU A 387 50.72 -28.39 -5.61
N GLU A 388 51.54 -27.48 -5.07
CA GLU A 388 51.03 -26.18 -4.61
C GLU A 388 50.40 -25.42 -5.81
N PRO A 389 49.28 -24.71 -5.63
CA PRO A 389 48.60 -24.00 -6.71
C PRO A 389 49.35 -22.70 -7.04
N GLU A 390 50.55 -22.83 -7.60
CA GLU A 390 51.40 -21.71 -8.02
C GLU A 390 51.98 -21.92 -9.42
N ILE A 391 52.08 -20.83 -10.18
CA ILE A 391 52.85 -20.76 -11.43
C ILE A 391 53.95 -19.73 -11.22
N THR A 392 55.19 -20.21 -11.06
CA THR A 392 56.37 -19.37 -10.75
C THR A 392 57.39 -19.31 -11.88
N ILE A 393 57.10 -19.98 -13.01
CA ILE A 393 57.93 -20.03 -14.20
C ILE A 393 57.27 -19.16 -15.26
N ASP A 394 58.06 -18.32 -15.93
CA ASP A 394 57.60 -17.49 -17.05
C ASP A 394 56.93 -18.35 -18.14
N ASN A 395 55.71 -17.97 -18.55
CA ASN A 395 54.84 -18.74 -19.46
C ASN A 395 54.54 -20.18 -18.98
N GLY A 396 54.54 -20.40 -17.66
CA GLY A 396 54.26 -21.69 -17.05
C GLY A 396 52.79 -22.10 -17.13
N THR A 397 52.52 -23.39 -16.95
CA THR A 397 51.18 -23.96 -16.89
C THR A 397 50.99 -24.80 -15.62
N ILE A 398 49.73 -24.93 -15.17
CA ILE A 398 49.34 -25.87 -14.12
C ILE A 398 48.04 -26.58 -14.52
N GLN A 399 47.99 -27.89 -14.33
CA GLN A 399 46.81 -28.69 -14.62
C GLN A 399 45.93 -28.78 -13.37
N LEU A 400 44.67 -28.35 -13.50
CA LEU A 400 43.65 -28.49 -12.46
C LEU A 400 42.76 -29.71 -12.73
N LEU A 401 42.31 -30.34 -11.65
CA LEU A 401 41.44 -31.52 -11.64
C LEU A 401 40.24 -31.23 -10.75
N ALA A 402 39.03 -31.53 -11.22
CA ALA A 402 37.81 -31.43 -10.43
C ALA A 402 37.24 -32.83 -10.16
N VAL A 403 36.73 -33.05 -8.94
CA VAL A 403 36.03 -34.28 -8.55
C VAL A 403 34.70 -33.89 -7.93
N VAL A 404 33.61 -34.44 -8.45
CA VAL A 404 32.24 -34.22 -7.93
C VAL A 404 31.85 -35.39 -7.04
N THR A 405 31.27 -35.12 -5.88
CA THR A 405 30.78 -36.13 -4.95
C THR A 405 29.25 -36.13 -4.85
N PRO A 406 28.64 -37.30 -4.63
CA PRO A 406 29.27 -38.63 -4.63
C PRO A 406 29.77 -39.03 -6.03
N GLU A 407 30.70 -40.01 -6.13
CA GLU A 407 31.32 -40.44 -7.41
C GLU A 407 30.29 -40.90 -8.48
N GLN A 408 29.07 -41.21 -8.06
CA GLN A 408 27.97 -41.61 -8.93
C GLN A 408 27.23 -40.43 -9.56
N ALA A 409 27.45 -39.20 -9.08
CA ALA A 409 27.03 -37.98 -9.75
C ALA A 409 27.89 -37.71 -11.00
N SER A 410 27.49 -36.74 -11.82
CA SER A 410 28.30 -36.32 -12.96
C SER A 410 29.71 -35.96 -12.57
N GLN A 411 30.66 -36.30 -13.42
CA GLN A 411 32.01 -35.73 -13.34
C GLN A 411 32.22 -34.62 -14.38
N GLN A 412 31.18 -34.21 -15.12
CA GLN A 412 31.29 -33.08 -16.04
C GLN A 412 31.27 -31.77 -15.27
N VAL A 413 32.29 -30.96 -15.52
CA VAL A 413 32.43 -29.63 -14.94
C VAL A 413 32.65 -28.62 -16.04
N VAL A 414 32.24 -27.38 -15.78
CA VAL A 414 32.57 -26.24 -16.63
C VAL A 414 33.63 -25.43 -15.90
N TRP A 415 34.76 -25.24 -16.58
CA TRP A 415 35.86 -24.42 -16.12
C TRP A 415 35.67 -22.98 -16.56
N THR A 416 35.76 -22.06 -15.63
CA THR A 416 35.77 -20.63 -15.90
C THR A 416 36.84 -19.94 -15.06
N LEU A 417 37.47 -18.93 -15.64
CA LEU A 417 38.14 -17.92 -14.85
C LEU A 417 37.07 -16.98 -14.30
N ILE A 418 37.07 -16.75 -13.00
CA ILE A 418 36.15 -15.78 -12.38
C ILE A 418 36.89 -14.57 -11.82
N SER A 419 38.22 -14.66 -11.71
CA SER A 419 39.12 -13.52 -11.47
C SER A 419 40.47 -13.78 -12.13
N GLY A 420 41.07 -12.75 -12.71
CA GLY A 420 42.41 -12.83 -13.30
C GLY A 420 42.47 -13.24 -14.78
N GLU A 421 41.42 -13.01 -15.58
CA GLU A 421 41.37 -13.39 -17.02
C GLU A 421 42.47 -12.76 -17.89
N ASN A 422 43.05 -11.63 -17.47
CA ASN A 422 44.19 -11.00 -18.14
C ASN A 422 45.55 -11.60 -17.74
N HIS A 423 45.55 -12.47 -16.72
CA HIS A 423 46.74 -13.04 -16.11
C HIS A 423 46.94 -14.52 -16.40
N ALA A 424 45.89 -15.21 -16.84
CA ALA A 424 45.97 -16.57 -17.33
C ALA A 424 44.81 -16.91 -18.27
N THR A 425 44.97 -18.01 -19.02
CA THR A 425 43.89 -18.63 -19.78
C THR A 425 43.63 -20.04 -19.27
N ILE A 426 42.37 -20.49 -19.26
CA ILE A 426 41.99 -21.86 -18.90
C ILE A 426 41.25 -22.53 -20.06
N ASP A 427 41.59 -23.78 -20.34
CA ASP A 427 40.88 -24.58 -21.35
C ASP A 427 39.81 -25.50 -20.74
N GLN A 428 39.06 -26.19 -21.60
CA GLN A 428 37.99 -27.12 -21.19
C GLN A 428 38.49 -28.34 -20.41
N THR A 429 39.79 -28.59 -20.40
CA THR A 429 40.41 -29.69 -19.66
C THR A 429 40.92 -29.27 -18.29
N GLY A 430 40.83 -27.98 -17.94
CA GLY A 430 41.35 -27.43 -16.69
C GLY A 430 42.84 -27.07 -16.74
N LEU A 431 43.44 -26.96 -17.92
CA LEU A 431 44.82 -26.52 -18.07
C LEU A 431 44.88 -24.98 -17.97
N LEU A 432 45.50 -24.46 -16.91
CA LEU A 432 45.68 -23.04 -16.67
C LEU A 432 47.09 -22.60 -17.16
N THR A 433 47.15 -21.57 -18.00
CA THR A 433 48.39 -21.03 -18.58
C THR A 433 48.59 -19.59 -18.17
N ALA A 434 49.71 -19.26 -17.52
CA ALA A 434 50.03 -17.90 -17.08
C ALA A 434 50.44 -16.98 -18.24
N THR A 435 50.00 -15.72 -18.20
CA THR A 435 50.31 -14.69 -19.20
C THR A 435 50.98 -13.45 -18.60
N THR A 436 50.67 -13.07 -17.35
CA THR A 436 51.27 -11.91 -16.65
C THR A 436 51.41 -12.16 -15.14
N SER A 437 52.26 -11.41 -14.45
CA SER A 437 52.68 -11.73 -13.05
C SER A 437 51.84 -11.01 -12.00
N ASN A 438 51.87 -11.54 -10.78
CA ASN A 438 51.30 -10.99 -9.54
C ASN A 438 49.80 -10.86 -9.56
N ALA A 439 49.20 -11.91 -10.10
CA ALA A 439 47.81 -12.15 -9.85
C ALA A 439 47.68 -13.42 -9.03
N VAL A 440 46.72 -13.39 -8.12
CA VAL A 440 46.02 -14.60 -7.74
C VAL A 440 44.88 -14.75 -8.73
N VAL A 441 44.92 -15.82 -9.49
CA VAL A 441 43.89 -16.15 -10.47
C VAL A 441 42.91 -17.12 -9.81
N THR A 442 41.64 -16.73 -9.74
CA THR A 442 40.59 -17.58 -9.19
C THR A 442 39.92 -18.35 -10.32
N VAL A 443 40.13 -19.66 -10.30
CA VAL A 443 39.50 -20.60 -11.23
C VAL A 443 38.29 -21.21 -10.54
N LYS A 444 37.13 -21.15 -11.20
CA LYS A 444 35.92 -21.85 -10.79
C LYS A 444 35.72 -23.09 -11.65
N ALA A 445 35.39 -24.19 -11.00
CA ALA A 445 34.74 -25.33 -11.64
C ALA A 445 33.38 -25.52 -11.01
N HIS A 446 32.33 -25.57 -11.83
CA HIS A 446 31.00 -25.95 -11.36
C HIS A 446 30.54 -27.23 -12.04
N ALA A 447 29.73 -28.03 -11.34
CA ALA A 447 29.06 -29.19 -11.90
C ALA A 447 28.18 -28.73 -13.07
N ALA A 448 28.23 -29.44 -14.19
CA ALA A 448 27.52 -29.03 -15.40
C ALA A 448 26.00 -29.15 -15.26
N GLU A 449 25.50 -30.02 -14.37
CA GLU A 449 24.08 -30.17 -14.03
C GLU A 449 23.53 -29.10 -13.08
N ASN A 450 24.40 -28.49 -12.26
CA ASN A 450 23.98 -27.54 -11.24
C ASN A 450 25.12 -26.56 -10.95
N ILE A 451 25.00 -25.36 -11.51
CA ILE A 451 25.95 -24.27 -11.33
C ILE A 451 26.15 -23.85 -9.86
N SER A 452 25.19 -24.19 -8.98
CA SER A 452 25.28 -23.94 -7.53
C SER A 452 26.23 -24.90 -6.82
N ILE A 453 26.55 -26.05 -7.42
CA ILE A 453 27.56 -26.99 -6.92
C ILE A 453 28.87 -26.66 -7.62
N PHE A 454 29.71 -25.92 -6.94
CA PHE A 454 30.98 -25.46 -7.48
C PHE A 454 32.05 -25.46 -6.41
N ASN A 455 33.28 -25.33 -6.88
CA ASN A 455 34.41 -25.00 -6.03
C ASN A 455 35.27 -23.99 -6.77
N THR A 456 36.14 -23.31 -6.03
CA THR A 456 37.08 -22.35 -6.56
C THR A 456 38.46 -22.70 -6.05
N ILE A 457 39.48 -22.50 -6.88
CA ILE A 457 40.87 -22.58 -6.47
C ILE A 457 41.58 -21.30 -6.87
N ASP A 458 42.32 -20.76 -5.92
CA ASP A 458 43.20 -19.62 -6.13
C ASP A 458 44.59 -20.14 -6.53
N VAL A 459 45.06 -19.69 -7.69
CA VAL A 459 46.39 -20.01 -8.20
C VAL A 459 47.26 -18.76 -8.17
N SER A 460 48.36 -18.81 -7.41
CA SER A 460 49.31 -17.69 -7.33
C SER A 460 50.23 -17.67 -8.55
N ILE A 461 50.19 -16.60 -9.33
CA ILE A 461 51.05 -16.41 -10.49
C ILE A 461 52.13 -15.38 -10.15
N THR A 462 53.39 -15.78 -10.19
CA THR A 462 54.54 -14.90 -9.91
C THR A 462 55.65 -15.12 -10.94
N ASN A 463 56.60 -14.17 -11.01
CA ASN A 463 57.75 -14.21 -11.92
C ASN A 463 57.39 -14.35 -13.41
N GLN A 464 56.25 -13.83 -13.83
CA GLN A 464 56.01 -13.62 -15.26
C GLN A 464 56.63 -12.30 -15.65
N ILE A 465 57.25 -12.24 -16.82
CA ILE A 465 57.83 -10.99 -17.31
C ILE A 465 56.94 -10.51 -18.43
N SER A 466 56.23 -9.40 -18.20
CA SER A 466 55.56 -8.77 -19.32
C SER A 466 56.60 -8.17 -20.29
N PRO A 467 56.51 -8.45 -21.59
CA PRO A 467 57.30 -7.73 -22.59
C PRO A 467 56.76 -6.30 -22.85
N VAL A 468 55.67 -5.90 -22.19
CA VAL A 468 54.96 -4.63 -22.41
C VAL A 468 55.26 -3.66 -21.26
N GLN A 469 55.68 -2.43 -21.60
CA GLN A 469 55.95 -1.40 -20.58
C GLN A 469 54.66 -0.75 -20.06
N PRO A 470 54.57 -0.49 -18.74
CA PRO A 470 53.45 0.23 -18.15
C PRO A 470 53.46 1.70 -18.57
N GLN A 471 52.28 2.27 -18.81
CA GLN A 471 52.10 3.64 -19.27
C GLN A 471 51.39 4.51 -18.23
N GLU A 472 50.35 3.97 -17.59
CA GLU A 472 49.52 4.68 -16.62
C GLU A 472 49.07 3.72 -15.53
N THR A 473 48.73 4.22 -14.34
CA THR A 473 48.13 3.45 -13.23
C THR A 473 46.87 4.18 -12.78
N TYR A 474 45.82 3.43 -12.48
CA TYR A 474 44.50 3.94 -12.06
C TYR A 474 44.02 3.20 -10.81
N ILE A 475 43.31 3.88 -9.93
CA ILE A 475 42.59 3.26 -8.80
C ILE A 475 41.11 3.14 -9.13
N THR A 476 40.51 2.00 -8.78
CA THR A 476 39.06 1.84 -8.73
C THR A 476 38.64 1.15 -7.42
N THR A 477 37.37 1.28 -7.07
CA THR A 477 36.74 0.50 -5.99
C THR A 477 36.25 -0.84 -6.52
N GLU A 478 36.10 -1.82 -5.62
CA GLU A 478 35.43 -3.07 -5.97
C GLU A 478 34.03 -2.82 -6.55
N ASN A 479 33.72 -3.43 -7.71
CA ASN A 479 32.46 -3.25 -8.43
C ASN A 479 32.12 -1.79 -8.83
N ASN A 480 33.11 -0.87 -8.84
CA ASN A 480 32.92 0.56 -9.11
C ASN A 480 31.89 1.23 -8.17
N VAL A 481 31.79 0.77 -6.91
CA VAL A 481 30.94 1.40 -5.89
C VAL A 481 31.46 2.79 -5.50
N ASN A 482 30.63 3.58 -4.83
CA ASN A 482 31.06 4.86 -4.27
C ASN A 482 32.24 4.63 -3.27
N PRO A 483 33.35 5.40 -3.36
CA PRO A 483 34.46 5.29 -2.43
C PRO A 483 34.16 5.80 -1.00
N ASP A 484 32.99 6.38 -0.74
CA ASP A 484 32.59 6.80 0.61
C ASP A 484 32.27 5.58 1.50
N ILE A 485 32.80 5.59 2.73
CA ILE A 485 32.54 4.58 3.75
C ILE A 485 31.48 5.12 4.70
N LEU A 486 30.33 4.44 4.81
CA LEU A 486 29.17 4.90 5.56
C LEU A 486 29.13 4.46 7.04
N SER A 487 30.11 3.68 7.50
CA SER A 487 30.23 3.24 8.90
C SER A 487 31.68 2.87 9.22
N LEU A 488 32.10 3.04 10.47
CA LEU A 488 33.42 2.63 10.95
C LEU A 488 33.63 1.10 11.01
N ASP A 489 32.56 0.31 10.84
CA ASP A 489 32.63 -1.15 10.85
C ASP A 489 32.69 -1.76 9.43
N THR A 490 32.76 -0.92 8.39
CA THR A 490 32.73 -1.35 6.99
C THR A 490 34.05 -0.99 6.30
N ASP A 491 34.79 -2.00 5.85
CA ASP A 491 36.00 -1.81 5.04
C ASP A 491 35.63 -1.52 3.56
N LEU A 492 36.52 -0.82 2.84
CA LEU A 492 36.42 -0.59 1.40
C LEU A 492 37.57 -1.27 0.67
N GLN A 493 37.27 -2.07 -0.35
CA GLN A 493 38.29 -2.68 -1.20
C GLN A 493 38.62 -1.79 -2.40
N LEU A 494 39.90 -1.44 -2.55
CA LEU A 494 40.45 -0.77 -3.72
C LEU A 494 41.25 -1.73 -4.60
N TYR A 495 41.26 -1.45 -5.90
CA TYR A 495 42.08 -2.13 -6.90
C TYR A 495 42.88 -1.10 -7.68
N ALA A 496 44.11 -1.45 -8.04
CA ALA A 496 44.92 -0.67 -8.95
C ALA A 496 45.08 -1.42 -10.27
N LEU A 497 44.94 -0.71 -11.39
CA LEU A 497 45.16 -1.22 -12.73
C LEU A 497 46.21 -0.38 -13.44
N THR A 498 47.27 -1.02 -13.91
CA THR A 498 48.29 -0.43 -14.76
C THR A 498 47.98 -0.73 -16.24
N ILE A 499 47.88 0.30 -17.08
CA ILE A 499 47.58 0.18 -18.52
C ILE A 499 48.89 0.31 -19.32
N PRO A 500 49.08 -0.45 -20.41
CA PRO A 500 48.22 -1.54 -20.90
C PRO A 500 48.21 -2.72 -19.92
N VAL A 501 47.08 -3.44 -19.83
CA VAL A 501 46.85 -4.49 -18.81
C VAL A 501 47.85 -5.65 -18.92
N GLU A 502 48.44 -5.80 -20.10
CA GLU A 502 49.52 -6.75 -20.36
C GLU A 502 50.81 -6.39 -19.61
N ALA A 503 51.02 -5.13 -19.20
CA ALA A 503 52.20 -4.69 -18.45
C ALA A 503 52.23 -5.20 -17.00
N ASP A 504 53.36 -5.03 -16.32
CA ASP A 504 53.51 -5.42 -14.91
C ASP A 504 52.60 -4.60 -13.98
N GLN A 505 51.77 -5.27 -13.19
CA GLN A 505 50.72 -4.67 -12.34
C GLN A 505 51.16 -4.37 -10.90
N TYR A 506 52.46 -4.43 -10.59
CA TYR A 506 52.94 -4.23 -9.22
C TYR A 506 52.70 -2.78 -8.75
N VAL A 507 51.95 -2.60 -7.66
CA VAL A 507 51.80 -1.29 -6.99
C VAL A 507 52.14 -1.35 -5.50
N THR A 508 52.44 -0.20 -4.93
CA THR A 508 52.56 0.00 -3.48
C THR A 508 51.50 0.98 -3.02
N TRP A 509 50.76 0.61 -1.95
CA TRP A 509 49.71 1.43 -1.36
C TRP A 509 50.25 2.32 -0.24
N SER A 510 49.69 3.52 -0.12
CA SER A 510 50.06 4.48 0.92
C SER A 510 48.94 5.48 1.20
N VAL A 511 48.83 5.92 2.45
CA VAL A 511 47.95 7.03 2.84
C VAL A 511 48.72 8.34 2.70
N GLN A 512 48.22 9.24 1.86
CA GLN A 512 48.82 10.55 1.61
C GLN A 512 48.30 11.60 2.58
N VAL A 513 47.00 11.53 2.89
CA VAL A 513 46.29 12.43 3.83
C VAL A 513 45.31 11.59 4.64
N GLY A 514 45.11 11.92 5.92
CA GLY A 514 44.11 11.28 6.77
C GLY A 514 44.49 9.88 7.27
N ALA A 515 45.76 9.66 7.65
CA ALA A 515 46.21 8.39 8.23
C ALA A 515 45.59 8.07 9.62
N ASP A 516 44.98 9.07 10.25
CA ASP A 516 44.13 8.97 11.43
C ASP A 516 42.66 8.70 11.10
N VAL A 517 42.25 8.89 9.83
CA VAL A 517 40.88 8.66 9.32
C VAL A 517 40.74 7.27 8.71
N ALA A 518 41.71 6.80 7.93
CA ALA A 518 41.70 5.47 7.32
C ALA A 518 43.12 4.93 7.11
N SER A 519 43.25 3.60 7.10
CA SER A 519 44.48 2.89 6.71
C SER A 519 44.25 2.04 5.47
N VAL A 520 45.28 1.84 4.65
CA VAL A 520 45.24 0.92 3.49
C VAL A 520 46.34 -0.14 3.63
N ASP A 521 46.01 -1.41 3.38
CA ASP A 521 46.96 -2.52 3.43
C ASP A 521 47.66 -2.77 2.08
N GLU A 522 48.53 -3.79 2.01
CA GLU A 522 49.27 -4.14 0.79
C GLU A 522 48.39 -4.64 -0.37
N ASN A 523 47.14 -5.06 -0.08
CA ASN A 523 46.18 -5.55 -1.05
C ASN A 523 45.15 -4.48 -1.44
N GLY A 524 45.26 -3.25 -0.93
CA GLY A 524 44.31 -2.18 -1.21
C GLY A 524 43.04 -2.22 -0.34
N LEU A 525 43.02 -3.04 0.73
CA LEU A 525 41.91 -3.01 1.70
C LEU A 525 42.03 -1.78 2.59
N VAL A 526 40.98 -0.97 2.60
CA VAL A 526 40.89 0.28 3.35
C VAL A 526 40.05 0.05 4.59
N THR A 527 40.64 0.26 5.76
CA THR A 527 39.96 0.19 7.04
C THR A 527 39.71 1.59 7.60
N PRO A 528 38.45 1.96 7.88
CA PRO A 528 38.13 3.23 8.52
C PRO A 528 38.58 3.26 9.99
N LEU A 529 39.04 4.42 10.45
CA LEU A 529 39.56 4.65 11.80
C LEU A 529 38.79 5.75 12.54
N ALA A 530 38.36 6.79 11.83
CA ALA A 530 37.57 7.91 12.37
C ALA A 530 36.77 8.61 11.26
N GLU A 531 35.74 9.38 11.63
CA GLU A 531 35.02 10.25 10.68
C GLU A 531 35.96 11.33 10.11
N GLY A 532 35.92 11.54 8.79
CA GLY A 532 36.78 12.49 8.09
C GLY A 532 36.98 12.11 6.63
N PHE A 533 38.12 12.50 6.05
CA PHE A 533 38.52 12.01 4.73
C PHE A 533 39.98 11.55 4.72
N ALA A 534 40.28 10.56 3.88
CA ALA A 534 41.62 10.10 3.58
C ALA A 534 41.88 10.17 2.07
N VAL A 535 43.14 10.40 1.69
CA VAL A 535 43.60 10.30 0.30
C VAL A 535 44.59 9.15 0.21
N LEU A 536 44.27 8.17 -0.61
CA LEU A 536 45.01 6.92 -0.75
C LEU A 536 45.67 6.86 -2.12
N ARG A 537 46.92 6.40 -2.19
CA ARG A 537 47.72 6.34 -3.41
C ARG A 537 48.19 4.92 -3.70
N ALA A 538 48.02 4.50 -4.95
CA ALA A 538 48.67 3.33 -5.54
C ALA A 538 49.81 3.80 -6.45
N THR A 539 51.04 3.40 -6.15
CA THR A 539 52.25 3.79 -6.92
C THR A 539 52.84 2.56 -7.60
N ASN A 540 53.06 2.58 -8.92
CA ASN A 540 53.70 1.47 -9.61
C ASN A 540 55.10 1.20 -9.02
N SER A 541 55.37 -0.08 -8.75
CA SER A 541 56.56 -0.50 -7.99
C SER A 541 57.86 -0.35 -8.78
N THR A 542 57.78 -0.36 -10.11
CA THR A 542 58.94 -0.22 -11.01
C THR A 542 59.10 1.21 -11.52
N TYR A 543 57.98 1.91 -11.73
CA TYR A 543 57.92 3.28 -12.27
C TYR A 543 57.15 4.19 -11.30
N PRO A 544 57.79 4.73 -10.25
CA PRO A 544 57.11 5.48 -9.19
C PRO A 544 56.42 6.79 -9.64
N GLU A 545 56.75 7.27 -10.85
CA GLU A 545 56.05 8.37 -11.51
C GLU A 545 54.64 8.01 -12.00
N LEU A 546 54.34 6.71 -12.15
CA LEU A 546 53.02 6.20 -12.49
C LEU A 546 52.26 5.89 -11.20
N PHE A 547 51.35 6.77 -10.83
CA PHE A 547 50.49 6.62 -9.66
C PHE A 547 49.11 7.22 -9.91
N ASP A 548 48.15 6.81 -9.10
CA ASP A 548 46.85 7.46 -9.00
C ASP A 548 46.48 7.65 -7.52
N GLU A 549 45.56 8.57 -7.26
CA GLU A 549 45.08 8.89 -5.92
C GLU A 549 43.55 8.88 -5.87
N ILE A 550 42.99 8.29 -4.82
CA ILE A 550 41.55 8.31 -4.55
C ILE A 550 41.27 8.95 -3.19
N ARG A 551 40.26 9.81 -3.15
CA ARG A 551 39.72 10.35 -1.91
C ARG A 551 38.60 9.43 -1.41
N VAL A 552 38.64 9.10 -0.13
CA VAL A 552 37.63 8.31 0.60
C VAL A 552 37.10 9.20 1.73
N ASN A 553 35.80 9.51 1.74
CA ASN A 553 35.17 10.13 2.89
C ASN A 553 34.62 9.03 3.82
N VAL A 554 34.85 9.15 5.12
CA VAL A 554 34.42 8.19 6.15
C VAL A 554 33.39 8.86 7.04
N TRP A 555 32.22 8.25 7.18
CA TRP A 555 31.11 8.69 8.02
C TRP A 555 30.87 7.68 9.13
N GLU A 556 30.71 8.14 10.38
CA GLU A 556 30.38 7.23 11.50
C GLU A 556 28.92 6.77 11.43
N TYR A 557 28.01 7.70 11.10
CA TYR A 557 26.57 7.44 10.92
C TYR A 557 26.16 7.83 9.49
N GLY A 558 26.81 7.21 8.50
CA GLY A 558 26.63 7.56 7.09
C GLY A 558 25.23 7.23 6.57
N CYS A 559 24.66 8.16 5.82
CA CYS A 559 23.43 7.95 5.07
C CYS A 559 23.53 8.62 3.71
N THR A 560 22.76 8.09 2.76
CA THR A 560 22.74 8.55 1.37
C THR A 560 21.31 8.66 0.90
N GLN A 561 21.01 9.74 0.18
CA GLN A 561 19.79 9.89 -0.63
C GLN A 561 20.22 10.04 -2.08
N PHE A 562 19.56 9.35 -3.00
CA PHE A 562 19.92 9.39 -4.41
C PHE A 562 18.74 9.09 -5.32
N ASN A 563 18.81 9.62 -6.53
CA ASN A 563 18.05 9.10 -7.66
C ASN A 563 18.87 8.04 -8.41
N ASP A 564 18.21 7.18 -9.18
CA ASP A 564 18.90 6.12 -9.93
C ASP A 564 20.09 6.69 -10.70
N LEU A 565 21.28 6.13 -10.45
CA LEU A 565 22.56 6.62 -10.98
C LEU A 565 22.72 6.35 -12.48
N SER A 566 21.78 5.60 -13.09
CA SER A 566 21.71 5.37 -14.52
C SER A 566 21.12 6.57 -15.26
N MET A 567 21.86 7.06 -16.25
CA MET A 567 21.45 8.22 -17.03
C MET A 567 20.74 7.78 -18.31
N VAL A 568 19.49 8.18 -18.49
CA VAL A 568 18.67 7.85 -19.67
C VAL A 568 18.53 9.01 -20.65
N GLY A 569 18.95 10.23 -20.25
CA GLY A 569 18.86 11.40 -21.10
C GLY A 569 19.42 12.69 -20.51
N ILE A 570 19.02 13.79 -21.13
CA ILE A 570 19.44 15.15 -20.80
C ILE A 570 18.35 15.80 -19.95
N GLY A 571 18.67 16.17 -18.72
CA GLY A 571 17.86 17.02 -17.87
C GLY A 571 18.06 18.51 -18.17
N TYR A 572 17.70 19.38 -17.22
CA TYR A 572 17.68 20.83 -17.43
C TYR A 572 18.38 21.61 -16.32
N GLY A 573 18.88 22.79 -16.66
CA GLY A 573 19.04 23.90 -15.70
C GLY A 573 20.29 23.90 -14.82
N ILE A 574 21.48 23.65 -15.38
CA ILE A 574 22.73 23.87 -14.64
C ILE A 574 23.31 25.26 -14.92
N ASN A 575 23.56 25.62 -16.18
CA ASN A 575 24.03 26.98 -16.52
C ASN A 575 23.57 27.44 -17.91
N ASN A 576 22.45 26.89 -18.36
CA ASN A 576 21.91 27.06 -19.71
C ASN A 576 20.85 28.16 -19.81
N GLY A 577 20.80 29.07 -18.83
CA GLY A 577 19.78 30.11 -18.71
C GLY A 577 18.56 29.71 -17.87
N HIS A 578 18.44 28.44 -17.49
CA HIS A 578 17.41 27.93 -16.59
C HIS A 578 18.04 27.40 -15.29
N LEU A 579 17.24 27.26 -14.24
CA LEU A 579 17.61 26.61 -12.99
C LEU A 579 16.84 25.30 -12.87
N GLY A 580 17.54 24.19 -12.69
CA GLY A 580 16.96 22.88 -12.41
C GLY A 580 17.02 22.61 -10.92
N ALA A 581 16.00 21.98 -10.36
CA ALA A 581 15.97 21.57 -8.96
C ALA A 581 15.30 20.22 -8.82
N ASP A 582 15.88 19.36 -7.99
CA ASP A 582 15.37 18.03 -7.70
C ASP A 582 15.29 17.80 -6.19
N ASP A 583 14.39 16.95 -5.74
CA ASP A 583 14.11 16.79 -4.31
C ASP A 583 14.90 15.65 -3.66
N PHE A 584 15.07 15.75 -2.35
CA PHE A 584 15.55 14.69 -1.48
C PHE A 584 14.87 14.80 -0.11
N VAL A 585 14.80 13.67 0.59
CA VAL A 585 14.07 13.58 1.86
C VAL A 585 15.04 13.31 3.00
N VAL A 586 14.93 14.12 4.06
CA VAL A 586 15.53 13.83 5.36
C VAL A 586 14.49 13.06 6.17
N GLU A 587 14.82 11.82 6.54
CA GLU A 587 13.90 10.91 7.22
C GLU A 587 13.38 11.47 8.55
N SER A 588 12.18 11.04 8.94
CA SER A 588 11.56 11.41 10.21
C SER A 588 12.48 11.14 11.40
N GLU A 589 12.48 12.05 12.36
CA GLU A 589 13.25 12.01 13.61
C GLU A 589 14.78 12.07 13.41
N THR A 590 15.27 12.35 12.20
CA THR A 590 16.70 12.46 11.89
C THR A 590 17.13 13.87 11.51
N ARG A 591 18.41 14.14 11.73
CA ARG A 591 19.12 15.33 11.24
C ARG A 591 20.18 14.87 10.25
N PHE A 592 20.11 15.39 9.04
CA PHE A 592 21.06 15.13 7.98
C PHE A 592 22.11 16.23 7.92
N ARG A 593 23.37 15.83 8.14
CA ARG A 593 24.56 16.64 7.94
C ARG A 593 25.12 16.31 6.57
N VAL A 594 24.75 17.11 5.57
CA VAL A 594 25.17 16.94 4.18
C VAL A 594 26.69 17.13 4.07
N GLY A 595 27.36 16.15 3.49
CA GLY A 595 28.81 16.13 3.34
C GLY A 595 29.29 16.17 1.90
N THR A 596 28.71 15.35 1.04
CA THR A 596 29.15 15.19 -0.35
C THR A 596 27.94 15.18 -1.27
N VAL A 597 28.06 15.85 -2.42
CA VAL A 597 27.09 15.79 -3.51
C VAL A 597 27.79 15.33 -4.77
N ARG A 598 27.32 14.22 -5.33
CA ARG A 598 27.80 13.66 -6.60
C ARG A 598 26.70 13.79 -7.64
N MET A 599 27.06 14.21 -8.84
CA MET A 599 26.10 14.46 -9.92
C MET A 599 26.63 13.93 -11.25
N LYS A 600 25.72 13.42 -12.09
CA LYS A 600 26.03 13.16 -13.51
C LYS A 600 25.63 14.38 -14.31
N LEU A 601 26.57 14.93 -15.08
CA LEU A 601 26.38 16.16 -15.86
C LEU A 601 26.71 15.92 -17.33
N MET A 602 26.13 16.73 -18.22
CA MET A 602 26.37 16.68 -19.65
C MET A 602 26.76 18.07 -20.17
N ALA A 603 27.86 18.17 -20.91
CA ALA A 603 28.28 19.42 -21.57
C ALA A 603 28.28 19.29 -23.09
N GLN A 604 27.97 20.39 -23.80
CA GLN A 604 27.92 20.40 -25.28
C GLN A 604 29.30 20.21 -25.94
N SER A 605 30.37 20.52 -25.21
CA SER A 605 31.76 20.33 -25.64
C SER A 605 32.57 19.77 -24.48
N LEU A 606 33.72 19.17 -24.80
CA LEU A 606 34.71 18.79 -23.78
C LEU A 606 35.13 20.05 -23.00
N THR A 607 35.07 20.00 -21.66
CA THR A 607 35.29 21.16 -20.79
C THR A 607 35.65 20.73 -19.38
N GLU A 608 36.10 21.69 -18.57
CA GLU A 608 36.38 21.52 -17.15
C GLU A 608 35.46 22.44 -16.32
N PHE A 609 34.94 21.91 -15.21
CA PHE A 609 34.14 22.63 -14.25
C PHE A 609 35.04 23.37 -13.24
N THR A 610 34.84 24.67 -13.09
CA THR A 610 35.66 25.53 -12.23
C THR A 610 35.04 25.81 -10.87
N SER A 611 33.72 25.84 -10.78
CA SER A 611 32.97 26.02 -9.52
C SER A 611 31.50 25.69 -9.71
N PHE A 612 30.81 25.46 -8.60
CA PHE A 612 29.37 25.28 -8.50
C PHE A 612 28.80 26.23 -7.43
N ASP A 613 27.66 26.85 -7.70
CA ASP A 613 26.77 27.45 -6.69
C ASP A 613 25.65 26.43 -6.43
N LEU A 614 25.75 25.73 -5.31
CA LEU A 614 24.84 24.66 -4.93
C LEU A 614 23.80 25.17 -3.94
N ARG A 615 22.55 25.31 -4.39
CA ARG A 615 21.45 25.85 -3.58
C ARG A 615 20.65 24.72 -2.96
N PHE A 616 20.35 24.86 -1.67
CA PHE A 616 19.38 24.03 -0.97
C PHE A 616 18.13 24.88 -0.75
N LEU A 617 16.99 24.42 -1.24
CA LEU A 617 15.72 25.13 -1.16
C LEU A 617 14.75 24.38 -0.26
N LYS A 618 13.91 25.15 0.44
CA LYS A 618 12.79 24.62 1.23
C LYS A 618 11.73 24.05 0.27
N ASN A 619 11.01 23.02 0.68
CA ASN A 619 9.81 22.58 -0.02
C ASN A 619 8.68 23.62 0.11
N ASP A 620 8.09 24.07 -1.00
CA ASP A 620 6.89 24.93 -1.05
C ASP A 620 5.69 24.16 -1.60
N ILE A 621 5.22 23.18 -0.82
CA ILE A 621 4.17 22.21 -1.20
C ILE A 621 4.55 21.54 -2.52
N ASP A 622 5.41 20.52 -2.39
CA ASP A 622 5.70 19.54 -3.44
C ASP A 622 6.50 20.09 -4.63
N ARG A 623 7.27 21.16 -4.39
CA ARG A 623 8.10 21.87 -5.38
C ARG A 623 9.17 22.75 -4.71
N PRO A 624 10.20 23.20 -5.44
CA PRO A 624 11.20 24.09 -4.88
C PRO A 624 10.62 25.44 -4.44
N GLY A 625 10.97 25.87 -3.23
CA GLY A 625 10.57 27.13 -2.62
C GLY A 625 11.73 28.12 -2.50
N GLU A 626 11.80 28.81 -1.36
CA GLU A 626 12.89 29.77 -1.06
C GLU A 626 14.23 29.06 -0.85
N VAL A 627 15.32 29.76 -1.17
CA VAL A 627 16.68 29.26 -0.92
C VAL A 627 16.97 29.34 0.58
N LEU A 628 17.19 28.18 1.21
CA LEU A 628 17.62 28.08 2.61
C LEU A 628 19.09 28.46 2.77
N THR A 629 19.93 27.92 1.89
CA THR A 629 21.37 28.20 1.87
C THR A 629 21.95 27.93 0.49
N SER A 630 23.11 28.54 0.21
CA SER A 630 23.86 28.33 -1.03
C SER A 630 25.34 28.13 -0.72
N VAL A 631 25.95 27.14 -1.35
CA VAL A 631 27.36 26.77 -1.15
C VAL A 631 28.11 26.96 -2.44
N ASN A 632 29.12 27.84 -2.43
CA ASN A 632 30.05 27.98 -3.55
C ASN A 632 31.22 27.01 -3.37
N ILE A 633 31.36 26.07 -4.30
CA ILE A 633 32.28 24.93 -4.16
C ILE A 633 33.02 24.64 -5.46
N VAL A 634 34.29 24.26 -5.36
CA VAL A 634 35.08 23.73 -6.49
C VAL A 634 34.98 22.21 -6.46
N PRO A 635 34.79 21.53 -7.61
CA PRO A 635 34.78 20.07 -7.64
C PRO A 635 36.04 19.48 -7.05
N THR A 636 35.87 18.50 -6.17
CA THR A 636 36.99 17.70 -5.65
C THR A 636 37.39 16.60 -6.63
N SER A 637 36.44 16.11 -7.42
CA SER A 637 36.68 15.23 -8.56
C SER A 637 35.75 15.57 -9.73
N GLN A 638 36.27 15.47 -10.95
CA GLN A 638 35.48 15.56 -12.18
C GLN A 638 36.05 14.56 -13.20
N VAL A 639 35.30 13.50 -13.50
CA VAL A 639 35.74 12.43 -14.39
C VAL A 639 34.91 12.49 -15.67
N TYR A 640 35.59 12.59 -16.81
CA TYR A 640 34.95 12.41 -18.10
C TYR A 640 34.62 10.93 -18.31
N VAL A 641 33.34 10.62 -18.55
CA VAL A 641 32.86 9.24 -18.66
C VAL A 641 32.86 8.78 -20.12
N THR A 642 32.11 9.49 -20.97
CA THR A 642 31.93 9.11 -22.38
C THR A 642 31.26 10.23 -23.18
N GLN A 643 31.23 10.11 -24.49
CA GLN A 643 30.48 10.97 -25.39
C GLN A 643 29.23 10.24 -25.90
N VAL A 644 28.05 10.84 -25.75
CA VAL A 644 26.79 10.35 -26.29
C VAL A 644 26.22 11.37 -27.27
N GLY A 645 26.28 11.05 -28.56
CA GLY A 645 25.93 12.00 -29.62
C GLY A 645 26.86 13.22 -29.59
N MET A 646 26.31 14.41 -29.38
CA MET A 646 27.08 15.66 -29.28
C MET A 646 27.45 16.05 -27.84
N PHE A 647 26.99 15.30 -26.83
CA PHE A 647 27.20 15.67 -25.42
C PHE A 647 28.31 14.82 -24.79
N HIS A 648 29.06 15.46 -23.89
CA HIS A 648 30.15 14.87 -23.12
C HIS A 648 29.65 14.66 -21.69
N ASN A 649 29.68 13.43 -21.21
CA ASN A 649 29.16 13.06 -19.90
C ASN A 649 30.27 13.12 -18.86
N TYR A 650 29.94 13.65 -17.69
CA TYR A 650 30.85 13.77 -16.56
C TYR A 650 30.21 13.21 -15.30
N ASP A 651 31.07 12.68 -14.45
CA ASP A 651 30.78 12.38 -13.06
C ASP A 651 31.51 13.40 -12.19
N VAL A 652 30.77 14.20 -11.43
CA VAL A 652 31.31 15.32 -10.67
C VAL A 652 30.99 15.14 -9.20
N GLN A 653 32.02 15.23 -8.36
CA GLN A 653 31.93 15.16 -6.91
C GLN A 653 32.25 16.50 -6.28
N LEU A 654 31.39 16.92 -5.34
CA LEU A 654 31.48 18.15 -4.57
C LEU A 654 31.52 17.78 -3.08
N ASP A 655 32.69 17.86 -2.43
CA ASP A 655 32.80 17.65 -0.98
C ASP A 655 32.69 18.98 -0.22
N LEU A 656 31.64 19.13 0.58
CA LEU A 656 31.36 20.33 1.35
C LEU A 656 32.36 20.45 2.51
N THR A 657 33.07 21.58 2.54
CA THR A 657 34.02 21.90 3.63
C THR A 657 33.30 22.34 4.89
N GLU A 658 32.17 23.02 4.75
CA GLU A 658 31.23 23.32 5.82
C GLU A 658 29.91 22.59 5.52
N PRO A 659 29.48 21.68 6.39
CA PRO A 659 28.32 20.84 6.13
C PRO A 659 27.02 21.63 6.20
N VAL A 660 26.06 21.28 5.34
CA VAL A 660 24.69 21.82 5.42
C VAL A 660 23.87 20.94 6.35
N ILE A 661 23.26 21.55 7.38
CA ILE A 661 22.45 20.83 8.37
C ILE A 661 20.97 21.00 8.02
N LEU A 662 20.29 19.87 7.81
CA LEU A 662 18.87 19.80 7.50
C LEU A 662 18.21 18.87 8.51
N ASP A 663 17.14 19.34 9.16
CA ASP A 663 16.31 18.49 10.00
C ASP A 663 15.33 17.70 9.12
N GLN A 664 14.52 16.82 9.70
CA GLN A 664 13.51 16.03 8.97
C GLN A 664 12.66 16.89 8.00
N GLY A 665 12.39 16.37 6.81
CA GLY A 665 11.56 17.04 5.80
C GLY A 665 12.03 16.84 4.37
N THR A 666 11.26 17.35 3.41
CA THR A 666 11.62 17.38 1.99
C THR A 666 12.36 18.68 1.66
N TYR A 667 13.44 18.56 0.91
CA TYR A 667 14.26 19.68 0.46
C TYR A 667 14.60 19.52 -1.02
N TRP A 668 15.03 20.62 -1.65
CA TRP A 668 15.38 20.63 -3.06
C TRP A 668 16.83 21.07 -3.24
N ILE A 669 17.52 20.50 -4.22
CA ILE A 669 18.88 20.88 -4.59
C ILE A 669 18.89 21.47 -6.00
N SER A 670 19.44 22.68 -6.13
CA SER A 670 19.57 23.39 -7.42
C SER A 670 21.02 23.77 -7.68
N PRO A 671 21.75 22.99 -8.49
CA PRO A 671 23.14 23.25 -8.83
C PRO A 671 23.29 24.23 -10.00
N ILE A 672 24.22 25.18 -9.89
CA ILE A 672 24.65 26.04 -10.99
C ILE A 672 26.14 25.86 -11.23
N ALA A 673 26.57 25.47 -12.43
CA ALA A 673 27.97 25.19 -12.73
C ALA A 673 28.65 26.30 -13.55
N ASN A 674 29.89 26.60 -13.23
CA ASN A 674 30.79 27.40 -14.05
C ASN A 674 31.83 26.49 -14.71
N THR A 675 32.14 26.75 -15.97
CA THR A 675 33.15 26.00 -16.74
C THR A 675 34.23 26.95 -17.26
N VAL A 676 35.42 26.43 -17.55
CA VAL A 676 36.57 27.23 -18.02
C VAL A 676 36.28 28.04 -19.29
N ASP A 677 35.43 27.51 -20.17
CA ASP A 677 35.10 28.11 -21.47
C ASP A 677 33.69 28.72 -21.53
N GLY A 678 32.94 28.71 -20.43
CA GLY A 678 31.52 29.10 -20.41
C GLY A 678 30.61 28.14 -21.21
N ASN A 679 31.02 26.88 -21.35
CA ASN A 679 30.22 25.83 -21.98
C ASN A 679 28.90 25.60 -21.23
N VAL A 680 27.87 25.31 -22.02
CA VAL A 680 26.54 24.95 -21.54
C VAL A 680 26.53 23.54 -20.98
N VAL A 681 26.01 23.42 -19.75
CA VAL A 681 25.92 22.22 -18.94
C VAL A 681 24.44 21.90 -18.67
N TYR A 682 24.13 20.62 -18.71
CA TYR A 682 22.83 20.05 -18.38
C TYR A 682 23.01 19.03 -17.25
N TRP A 683 21.98 18.88 -16.42
CA TRP A 683 21.92 17.81 -15.44
C TRP A 683 21.62 16.51 -16.18
N GLY A 684 22.30 15.41 -15.87
CA GLY A 684 21.87 14.08 -16.33
C GLY A 684 20.48 13.76 -15.78
N ALA A 685 19.65 13.08 -16.58
CA ALA A 685 18.30 12.70 -16.17
C ALA A 685 18.10 11.18 -16.13
N THR A 686 17.22 10.72 -15.24
CA THR A 686 16.72 9.35 -15.11
C THR A 686 15.20 9.33 -15.02
N VAL A 687 14.55 8.20 -15.35
CA VAL A 687 13.10 8.00 -15.15
C VAL A 687 12.78 7.21 -13.88
N ASN A 688 13.79 6.65 -13.24
CA ASN A 688 13.65 5.85 -12.02
C ASN A 688 13.99 6.72 -10.82
N THR A 689 13.20 6.61 -9.75
CA THR A 689 13.58 7.14 -8.45
C THR A 689 14.48 6.12 -7.76
N GLY A 690 15.58 6.56 -7.14
CA GLY A 690 16.56 5.68 -6.48
C GLY A 690 16.08 5.13 -5.13
N GLY A 691 14.75 5.04 -4.93
CA GLY A 691 14.13 4.77 -3.63
C GLY A 691 13.60 6.01 -2.90
N ILE A 692 13.73 7.21 -3.47
CA ILE A 692 13.07 8.42 -2.99
C ILE A 692 11.63 8.44 -3.54
N ASP A 693 10.61 8.40 -2.67
CA ASP A 693 9.20 8.65 -3.03
C ASP A 693 8.97 10.16 -3.25
N GLY A 694 9.75 10.74 -4.16
CA GLY A 694 9.88 12.18 -4.39
C GLY A 694 9.22 12.68 -5.67
N PHE A 695 9.34 13.98 -5.90
CA PHE A 695 8.77 14.67 -7.06
C PHE A 695 9.69 14.62 -8.27
N SER A 696 9.13 14.77 -9.48
CA SER A 696 9.96 14.92 -10.67
C SER A 696 10.73 16.24 -10.68
N LEU A 697 11.83 16.29 -11.41
CA LEU A 697 12.67 17.48 -11.63
C LEU A 697 11.82 18.71 -12.00
N PHE A 698 12.09 19.82 -11.31
CA PHE A 698 11.52 21.14 -11.60
C PHE A 698 12.53 22.04 -12.31
N VAL A 699 12.03 22.94 -13.14
CA VAL A 699 12.83 23.94 -13.85
C VAL A 699 12.21 25.33 -13.72
N ASP A 700 13.02 26.31 -13.33
CA ASP A 700 12.74 27.73 -13.51
C ASP A 700 13.44 28.25 -14.76
N TYR A 701 12.68 28.76 -15.72
CA TYR A 701 13.20 29.28 -16.99
C TYR A 701 13.73 30.72 -16.88
N ASN A 702 13.71 31.30 -15.67
CA ASN A 702 14.04 32.71 -15.40
C ASN A 702 13.22 33.69 -16.25
N ASP A 703 12.03 33.30 -16.69
CA ASP A 703 11.10 34.12 -17.47
C ASP A 703 10.02 34.79 -16.60
N GLY A 704 10.13 34.65 -15.28
CA GLY A 704 9.25 35.29 -14.29
C GLY A 704 8.03 34.45 -13.90
N HIS A 705 7.85 33.26 -14.47
CA HIS A 705 6.74 32.36 -14.12
C HIS A 705 7.10 31.40 -12.96
N GLY A 706 8.38 31.25 -12.60
CA GLY A 706 8.84 30.41 -11.50
C GLY A 706 9.02 28.93 -11.87
N TRP A 707 9.04 28.06 -10.87
CA TRP A 707 9.31 26.63 -11.00
C TRP A 707 8.20 25.86 -11.73
N ARG A 708 8.59 25.00 -12.69
CA ARG A 708 7.71 24.18 -13.52
C ARG A 708 8.13 22.70 -13.45
N GLY A 709 7.21 21.81 -13.13
CA GLY A 709 7.46 20.37 -13.16
C GLY A 709 7.56 19.87 -14.61
N LEU A 710 8.60 19.09 -14.92
CA LEU A 710 8.75 18.53 -16.27
C LEU A 710 8.04 17.17 -16.45
N GLY A 711 7.74 16.48 -15.34
CA GLY A 711 7.07 15.19 -15.30
C GLY A 711 7.91 14.04 -15.87
N GLY A 712 8.06 12.96 -15.10
CA GLY A 712 8.62 11.71 -15.59
C GLY A 712 10.15 11.69 -15.74
N PHE A 713 10.86 12.69 -15.22
CA PHE A 713 12.33 12.70 -15.16
C PHE A 713 12.80 13.25 -13.81
N ASN A 714 13.90 12.69 -13.29
CA ASN A 714 14.62 13.15 -12.11
C ASN A 714 16.07 13.48 -12.49
N GLY A 715 16.68 14.44 -11.81
CA GLY A 715 18.11 14.71 -11.88
C GLY A 715 18.91 13.55 -11.30
N VAL A 716 19.99 13.17 -11.98
CA VAL A 716 20.88 12.11 -11.49
C VAL A 716 21.87 12.72 -10.51
N PHE A 717 21.62 12.51 -9.22
CA PHE A 717 22.50 12.91 -8.14
C PHE A 717 22.46 11.91 -6.98
N GLU A 718 23.49 12.01 -6.16
CA GLU A 718 23.64 11.32 -4.89
C GLU A 718 24.12 12.35 -3.87
N ILE A 719 23.45 12.40 -2.72
CA ILE A 719 23.81 13.24 -1.58
C ILE A 719 24.12 12.34 -0.39
N THR A 720 25.35 12.44 0.09
CA THR A 720 25.88 11.61 1.18
C THR A 720 26.30 12.51 2.34
N GLY A 721 26.17 11.99 3.55
CA GLY A 721 26.57 12.69 4.76
C GLY A 721 26.28 11.84 5.98
N SER A 722 26.04 12.49 7.12
CA SER A 722 25.70 11.79 8.36
C SER A 722 24.26 12.02 8.79
N CYS A 723 23.51 10.95 9.00
CA CYS A 723 22.18 10.99 9.60
C CYS A 723 22.29 10.60 11.06
N THR A 724 22.05 11.56 11.94
CA THR A 724 22.01 11.33 13.39
C THR A 724 20.59 11.53 13.89
N PRO A 725 20.16 10.83 14.94
CA PRO A 725 18.89 11.15 15.60
C PRO A 725 18.85 12.65 15.95
N MET A 726 17.72 13.30 15.72
CA MET A 726 17.57 14.71 16.10
C MET A 726 17.87 14.87 17.58
N PRO A 727 18.65 15.90 17.99
CA PRO A 727 18.99 16.12 19.41
C PRO A 727 17.75 16.22 20.31
N VAL A 728 16.65 16.77 19.80
CA VAL A 728 15.31 16.69 20.39
C VAL A 728 14.29 16.41 19.29
N VAL A 729 13.47 15.39 19.48
CA VAL A 729 12.32 15.09 18.61
C VAL A 729 11.06 15.63 19.28
N VAL A 730 10.28 16.44 18.57
CA VAL A 730 8.98 16.95 19.04
C VAL A 730 7.87 16.32 18.21
N LYS A 731 6.91 15.65 18.87
CA LYS A 731 5.80 14.98 18.18
C LYS A 731 4.53 14.90 19.02
N PRO A 732 3.36 14.66 18.40
CA PRO A 732 2.14 14.38 19.15
C PRO A 732 2.19 13.02 19.87
N THR A 733 1.79 12.98 21.14
CA THR A 733 1.86 11.79 22.03
C THR A 733 1.11 10.54 21.53
N ASN A 734 0.15 10.69 20.62
CA ASN A 734 -0.68 9.58 20.10
C ASN A 734 -0.47 9.31 18.61
N GLY A 735 0.55 9.89 17.97
CA GLY A 735 0.76 9.79 16.52
C GLY A 735 -0.32 10.50 15.69
N SER A 736 -1.09 11.39 16.32
CA SER A 736 -2.04 12.28 15.65
C SER A 736 -1.32 13.25 14.72
N GLU A 737 -2.00 13.78 13.71
CA GLU A 737 -1.48 14.88 12.92
C GLU A 737 -1.26 16.12 13.80
N ALA A 738 -0.28 16.96 13.44
CA ALA A 738 -0.03 18.24 14.10
C ALA A 738 -1.06 19.30 13.67
N LYS A 739 -2.34 18.99 13.88
CA LYS A 739 -3.50 19.80 13.47
C LYS A 739 -4.55 19.81 14.58
N ILE A 740 -5.10 21.00 14.86
CA ILE A 740 -6.18 21.24 15.82
C ILE A 740 -7.18 22.27 15.29
N TYR A 741 -8.39 22.30 15.85
CA TYR A 741 -9.33 23.41 15.64
C TYR A 741 -9.21 24.47 16.74
N LEU A 742 -9.78 25.65 16.51
CA LEU A 742 -9.85 26.72 17.50
C LEU A 742 -10.44 26.21 18.83
N ASN A 743 -9.78 26.53 19.94
CA ASN A 743 -10.06 26.06 21.31
C ASN A 743 -9.80 24.56 21.57
N GLU A 744 -9.42 23.77 20.57
CA GLU A 744 -8.91 22.42 20.80
C GLU A 744 -7.47 22.44 21.30
N SER A 745 -7.01 21.31 21.83
CA SER A 745 -5.64 21.17 22.33
C SER A 745 -4.99 19.87 21.87
N LEU A 746 -3.68 19.92 21.65
CA LEU A 746 -2.83 18.82 21.23
C LEU A 746 -1.69 18.63 22.23
N GLN A 747 -1.53 17.42 22.76
CA GLN A 747 -0.42 17.09 23.65
C GLN A 747 0.80 16.68 22.82
N LEU A 748 1.87 17.48 22.90
CA LEU A 748 3.17 17.14 22.35
C LEU A 748 4.05 16.45 23.39
N GLU A 749 4.93 15.57 22.94
CA GLU A 749 6.06 15.05 23.69
C GLU A 749 7.36 15.50 23.04
N ALA A 750 8.40 15.63 23.86
CA ALA A 750 9.76 15.89 23.44
C ALA A 750 10.66 14.74 23.92
N ILE A 751 11.48 14.20 23.02
CA ILE A 751 12.44 13.14 23.32
C ILE A 751 13.85 13.72 23.11
N VAL A 752 14.65 13.81 24.16
CA VAL A 752 16.03 14.33 24.11
C VAL A 752 17.00 13.18 23.83
N ASN A 753 17.60 13.15 22.65
CA ASN A 753 18.46 12.05 22.19
C ASN A 753 19.97 12.29 22.43
N VAL A 754 20.31 13.16 23.38
CA VAL A 754 21.71 13.52 23.69
C VAL A 754 22.14 12.87 25.01
N SER A 755 23.17 12.02 24.95
CA SER A 755 23.72 11.32 26.12
C SER A 755 24.22 12.32 27.17
N GLY A 756 23.76 12.16 28.42
CA GLY A 756 24.14 13.01 29.55
C GLY A 756 23.20 14.20 29.82
N LEU A 757 22.22 14.47 28.96
CA LEU A 757 21.16 15.45 29.21
C LEU A 757 19.89 14.78 29.78
N SER A 758 19.10 15.53 30.55
CA SER A 758 17.79 15.10 31.04
C SER A 758 16.73 15.17 29.94
N GLN A 759 15.62 14.46 30.13
CA GLN A 759 14.45 14.50 29.23
C GLN A 759 13.55 15.74 29.45
N ASN A 760 13.96 16.67 30.31
CA ASN A 760 13.17 17.86 30.59
C ASN A 760 13.43 18.93 29.54
N VAL A 761 12.37 19.58 29.07
CA VAL A 761 12.43 20.66 28.09
C VAL A 761 11.62 21.87 28.55
N ASN A 762 12.02 23.05 28.10
CA ASN A 762 11.22 24.26 28.13
C ASN A 762 10.47 24.39 26.81
N TRP A 763 9.15 24.51 26.90
CA TRP A 763 8.28 24.70 25.74
C TRP A 763 8.05 26.18 25.47
N SER A 764 8.09 26.55 24.19
CA SER A 764 7.75 27.89 23.71
C SER A 764 7.14 27.84 22.31
N VAL A 765 6.40 28.88 21.95
CA VAL A 765 5.99 29.11 20.56
C VAL A 765 7.07 29.97 19.91
N GLU A 766 7.79 29.45 18.92
CA GLU A 766 8.84 30.18 18.19
C GLU A 766 8.23 31.21 17.24
N THR A 767 7.19 30.81 16.51
CA THR A 767 6.41 31.67 15.58
C THR A 767 4.92 31.31 15.68
N GLY A 768 4.03 32.26 15.37
CA GLY A 768 2.58 32.02 15.38
C GLY A 768 1.93 32.06 16.77
N THR A 769 2.42 32.93 17.66
CA THR A 769 1.84 33.14 19.01
C THR A 769 0.39 33.62 18.99
N ASP A 770 -0.06 34.22 17.89
CA ASP A 770 -1.44 34.65 17.69
C ASP A 770 -2.36 33.46 17.32
N PHE A 771 -1.78 32.31 16.95
CA PHE A 771 -2.50 31.13 16.48
C PHE A 771 -2.56 30.03 17.54
N ALA A 772 -1.49 29.81 18.30
CA ALA A 772 -1.47 28.82 19.37
C ALA A 772 -0.67 29.28 20.59
N THR A 773 -0.99 28.69 21.74
CA THR A 773 -0.17 28.75 22.97
C THR A 773 0.35 27.36 23.29
N VAL A 774 1.47 27.28 24.03
CA VAL A 774 1.97 26.00 24.57
C VAL A 774 2.21 26.12 26.06
N SER A 775 1.72 25.14 26.83
CA SER A 775 1.94 25.06 28.27
C SER A 775 3.34 24.52 28.60
N SER A 776 3.75 24.63 29.88
CA SER A 776 5.02 24.08 30.36
C SER A 776 5.12 22.55 30.25
N THR A 777 4.02 21.85 29.98
CA THR A 777 3.98 20.40 29.79
C THR A 777 3.78 19.98 28.33
N GLY A 778 3.86 20.92 27.37
CA GLY A 778 3.74 20.61 25.94
C GLY A 778 2.31 20.48 25.40
N VAL A 779 1.29 20.89 26.17
CA VAL A 779 -0.08 21.02 25.63
C VAL A 779 -0.15 22.28 24.80
N VAL A 780 -0.41 22.14 23.51
CA VAL A 780 -0.63 23.22 22.54
C VAL A 780 -2.13 23.49 22.45
N THR A 781 -2.58 24.73 22.57
CA THR A 781 -4.00 25.12 22.45
C THR A 781 -4.17 26.15 21.35
N GLY A 782 -5.09 25.89 20.42
CA GLY A 782 -5.41 26.79 19.32
C GLY A 782 -6.20 28.00 19.82
N ILE A 783 -5.69 29.21 19.56
CA ILE A 783 -6.29 30.49 19.96
C ILE A 783 -6.54 31.44 18.78
N GLY A 784 -6.07 31.08 17.58
CA GLY A 784 -6.35 31.77 16.32
C GLY A 784 -6.02 30.88 15.13
N VAL A 785 -6.63 31.15 13.97
CA VAL A 785 -6.42 30.35 12.74
C VAL A 785 -5.06 30.67 12.12
N GLY A 786 -4.24 29.66 11.87
CA GLY A 786 -2.91 29.81 11.30
C GLY A 786 -1.98 28.65 11.68
N VAL A 787 -0.67 28.80 11.46
CA VAL A 787 0.34 27.78 11.80
C VAL A 787 1.28 28.33 12.87
N ALA A 788 1.44 27.61 13.97
CA ALA A 788 2.37 27.95 15.04
C ALA A 788 3.53 26.94 15.08
N THR A 789 4.78 27.43 15.05
CA THR A 789 5.96 26.59 15.25
C THR A 789 6.22 26.45 16.74
N ILE A 790 6.04 25.24 17.27
CA ILE A 790 6.28 24.90 18.68
C ILE A 790 7.72 24.42 18.85
N LYS A 791 8.41 24.92 19.87
CA LYS A 791 9.81 24.61 20.16
C LYS A 791 9.96 24.01 21.55
N ALA A 792 10.71 22.92 21.63
CA ALA A 792 11.14 22.30 22.87
C ALA A 792 12.66 22.43 23.02
N VAL A 793 13.12 23.13 24.05
CA VAL A 793 14.55 23.38 24.32
C VAL A 793 14.98 22.60 25.56
N SER A 794 16.07 21.85 25.52
CA SER A 794 16.60 21.14 26.70
C SER A 794 16.86 22.12 27.85
N VAL A 795 16.50 21.72 29.08
CA VAL A 795 16.79 22.52 30.28
C VAL A 795 18.29 22.53 30.63
N ASP A 796 19.04 21.55 30.14
CA ASP A 796 20.46 21.36 30.46
C ASP A 796 21.38 22.04 29.42
N ASP A 797 20.92 22.20 28.18
CA ASP A 797 21.64 22.89 27.10
C ASP A 797 20.66 23.63 26.17
N GLN A 798 20.72 24.96 26.16
CA GLN A 798 19.82 25.79 25.36
C GLN A 798 20.08 25.72 23.84
N THR A 799 21.20 25.14 23.42
CA THR A 799 21.51 24.89 22.00
C THR A 799 20.86 23.60 21.47
N VAL A 800 20.38 22.73 22.37
CA VAL A 800 19.71 21.47 22.05
C VAL A 800 18.21 21.68 22.06
N PHE A 801 17.59 21.70 20.88
CA PHE A 801 16.15 21.91 20.73
C PHE A 801 15.58 21.15 19.53
N GLY A 802 14.25 21.04 19.50
CA GLY A 802 13.47 20.50 18.40
C GLY A 802 12.24 21.38 18.16
N ILE A 803 11.71 21.36 16.94
CA ILE A 803 10.55 22.15 16.54
C ILE A 803 9.49 21.28 15.84
N LEU A 804 8.22 21.70 15.93
CA LEU A 804 7.09 21.10 15.22
C LEU A 804 6.08 22.20 14.85
N ASP A 805 5.68 22.26 13.59
CA ASP A 805 4.60 23.13 13.14
C ASP A 805 3.24 22.51 13.49
N VAL A 806 2.35 23.29 14.12
CA VAL A 806 0.98 22.90 14.46
C VAL A 806 0.00 23.83 13.73
N ALA A 807 -0.85 23.25 12.88
CA ALA A 807 -1.89 23.98 12.16
C ALA A 807 -3.17 24.11 13.01
N VAL A 808 -3.71 25.33 13.10
CA VAL A 808 -4.95 25.66 13.80
C VAL A 808 -6.00 26.11 12.78
N HIS A 809 -7.11 25.39 12.71
CA HIS A 809 -8.23 25.63 11.79
C HIS A 809 -9.47 26.19 12.49
N ASP A 810 -10.35 26.90 11.77
CA ASP A 810 -11.68 27.23 12.27
C ASP A 810 -12.65 26.06 12.03
N PRO A 811 -13.43 25.63 13.03
CA PRO A 811 -14.44 24.58 12.83
C PRO A 811 -15.56 24.98 11.85
N ASN A 812 -15.74 26.28 11.59
CA ASN A 812 -16.71 26.81 10.63
C ASN A 812 -16.09 27.06 9.23
N GLU A 813 -14.84 26.67 8.99
CA GLU A 813 -14.22 26.74 7.66
C GLU A 813 -15.11 26.05 6.62
N CYS A 814 -15.43 26.79 5.56
CA CYS A 814 -16.16 26.29 4.42
C CYS A 814 -15.62 26.88 3.12
N PHE A 815 -15.93 26.23 2.00
CA PHE A 815 -15.51 26.69 0.69
C PHE A 815 -16.52 26.29 -0.39
N GLN A 816 -16.47 27.00 -1.51
CA GLN A 816 -17.11 26.60 -2.77
C GLN A 816 -16.04 26.59 -3.85
N GLN A 817 -16.10 25.63 -4.76
CA GLN A 817 -15.10 25.48 -5.79
C GLN A 817 -15.67 24.89 -7.07
N VAL A 818 -14.95 25.14 -8.15
CA VAL A 818 -15.07 24.46 -9.43
C VAL A 818 -13.67 23.98 -9.79
N VAL A 819 -13.52 22.66 -9.99
CA VAL A 819 -12.19 22.06 -10.16
C VAL A 819 -11.71 22.11 -11.61
N SER A 820 -10.40 22.28 -11.78
CA SER A 820 -9.77 22.17 -13.10
C SER A 820 -9.93 20.77 -13.68
N ASN A 821 -10.10 20.69 -15.00
CA ASN A 821 -10.19 19.45 -15.76
C ASN A 821 -9.07 19.31 -16.78
N ASN A 822 -7.84 19.56 -16.34
CA ASN A 822 -6.62 19.51 -17.15
C ASN A 822 -6.33 20.79 -17.94
N MET A 823 -6.79 21.95 -17.47
CA MET A 823 -6.38 23.28 -17.95
C MET A 823 -6.56 23.50 -19.48
N GLU A 824 -7.68 23.02 -20.03
CA GLU A 824 -7.90 22.99 -21.48
C GLU A 824 -8.53 24.26 -22.06
N ASN A 825 -9.26 25.07 -21.27
CA ASN A 825 -10.04 26.21 -21.77
C ASN A 825 -9.90 27.46 -20.89
N GLY A 826 -10.29 28.61 -21.44
CA GLY A 826 -10.39 29.85 -20.67
C GLY A 826 -11.03 31.00 -21.43
N TYR A 827 -11.50 32.00 -20.69
CA TYR A 827 -12.05 33.25 -21.23
C TYR A 827 -11.10 34.40 -20.94
N THR A 828 -10.87 35.26 -21.92
CA THR A 828 -9.92 36.39 -21.78
C THR A 828 -10.48 37.50 -20.91
N PHE A 829 -9.64 38.14 -20.09
CA PHE A 829 -10.01 39.32 -19.30
C PHE A 829 -10.11 40.61 -20.16
N GLY A 830 -9.54 40.61 -21.38
CA GLY A 830 -9.37 41.80 -22.24
C GLY A 830 -10.66 42.43 -22.79
N GLY A 831 -11.40 43.15 -21.93
CA GLY A 831 -12.66 43.84 -22.27
C GLY A 831 -13.92 43.02 -22.02
N ILE A 832 -13.78 41.88 -21.33
CA ILE A 832 -14.88 40.99 -20.93
C ILE A 832 -14.91 40.93 -19.41
N GLN A 833 -16.10 41.12 -18.82
CA GLN A 833 -16.33 40.89 -17.40
C GLN A 833 -16.77 39.44 -17.23
N LEU A 834 -16.14 38.71 -16.31
CA LEU A 834 -16.35 37.29 -16.06
C LEU A 834 -16.79 37.11 -14.62
N ALA A 835 -17.86 36.36 -14.39
CA ALA A 835 -18.42 36.13 -13.06
C ALA A 835 -18.84 34.67 -12.85
N ILE A 836 -18.66 34.21 -11.61
CA ILE A 836 -19.14 32.92 -11.11
C ILE A 836 -20.26 33.15 -10.11
N ASP A 837 -21.14 32.18 -9.90
CA ASP A 837 -22.13 32.26 -8.82
C ASP A 837 -21.60 31.70 -7.50
N ILE A 838 -22.14 32.23 -6.40
CA ILE A 838 -21.84 31.84 -5.03
C ILE A 838 -23.17 31.63 -4.33
N GLU A 839 -23.41 30.41 -3.88
CA GLU A 839 -24.63 30.06 -3.14
C GLU A 839 -24.37 30.07 -1.63
N VAL A 840 -25.14 30.84 -0.88
CA VAL A 840 -25.10 30.83 0.58
C VAL A 840 -26.37 30.15 1.10
N GLN A 841 -26.20 29.07 1.86
CA GLN A 841 -27.30 28.26 2.37
C GLN A 841 -28.24 29.05 3.29
N SER A 842 -29.53 28.68 3.29
CA SER A 842 -30.54 29.27 4.19
C SER A 842 -30.11 29.16 5.66
N GLY A 843 -30.28 30.24 6.41
CA GLY A 843 -29.92 30.29 7.84
C GLY A 843 -28.43 30.48 8.14
N GLN A 844 -27.57 30.66 7.13
CA GLN A 844 -26.12 30.84 7.29
C GLN A 844 -25.57 32.10 6.61
N THR A 845 -24.51 32.67 7.15
CA THR A 845 -23.68 33.66 6.46
C THR A 845 -22.41 33.01 5.94
N PHE A 846 -21.90 33.47 4.80
CA PHE A 846 -20.59 33.08 4.27
C PHE A 846 -19.64 34.27 4.28
N THR A 847 -18.62 34.24 5.15
CA THR A 847 -17.57 35.26 5.24
C THR A 847 -16.35 34.81 4.44
N ILE A 848 -16.26 35.27 3.20
CA ILE A 848 -15.16 34.94 2.27
C ILE A 848 -13.91 35.71 2.69
N SER A 849 -12.81 35.00 2.93
CA SER A 849 -11.53 35.56 3.39
C SER A 849 -10.42 35.40 2.36
N SER A 850 -10.44 34.33 1.56
CA SER A 850 -9.46 34.11 0.49
C SER A 850 -10.08 33.44 -0.73
N ILE A 851 -9.42 33.59 -1.86
CA ILE A 851 -9.88 33.07 -3.15
C ILE A 851 -8.68 32.48 -3.88
N ASP A 852 -8.80 31.22 -4.29
CA ASP A 852 -7.87 30.58 -5.21
C ASP A 852 -8.41 30.66 -6.64
N ILE A 853 -7.56 31.09 -7.58
CA ILE A 853 -7.95 31.28 -8.98
C ILE A 853 -6.87 30.74 -9.90
N ASN A 854 -7.31 30.02 -10.93
CA ASN A 854 -6.44 29.61 -12.02
C ASN A 854 -6.56 30.59 -13.20
N THR A 855 -5.46 31.19 -13.61
CA THR A 855 -5.41 32.09 -14.78
C THR A 855 -4.48 31.57 -15.86
N GLY A 856 -4.83 31.86 -17.12
CA GLY A 856 -3.88 31.81 -18.21
C GLY A 856 -2.99 33.04 -18.18
N ASP A 857 -1.67 32.81 -18.15
CA ASP A 857 -0.60 33.80 -18.01
C ASP A 857 -0.49 34.43 -16.61
N LEU A 858 0.59 35.19 -16.38
CA LEU A 858 0.93 35.80 -15.11
C LEU A 858 -0.06 36.91 -14.74
N ALA A 859 -0.55 36.87 -13.50
CA ALA A 859 -1.31 37.95 -12.87
C ALA A 859 -0.44 38.62 -11.81
N THR A 860 -0.55 39.93 -11.69
CA THR A 860 0.02 40.69 -10.57
C THR A 860 -1.07 41.39 -9.75
N THR A 861 -2.31 41.38 -10.22
CA THR A 861 -3.45 42.04 -9.58
C THR A 861 -4.72 41.21 -9.74
N PHE A 862 -5.53 41.20 -8.69
CA PHE A 862 -6.89 40.66 -8.68
C PHE A 862 -7.82 41.63 -7.96
N SER A 863 -9.02 41.81 -8.49
CA SER A 863 -10.10 42.51 -7.82
C SER A 863 -11.44 41.83 -8.08
N PHE A 864 -12.33 41.93 -7.11
CA PHE A 864 -13.59 41.20 -7.08
C PHE A 864 -14.76 42.15 -6.88
N VAL A 865 -15.87 41.90 -7.57
CA VAL A 865 -17.12 42.65 -7.44
C VAL A 865 -18.25 41.66 -7.23
N PHE A 866 -19.11 41.92 -6.25
CA PHE A 866 -20.21 41.02 -5.91
C PHE A 866 -21.55 41.63 -6.32
N PHE A 867 -22.41 40.83 -6.93
CA PHE A 867 -23.74 41.21 -7.42
C PHE A 867 -24.80 40.32 -6.79
N LYS A 868 -26.02 40.85 -6.66
CA LYS A 868 -27.21 40.03 -6.43
C LYS A 868 -27.53 39.21 -7.67
N ASP A 869 -28.07 38.02 -7.47
CA ASP A 869 -28.72 37.29 -8.54
C ASP A 869 -30.03 37.97 -8.98
N VAL A 870 -30.23 38.07 -10.29
CA VAL A 870 -31.49 38.47 -10.93
C VAL A 870 -31.78 37.48 -12.06
N ASP A 871 -32.73 36.57 -11.81
CA ASP A 871 -33.15 35.52 -12.74
C ASP A 871 -31.98 34.61 -13.21
N GLY A 872 -31.04 34.28 -12.31
CA GLY A 872 -29.88 33.44 -12.60
C GLY A 872 -28.71 34.18 -13.25
N LEU A 873 -28.70 35.51 -13.28
CA LEU A 873 -27.59 36.30 -13.84
C LEU A 873 -27.19 37.45 -12.90
N PRO A 874 -25.96 37.99 -13.01
CA PRO A 874 -25.53 39.12 -12.20
C PRO A 874 -26.42 40.37 -12.41
N GLY A 875 -26.97 40.90 -11.32
CA GLY A 875 -27.84 42.08 -11.30
C GLY A 875 -27.20 43.31 -10.66
N ASP A 876 -27.82 43.82 -9.59
CA ASP A 876 -27.33 44.99 -8.87
C ASP A 876 -26.09 44.66 -8.02
N GLN A 877 -25.09 45.53 -8.09
CA GLN A 877 -23.85 45.42 -7.33
C GLN A 877 -24.11 45.64 -5.83
N ILE A 878 -23.54 44.77 -4.98
CA ILE A 878 -23.66 44.84 -3.51
C ILE A 878 -22.34 45.17 -2.82
N VAL A 879 -21.21 44.77 -3.39
CA VAL A 879 -19.86 45.11 -2.89
C VAL A 879 -19.06 45.68 -4.05
N ALA A 880 -18.61 46.93 -3.89
CA ALA A 880 -18.12 47.70 -5.03
C ALA A 880 -16.75 47.29 -5.56
N THR A 881 -15.81 46.95 -4.67
CA THR A 881 -14.54 46.30 -5.04
C THR A 881 -13.95 45.68 -3.78
N ALA A 882 -13.73 44.37 -3.78
CA ALA A 882 -12.86 43.70 -2.83
C ALA A 882 -11.50 43.45 -3.50
N THR A 883 -10.41 43.79 -2.81
CA THR A 883 -9.04 43.55 -3.29
C THR A 883 -8.32 42.63 -2.32
N GLY A 884 -7.39 41.85 -2.83
CA GLY A 884 -6.57 40.96 -2.00
C GLY A 884 -5.10 40.94 -2.40
N ASN A 885 -4.27 40.46 -1.48
CA ASN A 885 -2.85 40.24 -1.70
C ASN A 885 -2.64 38.85 -2.26
N ILE A 886 -1.85 38.74 -3.32
CA ILE A 886 -1.37 37.44 -3.80
C ILE A 886 -0.38 36.91 -2.77
N VAL A 887 -0.77 35.87 -2.03
CA VAL A 887 0.10 35.19 -1.06
C VAL A 887 0.79 33.98 -1.66
N GLN A 888 0.30 33.48 -2.79
CA GLN A 888 0.89 32.36 -3.51
C GLN A 888 0.64 32.43 -5.02
N ASN A 889 1.62 31.96 -5.79
CA ASN A 889 1.56 31.81 -7.25
C ASN A 889 2.21 30.48 -7.65
N ARG A 890 1.53 29.68 -8.48
CA ARG A 890 2.00 28.36 -8.91
C ARG A 890 1.79 28.14 -10.38
N VAL A 891 2.82 27.74 -11.13
CA VAL A 891 2.60 27.18 -12.47
C VAL A 891 2.03 25.78 -12.32
N ILE A 892 0.82 25.58 -12.83
CA ILE A 892 0.10 24.32 -12.74
C ILE A 892 0.07 23.56 -14.08
N GLY A 893 0.38 24.23 -15.19
CA GLY A 893 0.48 23.59 -16.49
C GLY A 893 0.81 24.55 -17.63
N HIS A 894 0.95 23.99 -18.83
CA HIS A 894 1.24 24.72 -20.07
C HIS A 894 0.31 24.25 -21.19
N HIS A 895 -0.35 25.20 -21.84
CA HIS A 895 -1.21 24.88 -22.99
C HIS A 895 -0.45 24.98 -24.31
N ASN A 896 -0.13 23.83 -24.89
CA ASN A 896 0.79 23.69 -26.03
C ASN A 896 0.37 24.45 -27.31
N VAL A 897 -0.93 24.76 -27.49
CA VAL A 897 -1.41 25.46 -28.70
C VAL A 897 -1.38 26.98 -28.54
N PHE A 898 -1.68 27.46 -27.34
CA PHE A 898 -1.78 28.90 -27.06
C PHE A 898 -0.47 29.46 -26.52
N LEU A 899 0.49 28.58 -26.16
CA LEU A 899 1.80 28.92 -25.61
C LEU A 899 1.69 29.79 -24.35
N ILE A 900 0.70 29.45 -23.51
CA ILE A 900 0.43 30.13 -22.23
C ILE A 900 0.63 29.16 -21.09
N TYR A 901 1.21 29.67 -20.00
CA TYR A 901 1.31 28.95 -18.74
C TYR A 901 0.08 29.24 -17.90
N PHE A 902 -0.49 28.21 -17.30
CA PHE A 902 -1.55 28.36 -16.33
C PHE A 902 -0.96 28.50 -14.94
N HIS A 903 -1.46 29.49 -14.22
CA HIS A 903 -1.05 29.84 -12.88
C HIS A 903 -2.21 29.68 -11.91
N GLN A 904 -1.99 29.01 -10.79
CA GLN A 904 -2.87 29.04 -9.64
C GLN A 904 -2.38 30.12 -8.66
N TYR A 905 -3.25 31.03 -8.30
CA TYR A 905 -3.02 32.06 -7.29
C TYR A 905 -3.86 31.79 -6.07
N SER A 906 -3.30 32.03 -4.89
CA SER A 906 -4.07 32.21 -3.66
C SER A 906 -4.06 33.68 -3.27
N ILE A 907 -5.26 34.26 -3.16
CA ILE A 907 -5.48 35.67 -2.89
C ILE A 907 -6.16 35.83 -1.53
N GLU A 908 -5.49 36.44 -0.56
CA GLU A 908 -6.10 36.82 0.72
C GLU A 908 -6.76 38.19 0.60
N LEU A 909 -8.05 38.29 0.88
CA LEU A 909 -8.80 39.54 0.80
C LEU A 909 -8.35 40.50 1.91
N THR A 910 -8.10 41.77 1.53
CA THR A 910 -7.70 42.83 2.49
C THR A 910 -8.82 43.11 3.50
N THR A 911 -10.07 42.87 3.09
CA THR A 911 -11.25 42.94 3.94
C THR A 911 -12.17 41.78 3.54
N PRO A 912 -12.52 40.87 4.47
CA PRO A 912 -13.43 39.77 4.19
C PRO A 912 -14.78 40.25 3.66
N VAL A 913 -15.39 39.45 2.78
CA VAL A 913 -16.71 39.73 2.20
C VAL A 913 -17.76 38.84 2.85
N VAL A 914 -18.72 39.45 3.53
CA VAL A 914 -19.82 38.73 4.21
C VAL A 914 -21.04 38.69 3.29
N LEU A 915 -21.50 37.49 2.97
CA LEU A 915 -22.73 37.24 2.20
C LEU A 915 -23.79 36.62 3.10
N SER A 916 -25.00 37.17 3.07
CA SER A 916 -26.18 36.58 3.72
C SER A 916 -26.70 35.37 2.92
N PRO A 917 -27.67 34.58 3.40
CA PRO A 917 -28.27 33.54 2.58
C PRO A 917 -28.83 34.04 1.26
N GLY A 918 -28.59 33.30 0.20
CA GLY A 918 -29.05 33.62 -1.14
C GLY A 918 -28.01 33.29 -2.21
N LEU A 919 -28.38 33.58 -3.45
CA LEU A 919 -27.52 33.41 -4.61
C LEU A 919 -26.90 34.76 -5.00
N TYR A 920 -25.60 34.76 -5.23
CA TYR A 920 -24.80 35.92 -5.59
C TYR A 920 -23.91 35.60 -6.77
N TRP A 921 -23.37 36.65 -7.40
CA TRP A 921 -22.37 36.52 -8.45
C TRP A 921 -21.10 37.27 -8.07
N MET A 922 -19.94 36.63 -8.23
CA MET A 922 -18.63 37.23 -8.04
C MET A 922 -17.94 37.42 -9.39
N GLN A 923 -17.80 38.66 -9.81
CA GLN A 923 -16.94 39.03 -10.93
C GLN A 923 -15.49 39.08 -10.47
N CYS A 924 -14.58 38.49 -11.26
CA CYS A 924 -13.14 38.69 -11.12
C CYS A 924 -12.63 39.65 -12.21
N THR A 925 -11.66 40.48 -11.86
CA THR A 925 -10.87 41.27 -12.80
C THR A 925 -9.40 41.10 -12.46
N SER A 926 -8.59 40.79 -13.49
CA SER A 926 -7.16 40.59 -13.36
C SER A 926 -6.44 41.13 -14.58
N ASN A 927 -5.13 41.38 -14.44
CA ASN A 927 -4.24 41.67 -15.56
C ASN A 927 -3.65 40.42 -16.21
N ALA A 928 -4.01 39.21 -15.76
CA ALA A 928 -3.76 37.98 -16.50
C ALA A 928 -4.44 38.00 -17.89
N LEU A 929 -4.00 37.12 -18.77
CA LEU A 929 -4.57 36.99 -20.11
C LEU A 929 -6.00 36.44 -20.07
N ALA A 930 -6.23 35.40 -19.27
CA ALA A 930 -7.50 34.68 -19.20
C ALA A 930 -7.78 34.07 -17.83
N TRP A 931 -9.05 33.80 -17.53
CA TRP A 931 -9.48 32.92 -16.45
C TRP A 931 -9.71 31.51 -17.01
N GLU A 932 -9.11 30.49 -16.40
CA GLU A 932 -9.38 29.09 -16.74
C GLU A 932 -10.87 28.77 -16.61
N SER A 933 -11.39 27.98 -17.55
CA SER A 933 -12.75 27.43 -17.49
C SER A 933 -12.78 25.92 -17.73
N THR A 934 -13.79 25.26 -17.18
CA THR A 934 -14.06 23.83 -17.29
C THR A 934 -15.51 23.59 -17.70
N SER A 935 -15.77 22.56 -18.48
CA SER A 935 -17.13 22.09 -18.80
C SER A 935 -17.48 20.78 -18.08
N SER A 936 -16.54 20.24 -17.31
CA SER A 936 -16.72 18.96 -16.60
C SER A 936 -17.21 19.12 -15.17
N ASP A 937 -17.08 20.32 -14.62
CA ASP A 937 -17.57 20.70 -13.30
C ASP A 937 -18.23 22.07 -13.40
N ILE A 938 -19.39 22.22 -12.75
CA ILE A 938 -20.18 23.45 -12.71
C ILE A 938 -20.79 23.48 -11.30
N ASN A 939 -20.57 24.58 -10.58
CA ASN A 939 -21.16 24.76 -9.25
C ASN A 939 -22.28 25.80 -9.33
N GLY A 940 -23.52 25.32 -9.49
CA GLY A 940 -24.69 26.18 -9.68
C GLY A 940 -24.96 26.47 -11.15
N PHE A 941 -24.78 27.72 -11.58
CA PHE A 941 -25.01 28.14 -12.96
C PHE A 941 -23.70 28.14 -13.78
N PRO A 942 -23.76 28.03 -15.12
CA PRO A 942 -22.56 28.27 -15.93
C PRO A 942 -22.02 29.68 -15.71
N GLY A 943 -20.70 29.83 -15.70
CA GLY A 943 -20.06 31.14 -15.57
C GLY A 943 -20.65 32.19 -16.52
N ALA A 944 -20.93 33.38 -16.01
CA ALA A 944 -21.53 34.47 -16.76
C ALA A 944 -20.45 35.42 -17.31
N PHE A 945 -20.70 35.97 -18.49
CA PHE A 945 -19.83 37.00 -19.06
C PHE A 945 -20.61 38.15 -19.67
N LYS A 946 -19.95 39.31 -19.73
CA LYS A 946 -20.48 40.55 -20.29
C LYS A 946 -19.40 41.29 -21.08
N SER A 947 -19.72 41.71 -22.29
CA SER A 947 -18.83 42.44 -23.20
C SER A 947 -19.59 43.36 -24.15
N GLU A 948 -18.88 44.20 -24.91
CA GLU A 948 -19.50 45.02 -25.96
C GLU A 948 -20.28 44.17 -26.98
N ALA A 949 -19.78 42.98 -27.30
CA ALA A 949 -20.43 42.05 -28.24
C ALA A 949 -21.78 41.52 -27.73
N THR A 950 -21.95 41.43 -26.42
CA THR A 950 -23.22 41.07 -25.76
C THR A 950 -24.17 42.27 -25.61
N GLY A 951 -23.79 43.45 -26.11
CA GLY A 951 -24.52 44.70 -25.85
C GLY A 951 -24.38 45.18 -24.40
N ASN A 952 -23.31 44.77 -23.71
CA ASN A 952 -23.09 45.02 -22.27
C ASN A 952 -24.19 44.44 -21.36
N VAL A 953 -24.72 43.27 -21.73
CA VAL A 953 -25.69 42.50 -20.93
C VAL A 953 -25.04 41.18 -20.50
N TRP A 954 -25.30 40.73 -19.28
CA TRP A 954 -24.81 39.45 -18.80
C TRP A 954 -25.48 38.30 -19.55
N VAL A 955 -24.68 37.34 -19.99
CA VAL A 955 -25.12 36.09 -20.62
C VAL A 955 -24.27 34.94 -20.08
N TYR A 956 -24.83 33.73 -20.04
CA TYR A 956 -24.06 32.53 -19.69
C TYR A 956 -22.99 32.21 -20.73
N SER A 957 -21.93 31.55 -20.30
CA SER A 957 -20.91 30.99 -21.19
C SER A 957 -21.58 30.15 -22.30
N SER A 958 -21.15 30.38 -23.54
CA SER A 958 -21.81 29.81 -24.73
C SER A 958 -21.73 28.27 -24.80
N ASN A 959 -20.81 27.68 -24.05
CA ASN A 959 -20.56 26.24 -24.03
C ASN A 959 -21.07 25.57 -22.74
N GLY A 960 -21.71 26.34 -21.84
CA GLY A 960 -22.13 25.85 -20.53
C GLY A 960 -20.97 25.59 -19.56
N SER A 961 -19.79 26.14 -19.81
CA SER A 961 -18.62 26.02 -18.93
C SER A 961 -18.69 26.98 -17.74
N ASP A 962 -18.04 26.62 -16.65
CA ASP A 962 -17.81 27.50 -15.50
C ASP A 962 -16.32 27.84 -15.34
N PHE A 963 -15.99 28.87 -14.57
CA PHE A 963 -14.61 29.28 -14.32
C PHE A 963 -14.00 28.48 -13.17
N VAL A 964 -12.71 28.20 -13.22
CA VAL A 964 -12.03 27.41 -12.18
C VAL A 964 -11.64 28.34 -11.02
N TYR A 965 -12.19 28.05 -9.84
CA TYR A 965 -11.97 28.85 -8.63
C TYR A 965 -12.14 28.01 -7.36
N LYS A 966 -11.66 28.53 -6.24
CA LYS A 966 -12.07 28.13 -4.89
C LYS A 966 -12.22 29.37 -4.02
N VAL A 967 -13.42 29.65 -3.51
CA VAL A 967 -13.65 30.70 -2.51
C VAL A 967 -13.62 30.04 -1.14
N ASN A 968 -12.74 30.53 -0.26
CA ASN A 968 -12.57 30.02 1.10
C ASN A 968 -13.03 31.07 2.13
N GLY A 969 -13.61 30.60 3.23
CA GLY A 969 -14.14 31.48 4.27
C GLY A 969 -14.78 30.72 5.43
N LEU A 970 -15.65 31.40 6.17
CA LEU A 970 -16.37 30.84 7.31
C LEU A 970 -17.88 30.80 7.03
N CYS A 971 -18.51 29.66 7.30
CA CYS A 971 -19.96 29.49 7.23
C CYS A 971 -20.55 29.45 8.63
N GLU A 972 -21.20 30.53 9.05
CA GLU A 972 -21.72 30.67 10.41
C GLU A 972 -23.25 30.62 10.39
N THR A 973 -23.85 29.93 11.36
CA THR A 973 -25.31 29.92 11.52
C THR A 973 -25.76 31.24 12.13
N VAL A 974 -26.73 31.91 11.48
CA VAL A 974 -27.29 33.17 11.99
C VAL A 974 -28.19 32.86 13.19
N THR A 975 -27.71 33.18 14.39
CA THR A 975 -28.45 32.97 15.65
C THR A 975 -28.95 34.27 16.29
N ASP A 976 -28.44 35.43 15.84
CA ASP A 976 -28.82 36.74 16.35
C ASP A 976 -29.64 37.51 15.29
N PHE A 977 -30.90 37.80 15.59
CA PHE A 977 -31.82 38.51 14.71
C PHE A 977 -32.06 39.92 15.27
N PRO A 978 -32.15 40.97 14.43
CA PRO A 978 -32.31 42.33 14.93
C PRO A 978 -33.57 42.50 15.79
N SER A 979 -33.38 43.02 16.99
CA SER A 979 -34.47 43.20 17.97
C SER A 979 -35.12 44.58 17.85
N PRO A 980 -36.41 44.75 18.23
CA PRO A 980 -37.02 46.08 18.33
C PRO A 980 -36.23 46.97 19.30
N ASN A 981 -35.99 48.24 18.94
CA ASN A 981 -35.05 49.09 19.69
C ASN A 981 -35.60 49.58 21.05
N ALA A 982 -36.93 49.70 21.20
CA ALA A 982 -37.56 50.14 22.44
C ALA A 982 -39.02 49.67 22.53
N VAL A 983 -39.47 49.24 23.71
CA VAL A 983 -40.89 48.95 24.01
C VAL A 983 -41.35 49.87 25.15
N ALA A 984 -42.31 50.74 24.86
CA ALA A 984 -42.97 51.60 25.83
C ALA A 984 -44.43 51.18 26.02
N TYR A 985 -45.06 51.65 27.10
CA TYR A 985 -46.47 51.38 27.35
C TYR A 985 -47.22 52.60 27.86
N ASN A 986 -48.53 52.61 27.65
CA ASN A 986 -49.46 53.42 28.43
C ASN A 986 -50.58 52.53 29.01
N TYR A 987 -51.10 52.89 30.18
CA TYR A 987 -52.25 52.23 30.77
C TYR A 987 -53.44 53.19 30.76
N SER A 988 -54.49 52.84 30.04
CA SER A 988 -55.73 53.63 29.99
C SER A 988 -56.92 52.71 29.71
N ASN A 989 -58.09 53.06 30.25
CA ASN A 989 -59.33 52.30 30.05
C ASN A 989 -59.22 50.79 30.33
N ASN A 990 -58.46 50.40 31.36
CA ASN A 990 -58.23 49.01 31.76
C ASN A 990 -57.45 48.16 30.71
N THR A 991 -56.69 48.80 29.82
CA THR A 991 -55.89 48.19 28.76
C THR A 991 -54.45 48.69 28.84
N VAL A 992 -53.47 47.77 28.78
CA VAL A 992 -52.05 48.11 28.58
C VAL A 992 -51.81 48.21 27.08
N ASN A 993 -51.47 49.39 26.56
CA ASN A 993 -51.11 49.55 25.15
C ASN A 993 -49.59 49.66 25.03
N LEU A 994 -48.99 48.64 24.41
CA LEU A 994 -47.58 48.60 24.05
C LEU A 994 -47.36 49.35 22.75
N ILE A 995 -46.24 50.07 22.66
CA ILE A 995 -45.77 50.77 21.46
C ILE A 995 -44.27 50.50 21.34
N TRP A 996 -43.78 50.18 20.15
CA TRP A 996 -42.36 49.93 19.93
C TRP A 996 -41.85 50.57 18.64
N GLU A 997 -40.53 50.62 18.50
CA GLU A 997 -39.88 51.04 17.25
C GLU A 997 -39.40 49.81 16.47
N ALA A 998 -39.53 49.87 15.15
CA ALA A 998 -39.03 48.81 14.28
C ALA A 998 -37.50 48.65 14.43
N PRO A 999 -36.96 47.43 14.29
CA PRO A 999 -35.52 47.20 14.19
C PRO A 999 -34.91 48.03 13.06
N GLU A 1000 -33.65 48.44 13.20
CA GLU A 1000 -32.94 49.13 12.12
C GLU A 1000 -32.85 48.23 10.88
N ALA A 1001 -33.09 48.81 9.70
CA ALA A 1001 -33.12 48.04 8.46
C ALA A 1001 -31.73 47.52 8.10
N GLN A 1002 -31.53 46.21 8.20
CA GLN A 1002 -30.30 45.53 7.83
C GLN A 1002 -30.50 44.70 6.56
N ALA A 1003 -29.50 44.69 5.68
CA ALA A 1003 -29.53 43.91 4.46
C ALA A 1003 -29.62 42.40 4.79
N GLY A 1004 -30.48 41.66 4.09
CA GLY A 1004 -30.67 40.22 4.30
C GLY A 1004 -31.83 39.84 5.23
N PHE A 1005 -32.33 40.76 6.07
CA PHE A 1005 -33.42 40.49 7.00
C PHE A 1005 -34.77 41.00 6.48
N ASN A 1006 -35.70 40.07 6.22
CA ASN A 1006 -37.05 40.37 5.74
C ASN A 1006 -38.05 40.42 6.90
N LEU A 1007 -38.23 41.60 7.51
CA LEU A 1007 -39.17 41.78 8.62
C LEU A 1007 -40.62 41.54 8.18
N VAL A 1008 -41.24 40.48 8.69
CA VAL A 1008 -42.63 40.10 8.34
C VAL A 1008 -43.65 40.54 9.39
N GLY A 1009 -43.25 40.68 10.66
CA GLY A 1009 -44.16 41.04 11.74
C GLY A 1009 -43.52 41.05 13.12
N TYR A 1010 -44.36 41.09 14.15
CA TYR A 1010 -43.94 41.03 15.54
C TYR A 1010 -44.77 40.02 16.31
N LYS A 1011 -44.15 39.39 17.31
CA LYS A 1011 -44.83 38.58 18.33
C LYS A 1011 -44.76 39.31 19.66
N ILE A 1012 -45.90 39.33 20.36
CA ILE A 1012 -46.06 40.02 21.63
C ILE A 1012 -46.24 38.99 22.72
N TYR A 1013 -45.47 39.14 23.79
CA TYR A 1013 -45.37 38.24 24.92
C TYR A 1013 -45.78 38.94 26.21
N LYS A 1014 -46.35 38.19 27.16
CA LYS A 1014 -46.63 38.62 28.54
C LYS A 1014 -46.26 37.47 29.48
N GLY A 1015 -45.31 37.69 30.39
CA GLY A 1015 -44.78 36.65 31.27
C GLY A 1015 -44.22 35.45 30.49
N GLY A 1016 -43.54 35.71 29.36
CA GLY A 1016 -42.99 34.68 28.47
C GLY A 1016 -44.01 33.97 27.56
N GLN A 1017 -45.32 34.19 27.73
CA GLN A 1017 -46.37 33.59 26.89
C GLN A 1017 -46.77 34.51 25.74
N GLN A 1018 -46.87 34.00 24.52
CA GLN A 1018 -47.32 34.78 23.36
C GLN A 1018 -48.80 35.14 23.50
N ILE A 1019 -49.12 36.43 23.49
CA ILE A 1019 -50.48 36.96 23.63
C ILE A 1019 -51.02 37.60 22.34
N GLY A 1020 -50.16 37.82 21.33
CA GLY A 1020 -50.59 38.38 20.05
C GLY A 1020 -49.48 38.44 19.00
N THR A 1021 -49.88 38.78 17.78
CA THR A 1021 -48.99 39.05 16.65
C THR A 1021 -49.45 40.28 15.89
N THR A 1022 -48.53 40.99 15.25
CA THR A 1022 -48.84 42.10 14.35
C THR A 1022 -48.02 42.00 13.05
N ASP A 1023 -48.52 42.61 11.98
CA ASP A 1023 -47.75 42.72 10.73
C ASP A 1023 -46.61 43.75 10.88
N ALA A 1024 -45.62 43.71 9.99
CA ALA A 1024 -44.42 44.56 10.07
C ALA A 1024 -44.69 46.08 10.15
N SER A 1025 -45.85 46.53 9.64
CA SER A 1025 -46.28 47.94 9.67
C SER A 1025 -47.00 48.37 10.95
N THR A 1026 -47.38 47.43 11.82
CA THR A 1026 -48.17 47.69 13.04
C THR A 1026 -47.26 47.62 14.27
N LEU A 1027 -46.96 48.80 14.83
CA LEU A 1027 -46.01 49.02 15.92
C LEU A 1027 -46.67 49.24 17.30
N ASN A 1028 -47.89 48.73 17.49
CA ASN A 1028 -48.60 48.81 18.76
C ASN A 1028 -49.48 47.59 19.01
N PHE A 1029 -49.76 47.31 20.29
CA PHE A 1029 -50.62 46.20 20.71
C PHE A 1029 -51.34 46.55 22.02
N GLY A 1030 -52.65 46.33 22.10
CA GLY A 1030 -53.46 46.57 23.31
C GLY A 1030 -53.87 45.28 24.02
N ASP A 1031 -53.53 45.16 25.30
CA ASP A 1031 -53.91 44.03 26.16
C ASP A 1031 -55.01 44.43 27.18
N PRO A 1032 -56.30 44.12 26.92
CA PRO A 1032 -57.43 44.55 27.74
C PRO A 1032 -57.62 43.71 29.01
N ASN A 1033 -58.22 44.30 30.04
CA ASN A 1033 -58.58 43.69 31.34
C ASN A 1033 -57.40 43.30 32.25
N SER A 1034 -56.29 44.04 32.21
CA SER A 1034 -55.16 43.80 33.12
C SER A 1034 -55.47 44.26 34.55
N VAL A 1035 -55.35 43.35 35.52
CA VAL A 1035 -55.63 43.55 36.96
C VAL A 1035 -54.37 44.04 37.71
N ASN A 1036 -54.51 44.38 38.99
CA ASN A 1036 -53.39 44.85 39.83
C ASN A 1036 -52.25 43.81 39.88
N GLY A 1037 -51.02 44.23 39.59
CA GLY A 1037 -49.86 43.35 39.51
C GLY A 1037 -48.74 43.89 38.63
N THR A 1038 -47.61 43.19 38.65
CA THR A 1038 -46.45 43.46 37.80
C THR A 1038 -46.45 42.47 36.64
N TYR A 1039 -46.33 42.97 35.42
CA TYR A 1039 -46.29 42.18 34.19
C TYR A 1039 -45.04 42.52 33.38
N THR A 1040 -44.33 41.52 32.88
CA THR A 1040 -43.26 41.72 31.89
C THR A 1040 -43.82 41.45 30.51
N TYR A 1041 -43.82 42.46 29.65
CA TYR A 1041 -44.17 42.31 28.24
C TYR A 1041 -42.91 42.24 27.40
N GLY A 1042 -42.95 41.45 26.32
CA GLY A 1042 -41.86 41.32 25.35
C GLY A 1042 -42.38 41.50 23.93
N VAL A 1043 -41.62 42.15 23.05
CA VAL A 1043 -41.92 42.24 21.63
C VAL A 1043 -40.72 41.73 20.85
N SER A 1044 -40.91 40.65 20.09
CA SER A 1044 -39.91 40.11 19.17
C SER A 1044 -40.26 40.49 17.74
N ALA A 1045 -39.25 40.82 16.94
CA ALA A 1045 -39.39 40.94 15.50
C ALA A 1045 -39.32 39.57 14.84
N VAL A 1046 -40.19 39.30 13.88
CA VAL A 1046 -40.26 38.05 13.13
C VAL A 1046 -39.79 38.31 11.71
N TYR A 1047 -38.88 37.49 11.24
CA TYR A 1047 -38.28 37.56 9.92
C TYR A 1047 -38.73 36.38 9.06
N GLY A 1048 -39.00 36.66 7.78
CA GLY A 1048 -39.31 35.67 6.76
C GLY A 1048 -38.09 35.35 5.89
N GLU A 1049 -38.30 34.51 4.87
CA GLU A 1049 -37.26 34.13 3.92
C GLU A 1049 -36.51 35.35 3.33
N PRO A 1050 -35.19 35.23 3.08
CA PRO A 1050 -34.38 33.99 3.12
C PRO A 1050 -33.77 33.64 4.50
N LEU A 1051 -34.01 34.46 5.52
CA LEU A 1051 -33.56 34.27 6.91
C LEU A 1051 -34.79 34.16 7.84
N PRO A 1052 -35.50 33.02 7.84
CA PRO A 1052 -36.65 32.86 8.73
C PRO A 1052 -36.17 32.76 10.18
N GLY A 1053 -36.75 33.58 11.06
CA GLY A 1053 -36.39 33.55 12.47
C GLY A 1053 -37.07 34.63 13.30
N GLU A 1054 -36.72 34.67 14.57
CA GLU A 1054 -37.33 35.57 15.54
C GLU A 1054 -36.24 36.16 16.42
N SER A 1055 -36.28 37.47 16.61
CA SER A 1055 -35.32 38.15 17.47
C SER A 1055 -35.61 37.98 18.94
N MET A 1056 -34.58 38.24 19.76
CA MET A 1056 -34.78 38.36 21.19
C MET A 1056 -35.86 39.41 21.48
N PRO A 1057 -36.79 39.13 22.41
CA PRO A 1057 -37.84 40.08 22.72
C PRO A 1057 -37.26 41.31 23.40
N ALA A 1058 -37.55 42.49 22.87
CA ALA A 1058 -37.38 43.72 23.61
C ALA A 1058 -38.44 43.77 24.72
N THR A 1059 -38.02 43.90 25.97
CA THR A 1059 -38.93 43.76 27.13
C THR A 1059 -39.21 45.07 27.84
N VAL A 1060 -40.40 45.16 28.45
CA VAL A 1060 -40.79 46.25 29.35
C VAL A 1060 -41.57 45.71 30.55
N SER A 1061 -41.23 46.19 31.74
CA SER A 1061 -41.99 45.89 32.97
C SER A 1061 -43.10 46.91 33.17
N VAL A 1062 -44.32 46.42 33.33
CA VAL A 1062 -45.55 47.19 33.54
C VAL A 1062 -46.04 46.94 34.96
N ILE A 1063 -46.11 47.98 35.77
CA ILE A 1063 -46.64 47.90 37.15
C ILE A 1063 -48.01 48.59 37.17
N ILE A 1064 -49.04 47.86 37.61
CA ILE A 1064 -50.38 48.39 37.85
C ILE A 1064 -50.62 48.34 39.35
N ASP A 1065 -50.50 49.50 40.03
CA ASP A 1065 -50.65 49.64 41.49
C ASP A 1065 -51.84 50.54 41.90
N LEU A 1066 -52.62 50.09 42.88
CA LEU A 1066 -53.73 50.81 43.52
C LEU A 1066 -53.41 51.10 45.01
N TYR A 1067 -53.54 52.36 45.46
CA TYR A 1067 -53.16 52.83 46.82
C TYR A 1067 -54.37 53.20 47.70
N PRO A 1068 -54.35 52.94 49.03
CA PRO A 1068 -55.30 53.54 49.97
C PRO A 1068 -54.89 55.00 50.30
N ALA A 1069 -55.86 55.90 50.49
CA ALA A 1069 -55.61 57.30 50.86
C ALA A 1069 -56.70 57.80 51.81
N ILE A 1070 -56.32 58.21 53.02
CA ILE A 1070 -57.26 58.68 54.05
C ILE A 1070 -57.50 60.20 53.96
N ALA A 1071 -58.78 60.61 53.98
CA ALA A 1071 -59.17 62.01 54.09
C ALA A 1071 -60.14 62.21 55.28
N VAL A 1072 -59.92 63.27 56.06
CA VAL A 1072 -60.69 63.53 57.29
C VAL A 1072 -61.18 64.97 57.31
N ASN A 1073 -62.47 65.18 57.57
CA ASN A 1073 -63.07 66.52 57.56
C ASN A 1073 -64.14 66.70 58.67
N PRO A 1074 -64.05 67.76 59.49
CA PRO A 1074 -62.87 68.59 59.73
C PRO A 1074 -61.77 67.82 60.46
N ASN A 1075 -60.51 68.19 60.21
CA ASN A 1075 -59.31 67.57 60.80
C ASN A 1075 -59.07 67.94 62.27
N SER A 1076 -59.87 68.85 62.85
CA SER A 1076 -59.86 69.21 64.28
C SER A 1076 -61.16 69.93 64.67
N TYR A 1077 -61.52 69.84 65.96
CA TYR A 1077 -62.62 70.62 66.56
C TYR A 1077 -62.11 71.45 67.73
N VAL A 1078 -62.64 72.67 67.85
CA VAL A 1078 -62.45 73.50 69.04
C VAL A 1078 -63.83 73.96 69.50
N VAL A 1079 -64.34 73.34 70.57
CA VAL A 1079 -65.61 73.73 71.18
C VAL A 1079 -65.34 74.48 72.48
N SER A 1080 -65.98 75.64 72.62
CA SER A 1080 -65.85 76.55 73.75
C SER A 1080 -67.16 76.61 74.54
N PHE A 1081 -67.20 76.05 75.75
CA PHE A 1081 -68.39 76.09 76.61
C PHE A 1081 -68.28 77.25 77.62
N ASN A 1082 -69.10 78.28 77.43
CA ASN A 1082 -69.04 79.50 78.25
C ASN A 1082 -70.13 79.56 79.35
N THR A 1083 -70.95 78.51 79.49
CA THR A 1083 -71.97 78.35 80.55
C THR A 1083 -72.12 76.87 80.94
N PRO A 1084 -72.54 76.55 82.18
CA PRO A 1084 -72.79 75.17 82.60
C PRO A 1084 -73.91 74.48 81.78
N ASN A 1085 -73.83 73.15 81.64
CA ASN A 1085 -74.85 72.27 81.02
C ASN A 1085 -75.10 72.42 79.49
N VAL A 1086 -74.09 72.82 78.71
CA VAL A 1086 -74.20 72.85 77.23
C VAL A 1086 -73.71 71.53 76.64
N GLN A 1087 -74.51 70.91 75.78
CA GLN A 1087 -74.11 69.79 74.93
C GLN A 1087 -73.79 70.32 73.52
N ALA A 1088 -72.67 69.88 72.94
CA ALA A 1088 -72.34 70.09 71.54
C ALA A 1088 -72.10 68.73 70.87
N THR A 1089 -72.69 68.53 69.71
CA THR A 1089 -72.50 67.35 68.88
C THR A 1089 -71.88 67.81 67.56
N GLU A 1090 -70.75 67.23 67.19
CA GLU A 1090 -70.01 67.55 65.97
C GLU A 1090 -69.78 66.26 65.16
N ASN A 1091 -69.91 66.32 63.83
CA ASN A 1091 -69.80 65.16 62.95
C ASN A 1091 -68.47 65.18 62.18
N MET A 1092 -67.60 64.19 62.41
CA MET A 1092 -66.36 63.98 61.65
C MET A 1092 -66.60 62.95 60.55
N THR A 1093 -66.20 63.27 59.32
CA THR A 1093 -66.22 62.33 58.19
C THR A 1093 -64.82 61.79 57.95
N ILE A 1094 -64.69 60.47 57.80
CA ILE A 1094 -63.46 59.78 57.38
C ILE A 1094 -63.78 59.09 56.05
N GLU A 1095 -63.11 59.52 54.99
CA GLU A 1095 -63.29 59.03 53.62
C GLU A 1095 -62.02 58.32 53.15
N ASN A 1096 -62.21 57.21 52.43
CA ASN A 1096 -61.13 56.56 51.70
C ASN A 1096 -61.14 57.10 50.27
N ASN A 1097 -60.22 58.01 49.99
CA ASN A 1097 -60.01 58.59 48.67
C ASN A 1097 -59.05 57.76 47.81
N GLY A 1098 -58.60 56.61 48.32
CA GLY A 1098 -57.83 55.62 47.58
C GLY A 1098 -58.70 54.50 47.01
N THR A 1099 -58.09 53.61 46.24
CA THR A 1099 -58.74 52.52 45.50
C THR A 1099 -58.60 51.14 46.18
N SER A 1100 -57.97 51.08 47.37
CA SER A 1100 -57.81 49.88 48.22
C SER A 1100 -58.45 50.06 49.61
N LEU A 1101 -58.74 48.98 50.35
CA LEU A 1101 -59.42 49.00 51.66
C LEU A 1101 -58.61 49.77 52.73
N LEU A 1102 -59.24 50.75 53.38
CA LEU A 1102 -58.62 51.58 54.42
C LEU A 1102 -58.94 51.06 55.84
N HIS A 1103 -57.91 50.71 56.60
CA HIS A 1103 -58.00 50.39 58.04
C HIS A 1103 -57.45 51.56 58.89
N TRP A 1104 -58.22 52.07 59.86
CA TRP A 1104 -57.83 53.23 60.67
C TRP A 1104 -58.28 53.11 62.15
N THR A 1105 -57.61 53.84 63.05
CA THR A 1105 -58.00 53.99 64.47
C THR A 1105 -58.00 55.46 64.90
N ALA A 1106 -59.01 55.90 65.67
CA ALA A 1106 -59.13 57.28 66.17
C ALA A 1106 -59.02 57.35 67.71
N THR A 1107 -58.29 58.34 68.22
CA THR A 1107 -58.18 58.63 69.67
C THR A 1107 -58.59 60.06 69.98
N ILE A 1108 -59.39 60.27 71.05
CA ILE A 1108 -59.79 61.59 71.55
C ILE A 1108 -58.97 61.94 72.79
N GLU A 1109 -58.21 63.03 72.74
CA GLU A 1109 -57.40 63.57 73.83
C GLU A 1109 -58.08 64.80 74.45
N TYR A 1110 -58.29 64.81 75.77
CA TYR A 1110 -58.80 65.97 76.51
C TYR A 1110 -57.63 66.69 77.22
N LEU A 1111 -57.33 67.92 76.84
CA LEU A 1111 -56.26 68.73 77.43
C LEU A 1111 -56.77 69.43 78.71
N ASN A 1112 -56.40 68.90 79.88
CA ASN A 1112 -56.26 69.68 81.11
C ASN A 1112 -54.86 69.39 81.68
N LYS A 1113 -54.22 70.38 82.33
CA LYS A 1113 -52.77 70.49 82.53
C LYS A 1113 -52.12 69.39 83.40
N ASN A 1114 -52.74 68.25 83.76
CA ASN A 1114 -52.10 67.23 84.58
C ASN A 1114 -52.63 65.76 84.52
N LYS A 1115 -53.41 65.30 83.51
CA LYS A 1115 -53.73 63.86 83.34
C LYS A 1115 -54.02 63.48 81.88
N THR A 1116 -53.27 62.53 81.32
CA THR A 1116 -53.54 61.86 80.03
C THR A 1116 -54.11 60.47 80.30
N ALA A 1117 -55.23 60.10 79.69
CA ALA A 1117 -55.73 58.73 79.66
C ALA A 1117 -56.09 58.36 78.22
N ALA A 1118 -55.41 57.34 77.67
CA ALA A 1118 -55.77 56.76 76.38
C ALA A 1118 -56.95 55.79 76.59
N ILE A 1119 -58.00 55.90 75.76
CA ILE A 1119 -59.15 55.01 75.77
C ILE A 1119 -59.07 54.13 74.51
N ASP A 1120 -59.01 52.82 74.69
CA ASP A 1120 -59.14 51.83 73.63
C ASP A 1120 -60.63 51.58 73.33
N LEU A 1121 -61.07 51.92 72.12
CA LEU A 1121 -62.47 51.83 71.68
C LEU A 1121 -62.85 50.48 71.03
N THR A 1122 -61.97 49.48 71.08
CA THR A 1122 -62.22 48.19 70.41
C THR A 1122 -63.09 47.20 71.20
N LYS A 1123 -63.66 47.58 72.37
CA LYS A 1123 -64.59 46.72 73.14
C LYS A 1123 -65.90 47.40 73.57
N VAL A 1124 -66.96 47.05 72.82
CA VAL A 1124 -68.40 47.00 73.15
C VAL A 1124 -69.15 48.33 73.36
N GLY A 1125 -70.37 48.34 72.82
CA GLY A 1125 -71.32 49.44 72.89
C GLY A 1125 -71.63 49.99 74.28
N ALA A 1126 -72.10 51.24 74.26
CA ALA A 1126 -72.66 52.02 75.36
C ALA A 1126 -71.90 51.95 76.70
N ILE A 1127 -70.97 52.90 76.90
CA ILE A 1127 -70.50 53.27 78.23
C ILE A 1127 -70.79 54.76 78.45
N ALA A 1128 -71.87 55.01 79.18
CA ALA A 1128 -72.00 56.22 79.99
C ALA A 1128 -70.90 56.19 81.04
N ASN A 1129 -70.13 57.27 81.21
CA ASN A 1129 -69.36 57.45 82.42
C ASN A 1129 -69.49 58.86 82.96
N THR A 1130 -70.14 58.90 84.11
CA THR A 1130 -70.09 59.90 85.16
C THR A 1130 -68.64 60.23 85.52
N ASN A 1131 -68.16 61.40 85.08
CA ASN A 1131 -67.09 62.12 85.75
C ASN A 1131 -67.56 63.58 85.88
N ASN A 1132 -67.86 63.98 87.12
CA ASN A 1132 -68.27 65.33 87.48
C ASN A 1132 -67.09 66.29 87.28
N PHE A 1133 -67.17 67.15 86.26
CA PHE A 1133 -66.31 68.33 86.13
C PHE A 1133 -67.03 69.51 86.80
N ASN A 1134 -66.33 70.21 87.70
CA ASN A 1134 -66.90 71.26 88.54
C ASN A 1134 -66.96 72.61 87.77
N GLU A 1135 -67.93 73.46 88.11
CA GLU A 1135 -68.31 74.70 87.39
C GLU A 1135 -67.25 75.84 87.37
N ASN A 1136 -66.03 75.59 87.85
CA ASN A 1136 -64.97 76.60 88.01
C ASN A 1136 -63.64 76.28 87.29
N ASP A 1137 -63.57 75.24 86.45
CA ASP A 1137 -62.35 74.95 85.65
C ASP A 1137 -62.37 75.68 84.29
N PRO A 1138 -61.38 76.53 83.95
CA PRO A 1138 -61.31 77.21 82.66
C PRO A 1138 -60.89 76.26 81.52
N MET A 1139 -61.79 76.13 80.54
CA MET A 1139 -61.68 75.62 79.16
C MET A 1139 -60.81 74.38 78.88
N LEU A 1140 -61.50 73.26 78.63
CA LEU A 1140 -61.01 72.02 78.03
C LEU A 1140 -60.83 72.19 76.51
N SER A 1141 -59.65 71.87 75.97
CA SER A 1141 -59.44 71.67 74.53
C SER A 1141 -59.35 70.17 74.25
N THR A 1142 -60.06 69.66 73.25
CA THR A 1142 -59.90 68.26 72.79
C THR A 1142 -59.14 68.19 71.47
N ARG A 1143 -58.18 67.28 71.32
CA ARG A 1143 -57.52 66.95 70.04
C ARG A 1143 -57.78 65.49 69.67
N ILE A 1144 -57.88 65.21 68.38
CA ILE A 1144 -58.06 63.83 67.88
C ILE A 1144 -56.81 63.47 67.09
N HIS A 1145 -56.18 62.33 67.41
CA HIS A 1145 -55.08 61.76 66.63
C HIS A 1145 -55.56 60.47 65.93
N LEU A 1146 -55.24 60.35 64.65
CA LEU A 1146 -55.44 59.15 63.83
C LEU A 1146 -54.06 58.63 63.42
N ASN A 1147 -53.77 57.36 63.73
CA ASN A 1147 -52.53 56.71 63.31
C ASN A 1147 -52.86 55.59 62.32
N GLU A 1148 -52.22 55.58 61.16
CA GLU A 1148 -52.10 54.37 60.33
C GLU A 1148 -51.29 53.33 61.11
N ILE A 1149 -51.67 52.04 61.02
CA ILE A 1149 -50.92 50.95 61.67
C ILE A 1149 -49.77 50.56 60.73
N PRO A 1150 -48.49 50.78 61.10
CA PRO A 1150 -47.37 50.24 60.35
C PRO A 1150 -47.09 48.81 60.85
N GLU A 1151 -47.18 47.79 59.99
CA GLU A 1151 -46.80 46.44 60.37
C GLU A 1151 -45.27 46.24 60.24
N LEU A 1152 -44.64 46.14 61.42
CA LEU A 1152 -43.35 45.55 61.83
C LEU A 1152 -42.30 45.11 60.79
N ALA A 1153 -41.11 45.70 60.91
CA ALA A 1153 -39.84 45.15 60.45
C ALA A 1153 -39.34 44.01 61.37
N LEU A 1154 -38.75 42.95 60.79
CA LEU A 1154 -37.92 41.97 61.49
C LEU A 1154 -36.57 41.78 60.77
N GLN A 1155 -35.53 41.86 61.58
CA GLN A 1155 -34.11 41.64 61.27
C GLN A 1155 -33.75 40.14 61.42
N SER A 1156 -32.54 39.82 60.97
CA SER A 1156 -31.90 38.58 60.55
C SER A 1156 -31.62 37.45 61.58
N ASP A 1157 -31.13 36.35 61.00
CA ASP A 1157 -30.31 35.22 61.53
C ASP A 1157 -31.10 33.89 61.59
N VAL A 1158 -30.72 32.73 61.03
CA VAL A 1158 -29.42 32.14 60.65
C VAL A 1158 -29.60 30.93 59.69
N ASN A 1159 -28.49 30.53 59.05
CA ASN A 1159 -28.14 29.24 58.40
C ASN A 1159 -28.48 29.01 56.91
N GLY A 1160 -27.54 29.43 56.06
CA GLY A 1160 -27.40 29.11 54.62
C GLY A 1160 -26.32 30.05 54.05
N GLY A 1161 -25.56 29.64 53.02
CA GLY A 1161 -24.35 30.31 52.54
C GLY A 1161 -24.44 31.84 52.40
N GLN A 1162 -23.31 32.52 52.65
CA GLN A 1162 -23.18 33.98 52.53
C GLN A 1162 -23.56 34.46 51.11
N PRO A 1163 -24.41 35.49 50.95
CA PRO A 1163 -24.50 36.21 49.67
C PRO A 1163 -23.21 37.00 49.44
N LEU A 1164 -22.68 36.96 48.21
CA LEU A 1164 -21.43 37.64 47.84
C LEU A 1164 -21.55 39.17 47.73
N THR A 1165 -22.74 39.75 47.85
CA THR A 1165 -22.95 41.20 47.86
C THR A 1165 -24.22 41.58 48.66
N THR A 1166 -24.38 42.87 48.95
CA THR A 1166 -25.57 43.43 49.62
C THR A 1166 -26.82 43.51 48.74
N GLU A 1167 -26.85 42.83 47.58
CA GLU A 1167 -28.03 42.71 46.71
C GLU A 1167 -28.47 41.25 46.63
N ARG A 1168 -29.78 41.01 46.70
CA ARG A 1168 -30.38 39.67 46.83
C ARG A 1168 -30.47 38.92 45.50
N ASP A 1169 -29.68 39.27 44.51
CA ASP A 1169 -30.00 38.87 43.13
C ASP A 1169 -29.46 37.48 42.76
N ASN A 1170 -28.56 36.89 43.55
CA ASN A 1170 -28.03 35.54 43.34
C ASN A 1170 -27.72 34.81 44.66
N ALA A 1171 -28.08 33.53 44.75
CA ALA A 1171 -27.80 32.67 45.91
C ALA A 1171 -27.50 31.22 45.50
N VAL A 1172 -26.53 30.59 46.16
CA VAL A 1172 -26.17 29.17 45.97
C VAL A 1172 -26.63 28.37 47.19
N LEU A 1173 -27.32 27.25 46.96
CA LEU A 1173 -27.80 26.36 48.02
C LEU A 1173 -27.07 25.01 47.96
N ASN A 1174 -26.27 24.71 48.97
CA ASN A 1174 -25.49 23.49 49.08
C ASN A 1174 -25.48 22.94 50.51
N TYR A 1175 -25.20 21.65 50.66
CA TYR A 1175 -25.09 20.96 51.96
C TYR A 1175 -23.65 20.81 52.46
N ASP A 1176 -22.71 20.87 51.54
CA ASP A 1176 -21.35 20.35 51.61
C ASP A 1176 -20.29 21.40 51.23
N GLY A 1177 -19.02 21.08 51.50
CA GLY A 1177 -17.86 21.83 50.99
C GLY A 1177 -17.30 21.15 49.75
N ASP A 1178 -15.97 21.18 49.58
CA ASP A 1178 -15.31 20.51 48.45
C ASP A 1178 -15.66 19.01 48.35
N ASN A 1179 -15.78 18.49 47.13
CA ASN A 1179 -16.12 17.09 46.89
C ASN A 1179 -15.02 16.13 47.40
N ALA A 1180 -15.44 15.05 48.07
CA ALA A 1180 -14.51 14.04 48.60
C ALA A 1180 -14.47 12.74 47.76
N ASP A 1181 -15.61 12.29 47.23
CA ASP A 1181 -15.76 11.09 46.37
C ASP A 1181 -17.10 11.19 45.60
N ALA A 1182 -17.39 10.24 44.69
CA ALA A 1182 -18.60 10.23 43.86
C ALA A 1182 -19.48 8.98 44.05
N ILE A 1183 -20.79 9.13 43.85
CA ILE A 1183 -21.78 8.04 43.96
C ILE A 1183 -21.84 7.27 42.63
N GLY A 1184 -21.69 5.94 42.65
CA GLY A 1184 -21.73 5.08 41.45
C GLY A 1184 -22.00 3.59 41.75
N LEU A 1185 -22.12 2.78 40.69
CA LEU A 1185 -22.27 1.32 40.75
C LEU A 1185 -20.96 0.62 40.37
N THR A 1186 -20.59 -0.46 41.06
CA THR A 1186 -19.35 -1.22 40.81
C THR A 1186 -19.44 -2.23 39.65
N SER A 1187 -20.58 -2.38 38.99
CA SER A 1187 -20.78 -3.42 37.95
C SER A 1187 -21.56 -2.93 36.73
N GLY A 1188 -21.56 -1.60 36.49
CA GLY A 1188 -22.39 -0.94 35.47
C GLY A 1188 -23.89 -1.07 35.72
N GLY A 1189 -24.68 -0.32 34.96
CA GLY A 1189 -26.13 -0.22 35.10
C GLY A 1189 -26.60 1.23 35.29
N SER A 1190 -27.91 1.38 35.48
CA SER A 1190 -28.55 2.67 35.68
C SER A 1190 -29.03 2.84 37.12
N PHE A 1191 -28.84 4.03 37.70
CA PHE A 1191 -29.39 4.36 39.02
C PHE A 1191 -29.84 5.82 39.10
N TYR A 1192 -30.63 6.10 40.13
CA TYR A 1192 -31.08 7.45 40.49
C TYR A 1192 -30.55 7.78 41.88
N ALA A 1193 -30.09 9.02 42.07
CA ALA A 1193 -29.73 9.56 43.37
C ALA A 1193 -30.30 10.98 43.50
N ALA A 1194 -30.77 11.37 44.69
CA ALA A 1194 -31.28 12.71 44.94
C ALA A 1194 -31.02 13.16 46.38
N ALA A 1195 -30.64 14.41 46.54
CA ALA A 1195 -30.49 15.10 47.83
C ALA A 1195 -31.75 15.92 48.13
N ARG A 1196 -32.27 15.80 49.36
CA ARG A 1196 -33.40 16.60 49.84
C ARG A 1196 -32.90 17.88 50.48
N PHE A 1197 -33.32 19.04 50.00
CA PHE A 1197 -33.16 20.34 50.67
C PHE A 1197 -34.47 20.70 51.37
N PRO A 1198 -34.56 20.68 52.72
CA PRO A 1198 -35.79 20.86 53.46
C PRO A 1198 -36.22 22.32 53.44
N ALA A 1199 -37.50 22.55 53.73
CA ALA A 1199 -38.12 23.86 53.87
C ALA A 1199 -37.31 24.80 54.77
N SER A 1200 -36.62 24.29 55.80
CA SER A 1200 -35.77 25.13 56.65
C SER A 1200 -34.58 25.78 55.93
N MET A 1201 -34.13 25.22 54.80
CA MET A 1201 -33.06 25.75 53.95
C MET A 1201 -33.60 26.51 52.73
N THR A 1202 -34.74 26.10 52.19
CA THR A 1202 -35.33 26.70 51.00
C THR A 1202 -36.30 27.86 51.31
N ALA A 1203 -36.89 27.93 52.51
CA ALA A 1203 -37.82 28.99 52.93
C ALA A 1203 -37.26 30.41 52.80
N PRO A 1204 -35.97 30.69 53.11
CA PRO A 1204 -35.39 32.03 52.90
C PRO A 1204 -35.36 32.47 51.43
N TYR A 1205 -35.40 31.50 50.51
CA TYR A 1205 -35.38 31.71 49.06
C TYR A 1205 -36.76 31.51 48.44
N ALA A 1206 -37.84 31.54 49.23
CA ALA A 1206 -39.20 31.46 48.72
C ALA A 1206 -39.45 32.65 47.76
N GLY A 1207 -39.75 32.34 46.49
CA GLY A 1207 -39.91 33.32 45.41
C GLY A 1207 -38.68 33.48 44.50
N PHE A 1208 -37.56 32.82 44.82
CA PHE A 1208 -36.42 32.67 43.89
C PHE A 1208 -36.68 31.54 42.91
N GLU A 1209 -35.94 31.54 41.79
CA GLU A 1209 -35.92 30.44 40.84
C GLU A 1209 -34.55 29.76 40.88
N LEU A 1210 -34.54 28.43 40.85
CA LEU A 1210 -33.32 27.64 40.69
C LEU A 1210 -32.96 27.61 39.21
N GLU A 1211 -31.91 28.35 38.84
CA GLU A 1211 -31.48 28.53 37.45
C GLU A 1211 -30.34 27.60 37.02
N SER A 1212 -29.57 27.07 37.96
CA SER A 1212 -28.50 26.11 37.66
C SER A 1212 -28.27 25.11 38.80
N VAL A 1213 -27.71 23.94 38.48
CA VAL A 1213 -27.26 22.94 39.45
C VAL A 1213 -25.87 22.45 39.08
N ASP A 1214 -24.94 22.52 40.02
CA ASP A 1214 -23.59 21.95 39.86
C ASP A 1214 -23.58 20.47 40.27
N VAL A 1215 -23.02 19.61 39.40
CA VAL A 1215 -22.84 18.17 39.67
C VAL A 1215 -21.38 17.78 39.39
N PHE A 1216 -20.73 17.10 40.33
CA PHE A 1216 -19.40 16.54 40.12
C PHE A 1216 -19.47 15.18 39.41
N ILE A 1217 -18.78 15.05 38.29
CA ILE A 1217 -18.71 13.81 37.51
C ILE A 1217 -17.33 13.21 37.67
N ASN A 1218 -17.22 12.07 38.37
CA ASN A 1218 -15.94 11.38 38.52
C ASN A 1218 -15.59 10.55 37.27
N HIS A 1219 -16.51 9.70 36.82
CA HIS A 1219 -16.43 8.97 35.55
C HIS A 1219 -17.59 9.36 34.64
N VAL A 1220 -17.33 9.58 33.34
CA VAL A 1220 -18.36 10.04 32.40
C VAL A 1220 -19.45 8.96 32.24
N PRO A 1221 -20.72 9.26 32.54
CA PRO A 1221 -21.83 8.35 32.30
C PRO A 1221 -22.16 8.28 30.80
N SER A 1222 -22.62 7.11 30.34
CA SER A 1222 -23.08 6.95 28.95
C SER A 1222 -24.42 7.63 28.68
N ALA A 1223 -25.18 7.94 29.75
CA ALA A 1223 -26.35 8.82 29.70
C ALA A 1223 -26.57 9.46 31.07
N SER A 1224 -26.85 10.76 31.10
CA SER A 1224 -27.07 11.54 32.33
C SER A 1224 -28.26 12.49 32.20
N LYS A 1225 -29.09 12.57 33.24
CA LYS A 1225 -30.18 13.55 33.37
C LYS A 1225 -30.21 14.17 34.76
N LEU A 1226 -30.35 15.48 34.85
CA LEU A 1226 -30.70 16.22 36.06
C LEU A 1226 -32.20 16.06 36.31
N MET A 1227 -32.57 15.84 37.56
CA MET A 1227 -33.93 15.58 38.00
C MET A 1227 -34.24 16.45 39.24
N ILE A 1228 -35.22 17.33 39.15
CA ILE A 1228 -35.67 18.15 40.28
C ILE A 1228 -37.11 17.80 40.62
N TYR A 1229 -37.38 17.51 41.90
CA TYR A 1229 -38.67 17.10 42.38
C TYR A 1229 -39.19 18.02 43.49
N ALA A 1230 -40.50 18.13 43.58
CA ALA A 1230 -41.22 18.82 44.64
C ALA A 1230 -41.08 18.13 46.00
N ALA A 1231 -41.65 18.76 47.02
CA ALA A 1231 -41.74 18.21 48.36
C ALA A 1231 -42.38 16.81 48.36
N GLY A 1232 -41.61 15.82 48.82
CA GLY A 1232 -42.02 14.43 48.96
C GLY A 1232 -42.21 14.02 50.42
N SER A 1233 -41.82 12.78 50.72
CA SER A 1233 -41.73 12.31 52.11
C SER A 1233 -40.34 12.56 52.68
N ALA A 1234 -40.11 12.19 53.95
CA ALA A 1234 -38.79 12.32 54.55
C ALA A 1234 -37.70 11.47 53.86
N THR A 1235 -38.06 10.43 53.11
CA THR A 1235 -37.14 9.45 52.52
C THR A 1235 -37.35 9.22 51.03
N ALA A 1236 -38.21 9.99 50.36
CA ALA A 1236 -38.46 9.86 48.93
C ALA A 1236 -38.95 11.19 48.31
N PRO A 1237 -38.50 11.53 47.10
CA PRO A 1237 -38.89 12.76 46.40
C PRO A 1237 -40.39 12.79 46.04
N GLY A 1238 -40.92 14.00 45.84
CA GLY A 1238 -42.30 14.24 45.41
C GLY A 1238 -42.46 14.19 43.90
N ALA A 1239 -43.42 14.95 43.36
CA ALA A 1239 -43.65 15.03 41.92
C ALA A 1239 -42.44 15.66 41.19
N LEU A 1240 -42.08 15.14 40.02
CA LEU A 1240 -41.02 15.69 39.17
C LEU A 1240 -41.42 17.09 38.66
N LEU A 1241 -40.55 18.07 38.85
CA LEU A 1241 -40.71 19.46 38.45
C LEU A 1241 -39.87 19.80 37.22
N HIS A 1242 -38.66 19.25 37.12
CA HIS A 1242 -37.76 19.48 35.98
C HIS A 1242 -36.92 18.23 35.68
N GLU A 1243 -36.76 17.90 34.39
CA GLU A 1243 -35.84 16.87 33.90
C GLU A 1243 -35.06 17.43 32.71
N GLN A 1244 -33.75 17.26 32.70
CA GLN A 1244 -32.89 17.74 31.62
C GLN A 1244 -31.68 16.84 31.44
N THR A 1245 -31.39 16.45 30.19
CA THR A 1245 -30.15 15.75 29.85
C THR A 1245 -28.96 16.69 29.95
N PHE A 1246 -27.84 16.20 30.46
CA PHE A 1246 -26.58 16.94 30.49
C PHE A 1246 -25.41 16.00 30.19
N THR A 1247 -24.29 16.57 29.74
CA THR A 1247 -23.02 15.85 29.52
C THR A 1247 -21.93 16.52 30.33
N GLY A 1248 -20.92 15.75 30.74
CA GLY A 1248 -19.88 16.21 31.65
C GLY A 1248 -18.56 15.49 31.41
N ALA A 1249 -17.44 16.13 31.78
CA ALA A 1249 -16.12 15.51 31.72
C ALA A 1249 -15.82 14.72 33.02
N ALA A 1250 -14.92 13.73 32.93
CA ALA A 1250 -14.47 13.00 34.11
C ALA A 1250 -13.67 13.90 35.06
N SER A 1251 -13.80 13.65 36.36
CA SER A 1251 -13.16 14.39 37.46
C SER A 1251 -13.40 15.90 37.47
N SER A 1252 -14.55 16.40 36.98
CA SER A 1252 -14.87 17.83 36.99
C SER A 1252 -16.26 18.15 37.56
N TRP A 1253 -16.41 19.38 38.05
CA TRP A 1253 -17.72 19.97 38.33
C TRP A 1253 -18.35 20.46 37.03
N VAL A 1254 -19.63 20.17 36.87
CA VAL A 1254 -20.42 20.55 35.70
C VAL A 1254 -21.59 21.39 36.17
N THR A 1255 -21.62 22.66 35.76
CA THR A 1255 -22.75 23.56 35.98
C THR A 1255 -23.82 23.32 34.93
N ILE A 1256 -24.96 22.79 35.36
CA ILE A 1256 -26.10 22.52 34.51
C ILE A 1256 -27.06 23.68 34.64
N ASN A 1257 -27.03 24.60 33.68
CA ASN A 1257 -28.05 25.65 33.59
C ASN A 1257 -29.38 25.02 33.20
N LEU A 1258 -30.42 25.28 33.99
CA LEU A 1258 -31.76 24.79 33.74
C LEU A 1258 -32.35 25.49 32.52
N THR A 1259 -32.85 24.69 31.58
CA THR A 1259 -33.60 25.18 30.41
C THR A 1259 -34.92 25.85 30.80
N SER A 1260 -35.45 25.53 31.98
CA SER A 1260 -36.53 26.26 32.63
C SER A 1260 -36.25 26.34 34.13
N PRO A 1261 -36.05 27.55 34.69
CA PRO A 1261 -35.82 27.72 36.11
C PRO A 1261 -36.95 27.13 36.96
N VAL A 1262 -36.61 26.54 38.11
CA VAL A 1262 -37.59 25.93 39.02
C VAL A 1262 -37.85 26.83 40.21
N ALA A 1263 -39.08 27.33 40.34
CA ALA A 1263 -39.48 28.19 41.45
C ALA A 1263 -39.31 27.49 42.82
N ILE A 1264 -38.60 28.17 43.73
CA ILE A 1264 -38.46 27.78 45.13
C ILE A 1264 -39.64 28.36 45.90
N ASN A 1265 -40.54 27.49 46.35
CA ASN A 1265 -41.77 27.91 47.06
C ASN A 1265 -41.61 27.92 48.59
N GLY A 1266 -40.37 27.80 49.08
CA GLY A 1266 -40.05 27.66 50.50
C GLY A 1266 -40.45 26.34 51.15
N THR A 1267 -40.91 25.37 50.35
CA THR A 1267 -41.11 23.97 50.75
C THR A 1267 -39.89 23.13 50.38
N ASP A 1268 -39.84 21.89 50.84
CA ASP A 1268 -38.77 20.96 50.47
C ASP A 1268 -38.62 20.84 48.93
N ILE A 1269 -37.38 20.76 48.46
CA ILE A 1269 -37.05 20.40 47.08
C ILE A 1269 -36.06 19.24 47.09
N TRP A 1270 -36.16 18.35 46.12
CA TRP A 1270 -35.18 17.29 45.93
C TRP A 1270 -34.46 17.50 44.61
N VAL A 1271 -33.14 17.60 44.67
CA VAL A 1271 -32.29 17.75 43.48
C VAL A 1271 -31.48 16.47 43.33
N GLY A 1272 -31.59 15.84 42.19
CA GLY A 1272 -30.98 14.56 41.91
C GLY A 1272 -30.64 14.36 40.46
N TYR A 1273 -30.16 13.18 40.13
CA TYR A 1273 -29.80 12.82 38.78
C TYR A 1273 -30.11 11.34 38.51
N PHE A 1274 -30.25 11.05 37.23
CA PHE A 1274 -30.22 9.71 36.65
C PHE A 1274 -28.94 9.55 35.87
N VAL A 1275 -28.25 8.43 36.04
CA VAL A 1275 -27.10 8.07 35.19
C VAL A 1275 -27.14 6.61 34.78
N THR A 1276 -26.56 6.32 33.63
CA THR A 1276 -26.25 4.97 33.15
C THR A 1276 -24.76 4.84 32.88
N HIS A 1277 -24.16 3.75 33.36
CA HIS A 1277 -22.78 3.39 33.06
C HIS A 1277 -22.72 2.01 32.40
N ALA A 1278 -21.84 1.84 31.40
CA ALA A 1278 -21.52 0.53 30.86
C ALA A 1278 -20.79 -0.31 31.93
N GLY A 1279 -21.01 -1.62 31.97
CA GLY A 1279 -20.31 -2.51 32.90
C GLY A 1279 -18.82 -2.57 32.57
N GLY A 1280 -17.99 -2.08 33.50
CA GLY A 1280 -16.54 -2.07 33.44
C GLY A 1280 -15.97 -1.69 34.79
#